data_AF-A0A9N9Y4N2-F1
#
_entry.id   AF-A0A9N9Y4N2-F1
#
_cell.length_a   1.000
_cell.length_b   1.000
_cell.length_c   1.000
_cell.angle_alpha   90.00
_cell.angle_beta   90.00
_cell.angle_gamma   90.00
#
_symmetry.space_group_name_H-M   'P 1'
#
loop_
_entity.id
_entity.type
_entity.pdbx_description
1 polymer ?
#
loop_
_entity_poly.entity_id
_entity_poly.type
_entity_poly.pdbx_seq_one_letter_code
_entity_poly.pdbx_strand_id
1 'polypeptide(L)'
;MSMDTQLVERAESLILGAGRQYGINSERDSVRRALRDPDHGPAFAQWAINHLGPDNLLTPDEMSTYTTLDKTGQVDKLAALHDLAEVQAVSEDDIRIAIDELNRSTEAITKQTETLRQQQDAFSRLIKKASDSSARRETFEVERQRKANTEHKYVSAEVEDLAQSVGFRVSELKQQGDESGRNLSATVEGILASDDKLLSSLQKLGWELDQQDPEEAGKIDKLREISIRLIKITVETLRTKLDRVYLDALTNAERSGEARATTGEEVRALEEELESLYSEIFPVAQMSVEQQYLDPASKSIGGRSGQSMQRSVAAFTYILQCLDYLNDRGERLKQAIDTFRSHQATSTSIISMAKDELSAPDHKPRRSMKPIVPISPVRKAPTARPRGNTDSRSRRRSSGIMDEPPVETLLQNLAILFPIEAETFSDAKIAVLKRVLAERTTKENDVALSLQESFEATASSHLNDVALAIQLLKDTVLAESPYNEVKLVDSDIESSISVLRSEVRQVVDGLERADAKKMAIKRSEKKEEFLRRPILFRPDAKRWIAPAAEDAAELAFRFHQTLPQYQPSPLVSLDKVAEELGLGAIFVKYEGNRFDLPSFKILGASWGTFRVVCQKLGIGAEASLETVTKALAHENFTLYAATDGNHGRAVGRMGAILGIPVEIHIPASMPQPTVELIEKEGARIVRSNGNYDDAIAAAYAAATSTSQGLFIQDTAFSGYEEIPTWIVQGYQTMMLELDSQLGGRNADLVICPVGVGSFAQAVVSHVKQDGRATSMVTVEPDSAACLWKCLRKDQFAPIDTSPTIMAGLDCGTVSTTAWPLLQSGVDASLTVSDYESHVAVEELKAMGVLAGPCGASPLAALRRLSDQDKESLGLTKSSTVVLLCTEGSREYNVPLDVSSDDPVALTQTLVQIDSSNPSLGSTPGPGETAVARYITHWLEHRDIENHLVEPTRGRPSIVGVVRGSGGGKSLMFNGHIDTVTILGYDGDPLSGKIADGRLYGRGSADMKCGVAAAMVALARSKTLGLRGDVIFTGVSDEEAASIGTEEVLAAGWRADGAVVSEPTNLRIVNSHKGFVWIEVDIHGVAAHGSRADLGVDAICKAGYFLVALDQYAKRLEANVIDPKVGPASVHASLIKGGEEASSYPARCTITIERRTIAGETAGQVEQEIRSLLEKIASQDTQFKYDLRVTFERSPYSLASDHPFAALVHHHVEQSLGGNVSFHGDTFWTDCALLADAGIPALLWGPLGEGLHAKEEWVDVASIQTVSQTLTSIARDFCS
;
A
#
# COMPACT_ATOMS: atom_id res chain seq x y z
N MET A 1 -84.98 13.03 -83.09
CA MET A 1 -85.06 13.73 -81.79
C MET A 1 -83.76 14.49 -81.59
N SER A 2 -83.73 15.59 -80.82
CA SER A 2 -82.45 16.22 -80.48
C SER A 2 -81.69 15.33 -79.51
N MET A 3 -80.44 14.97 -79.81
CA MET A 3 -79.56 14.37 -78.81
C MET A 3 -79.32 15.40 -77.70
N ASP A 4 -79.50 14.99 -76.45
CA ASP A 4 -79.00 15.78 -75.33
C ASP A 4 -77.47 15.76 -75.37
N THR A 5 -76.89 16.93 -75.59
CA THR A 5 -75.45 17.07 -75.78
C THR A 5 -74.69 16.81 -74.46
N GLN A 6 -75.33 17.04 -73.30
CA GLN A 6 -74.72 16.78 -71.99
C GLN A 6 -74.57 15.28 -71.71
N LEU A 7 -75.53 14.45 -72.11
CA LEU A 7 -75.44 12.99 -71.97
C LEU A 7 -74.27 12.42 -72.79
N VAL A 8 -74.09 12.88 -74.03
CA VAL A 8 -73.01 12.44 -74.92
C VAL A 8 -71.64 12.84 -74.37
N GLU A 9 -71.48 14.09 -73.89
CA GLU A 9 -70.21 14.55 -73.31
C GLU A 9 -69.88 13.85 -71.97
N ARG A 10 -70.89 13.57 -71.14
CA ARG A 10 -70.69 12.80 -69.90
C ARG A 10 -70.26 11.36 -70.19
N ALA A 11 -70.91 10.69 -71.15
CA ALA A 11 -70.52 9.34 -71.58
C ALA A 11 -69.11 9.31 -72.20
N GLU A 12 -68.75 10.28 -73.05
CA GLU A 12 -67.39 10.44 -73.59
C GLU A 12 -66.36 10.54 -72.45
N SER A 13 -66.64 11.36 -71.44
CA SER A 13 -65.74 11.56 -70.30
C SER A 13 -65.58 10.30 -69.44
N LEU A 14 -66.63 9.51 -69.23
CA LEU A 14 -66.57 8.26 -68.44
C LEU A 14 -65.82 7.15 -69.21
N ILE A 15 -66.11 6.96 -70.50
CA ILE A 15 -65.43 5.97 -71.34
C ILE A 15 -63.93 6.28 -71.45
N LEU A 16 -63.57 7.54 -71.70
CA LEU A 16 -62.16 7.96 -71.73
C LEU A 16 -61.53 8.01 -70.34
N GLY A 17 -62.31 8.11 -69.26
CA GLY A 17 -61.85 7.95 -67.88
C GLY A 17 -61.42 6.52 -67.61
N ALA A 18 -62.38 5.59 -67.66
CA ALA A 18 -62.17 4.15 -67.45
C ALA A 18 -61.10 3.59 -68.41
N GLY A 19 -61.13 3.97 -69.69
CA GLY A 19 -60.12 3.53 -70.66
C GLY A 19 -58.69 3.90 -70.27
N ARG A 20 -58.45 5.09 -69.70
CA ARG A 20 -57.13 5.47 -69.16
C ARG A 20 -56.81 4.76 -67.85
N GLN A 21 -57.81 4.56 -66.99
CA GLN A 21 -57.66 3.93 -65.67
C GLN A 21 -57.32 2.43 -65.75
N TYR A 22 -57.80 1.71 -66.78
CA TYR A 22 -57.53 0.28 -67.01
C TYR A 22 -56.67 0.01 -68.26
N GLY A 23 -55.97 1.01 -68.79
CA GLY A 23 -54.95 0.84 -69.86
C GLY A 23 -55.47 0.59 -71.29
N ILE A 24 -56.77 0.76 -71.53
CA ILE A 24 -57.41 0.54 -72.85
C ILE A 24 -57.26 1.80 -73.71
N ASN A 25 -56.23 1.82 -74.54
CA ASN A 25 -55.84 2.98 -75.34
C ASN A 25 -56.85 3.27 -76.46
N SER A 26 -57.77 4.22 -76.23
CA SER A 26 -58.93 4.50 -77.06
C SER A 26 -58.88 5.89 -77.69
N GLU A 27 -58.91 5.97 -79.03
CA GLU A 27 -58.89 7.25 -79.74
C GLU A 27 -60.18 8.07 -79.52
N ARG A 28 -60.02 9.34 -79.12
CA ARG A 28 -61.13 10.25 -78.79
C ARG A 28 -62.14 10.40 -79.94
N ASP A 29 -61.67 10.52 -81.17
CA ASP A 29 -62.54 10.69 -82.33
C ASP A 29 -63.28 9.41 -82.73
N SER A 30 -62.73 8.24 -82.40
CA SER A 30 -63.41 6.95 -82.59
C SER A 30 -64.50 6.73 -81.53
N VAL A 31 -64.26 7.09 -80.26
CA VAL A 31 -65.30 7.12 -79.21
C VAL A 31 -66.42 8.11 -79.56
N ARG A 32 -66.07 9.32 -80.05
CA ARG A 32 -67.04 10.32 -80.53
C ARG A 32 -67.85 9.85 -81.73
N ARG A 33 -67.27 9.04 -82.61
CA ARG A 33 -67.97 8.47 -83.77
C ARG A 33 -69.00 7.44 -83.33
N ALA A 34 -68.66 6.56 -82.38
CA ALA A 34 -69.58 5.56 -81.83
C ALA A 34 -70.73 6.20 -81.01
N LEU A 35 -70.46 7.19 -80.16
CA LEU A 35 -71.49 7.89 -79.39
C LEU A 35 -72.43 8.76 -80.25
N ARG A 36 -72.09 8.99 -81.52
CA ARG A 36 -72.90 9.73 -82.52
C ARG A 36 -73.52 8.84 -83.58
N ASP A 37 -73.44 7.51 -83.41
CA ASP A 37 -74.20 6.55 -84.21
C ASP A 37 -75.72 6.77 -83.99
N PRO A 38 -76.53 6.98 -85.04
CA PRO A 38 -77.96 7.29 -84.90
C PRO A 38 -78.79 6.18 -84.27
N ASP A 39 -78.39 4.91 -84.45
CA ASP A 39 -79.16 3.73 -84.07
C ASP A 39 -78.72 3.18 -82.71
N HIS A 40 -77.42 3.26 -82.39
CA HIS A 40 -76.81 2.64 -81.20
C HIS A 40 -76.21 3.64 -80.19
N GLY A 41 -75.84 4.84 -80.63
CA GLY A 41 -75.14 5.84 -79.81
C GLY A 41 -75.84 6.19 -78.48
N PRO A 42 -77.16 6.45 -78.47
CA PRO A 42 -77.89 6.76 -77.23
C PRO A 42 -77.89 5.62 -76.20
N ALA A 43 -78.05 4.37 -76.66
CA ALA A 43 -78.03 3.20 -75.78
C ALA A 43 -76.64 2.97 -75.18
N PHE A 44 -75.59 3.13 -75.98
CA PHE A 44 -74.21 3.03 -75.52
C PHE A 44 -73.83 4.15 -74.53
N ALA A 45 -74.30 5.38 -74.77
CA ALA A 45 -74.12 6.50 -73.83
C ALA A 45 -74.79 6.24 -72.47
N GLN A 46 -76.02 5.71 -72.46
CA GLN A 46 -76.72 5.38 -71.22
C GLN A 46 -76.07 4.21 -70.47
N TRP A 47 -75.61 3.18 -71.19
CA TRP A 47 -74.85 2.07 -70.60
C TRP A 47 -73.58 2.56 -69.90
N ALA A 48 -72.80 3.43 -70.56
CA ALA A 48 -71.58 4.00 -69.98
C ALA A 48 -71.87 4.81 -68.70
N ILE A 49 -72.97 5.58 -68.67
CA ILE A 49 -73.35 6.37 -67.48
C ILE A 49 -73.83 5.47 -66.33
N ASN A 50 -74.53 4.37 -66.62
CA ASN A 50 -75.02 3.45 -65.60
C ASN A 50 -73.90 2.57 -65.01
N HIS A 51 -72.93 2.14 -65.82
CA HIS A 51 -71.97 1.09 -65.42
C HIS A 51 -70.51 1.56 -65.26
N LEU A 52 -70.13 2.73 -65.79
CA LEU A 52 -68.77 3.28 -65.65
C LEU A 52 -68.72 4.48 -64.68
N GLY A 53 -69.69 4.59 -63.77
CA GLY A 53 -69.71 5.55 -62.67
C GLY A 53 -68.79 5.13 -61.50
N PRO A 54 -68.41 6.07 -60.62
CA PRO A 54 -67.48 5.81 -59.51
C PRO A 54 -68.02 4.78 -58.51
N ASP A 55 -69.33 4.66 -58.36
CA ASP A 55 -69.98 3.73 -57.43
C ASP A 55 -70.00 2.28 -57.94
N ASN A 56 -69.69 2.04 -59.22
CA ASN A 56 -69.83 0.76 -59.93
C ASN A 56 -68.52 0.21 -60.51
N LEU A 57 -67.39 0.90 -60.32
CA LEU A 57 -66.06 0.49 -60.78
C LEU A 57 -65.07 0.44 -59.61
N LEU A 58 -64.57 -0.75 -59.29
CA LEU A 58 -63.51 -0.93 -58.30
C LEU A 58 -62.28 -0.08 -58.67
N THR A 59 -61.81 0.76 -57.74
CA THR A 59 -60.56 1.52 -57.92
C THR A 59 -59.37 0.58 -58.10
N PRO A 60 -58.21 1.04 -58.63
CA PRO A 60 -57.06 0.16 -58.85
C PRO A 60 -56.57 -0.53 -57.58
N ASP A 61 -56.68 0.15 -56.43
CA ASP A 61 -56.32 -0.41 -55.12
C ASP A 61 -57.35 -1.45 -54.65
N GLU A 62 -58.65 -1.18 -54.74
CA GLU A 62 -59.70 -2.16 -54.40
C GLU A 62 -59.66 -3.39 -55.32
N MET A 63 -59.40 -3.19 -56.62
CA MET A 63 -59.23 -4.26 -57.59
C MET A 63 -57.96 -5.08 -57.30
N SER A 64 -56.88 -4.44 -56.83
CA SER A 64 -55.69 -5.12 -56.35
C SER A 64 -56.00 -5.94 -55.09
N THR A 65 -56.70 -5.36 -54.10
CA THR A 65 -57.11 -6.06 -52.88
C THR A 65 -58.03 -7.23 -53.18
N TYR A 66 -59.05 -7.07 -54.03
CA TYR A 66 -59.94 -8.15 -54.46
C TYR A 66 -59.15 -9.27 -55.16
N THR A 67 -58.28 -8.92 -56.11
CA THR A 67 -57.42 -9.89 -56.81
C THR A 67 -56.45 -10.62 -55.86
N THR A 68 -56.01 -9.98 -54.78
CA THR A 68 -55.18 -10.63 -53.75
C THR A 68 -56.00 -11.52 -52.81
N LEU A 69 -57.22 -11.14 -52.44
CA LEU A 69 -58.14 -11.98 -51.63
C LEU A 69 -58.61 -13.22 -52.41
N ASP A 70 -58.85 -13.06 -53.71
CA ASP A 70 -59.16 -14.13 -54.67
C ASP A 70 -57.99 -15.11 -54.79
N LYS A 71 -56.80 -14.61 -55.14
CA LYS A 71 -55.55 -15.43 -55.22
C LYS A 71 -55.11 -16.07 -53.91
N THR A 72 -55.65 -15.66 -52.76
CA THR A 72 -55.37 -16.29 -51.45
C THR A 72 -56.51 -17.17 -50.94
N GLY A 73 -57.58 -17.37 -51.73
CA GLY A 73 -58.73 -18.21 -51.36
C GLY A 73 -59.48 -17.69 -50.12
N GLN A 74 -59.48 -16.37 -49.91
CA GLN A 74 -60.19 -15.73 -48.80
C GLN A 74 -61.60 -15.27 -49.17
N VAL A 75 -61.88 -15.01 -50.45
CA VAL A 75 -63.23 -14.66 -50.94
C VAL A 75 -64.22 -15.79 -50.67
N ASP A 76 -63.86 -17.04 -51.01
CA ASP A 76 -64.70 -18.22 -50.74
C ASP A 76 -65.01 -18.41 -49.25
N LYS A 77 -64.04 -18.09 -48.37
CA LYS A 77 -64.20 -18.20 -46.92
C LYS A 77 -65.14 -17.14 -46.35
N LEU A 78 -65.18 -15.95 -46.95
CA LEU A 78 -66.12 -14.89 -46.59
C LEU A 78 -67.53 -15.18 -47.14
N ALA A 79 -67.63 -15.73 -48.34
CA ALA A 79 -68.91 -16.16 -48.92
C ALA A 79 -69.57 -17.31 -48.14
N ALA A 80 -68.77 -18.20 -47.54
CA ALA A 80 -69.26 -19.34 -46.76
C ALA A 80 -69.69 -19.01 -45.31
N LEU A 81 -69.59 -17.74 -44.86
CA LEU A 81 -69.66 -17.40 -43.44
C LEU A 81 -71.04 -16.95 -42.92
N HIS A 82 -72.04 -16.67 -43.76
CA HIS A 82 -73.38 -16.24 -43.33
C HIS A 82 -74.49 -16.93 -44.15
N ASP A 83 -75.26 -17.80 -43.49
CA ASP A 83 -76.52 -18.32 -44.00
C ASP A 83 -77.65 -17.36 -43.58
N LEU A 84 -78.34 -16.75 -44.55
CA LEU A 84 -79.27 -15.64 -44.34
C LEU A 84 -80.74 -16.09 -44.24
N ALA A 85 -80.97 -17.28 -43.66
CA ALA A 85 -82.28 -17.94 -43.64
C ALA A 85 -83.19 -17.59 -42.44
N GLU A 86 -82.64 -17.19 -41.28
CA GLU A 86 -83.40 -17.08 -40.03
C GLU A 86 -83.33 -15.71 -39.34
N VAL A 87 -84.27 -14.81 -39.68
CA VAL A 87 -84.70 -13.70 -38.82
C VAL A 87 -86.22 -13.62 -38.82
N GLN A 88 -86.85 -13.87 -37.67
CA GLN A 88 -88.31 -13.82 -37.51
C GLN A 88 -88.80 -12.40 -37.14
N ALA A 89 -90.07 -12.10 -37.44
CA ALA A 89 -90.67 -10.80 -37.19
C ALA A 89 -91.05 -10.58 -35.70
N VAL A 90 -90.81 -9.37 -35.20
CA VAL A 90 -91.09 -8.91 -33.83
C VAL A 90 -92.46 -8.20 -33.76
N SER A 91 -93.09 -8.13 -32.58
CA SER A 91 -94.50 -7.69 -32.42
C SER A 91 -94.69 -6.18 -32.23
N GLU A 92 -95.92 -5.69 -32.40
CA GLU A 92 -96.25 -4.26 -32.25
C GLU A 92 -96.13 -3.74 -30.80
N ASP A 93 -96.27 -4.59 -29.78
CA ASP A 93 -96.10 -4.15 -28.38
C ASP A 93 -94.62 -3.93 -28.02
N ASP A 94 -93.70 -4.69 -28.59
CA ASP A 94 -92.24 -4.47 -28.44
C ASP A 94 -91.84 -3.08 -28.99
N ILE A 95 -92.46 -2.68 -30.12
CA ILE A 95 -92.25 -1.36 -30.74
C ILE A 95 -92.76 -0.23 -29.84
N ARG A 96 -93.88 -0.42 -29.11
CA ARG A 96 -94.40 0.58 -28.18
C ARG A 96 -93.47 0.84 -26.99
N ILE A 97 -92.87 -0.22 -26.43
CA ILE A 97 -91.91 -0.07 -25.32
C ILE A 97 -90.68 0.73 -25.78
N ALA A 98 -90.15 0.42 -26.96
CA ALA A 98 -89.01 1.14 -27.53
C ALA A 98 -89.29 2.65 -27.76
N ILE A 99 -90.52 3.03 -28.13
CA ILE A 99 -90.90 4.44 -28.35
C ILE A 99 -90.89 5.26 -27.06
N ASP A 100 -91.45 4.73 -25.96
CA ASP A 100 -91.46 5.45 -24.67
C ASP A 100 -90.06 5.60 -24.07
N GLU A 101 -89.16 4.63 -24.32
CA GLU A 101 -87.76 4.70 -23.90
C GLU A 101 -86.94 5.68 -24.76
N LEU A 102 -87.19 5.72 -26.08
CA LEU A 102 -86.62 6.70 -27.00
C LEU A 102 -86.99 8.16 -26.64
N ASN A 103 -88.22 8.38 -26.19
CA ASN A 103 -88.68 9.71 -25.75
C ASN A 103 -87.88 10.22 -24.54
N ARG A 104 -87.65 9.37 -23.52
CA ARG A 104 -86.81 9.72 -22.35
C ARG A 104 -85.35 10.00 -22.73
N SER A 105 -84.81 9.20 -23.66
CA SER A 105 -83.47 9.41 -24.22
C SER A 105 -83.35 10.78 -24.91
N THR A 106 -84.39 11.19 -25.65
CA THR A 106 -84.42 12.45 -26.39
C THR A 106 -84.37 13.69 -25.50
N GLU A 107 -85.05 13.69 -24.34
CA GLU A 107 -84.93 14.79 -23.36
C GLU A 107 -83.51 14.90 -22.77
N ALA A 108 -82.87 13.76 -22.47
CA ALA A 108 -81.50 13.72 -21.96
C ALA A 108 -80.48 14.24 -23.00
N ILE A 109 -80.61 13.81 -24.25
CA ILE A 109 -79.77 14.26 -25.39
C ILE A 109 -79.93 15.77 -25.62
N THR A 110 -81.14 16.31 -25.50
CA THR A 110 -81.40 17.75 -25.65
C THR A 110 -80.60 18.56 -24.61
N LYS A 111 -80.59 18.09 -23.36
CA LYS A 111 -79.87 18.74 -22.23
C LYS A 111 -78.34 18.64 -22.37
N GLN A 112 -77.83 17.54 -22.91
CA GLN A 112 -76.41 17.41 -23.27
C GLN A 112 -76.03 18.32 -24.45
N THR A 113 -76.89 18.46 -25.46
CA THR A 113 -76.65 19.29 -26.66
C THR A 113 -76.48 20.77 -26.31
N GLU A 114 -77.26 21.29 -25.37
CA GLU A 114 -77.12 22.68 -24.89
C GLU A 114 -75.81 22.89 -24.10
N THR A 115 -75.39 21.89 -23.32
CA THR A 115 -74.09 21.89 -22.62
C THR A 115 -72.92 21.89 -23.60
N LEU A 116 -73.00 21.07 -24.65
CA LEU A 116 -71.98 20.98 -25.71
C LEU A 116 -71.85 22.28 -26.51
N ARG A 117 -72.95 23.01 -26.76
CA ARG A 117 -72.90 24.34 -27.38
C ARG A 117 -72.09 25.34 -26.56
N GLN A 118 -72.26 25.37 -25.24
CA GLN A 118 -71.48 26.25 -24.37
C GLN A 118 -69.98 25.93 -24.40
N GLN A 119 -69.63 24.64 -24.49
CA GLN A 119 -68.23 24.20 -24.65
C GLN A 119 -67.66 24.54 -26.03
N GLN A 120 -68.42 24.35 -27.11
CA GLN A 120 -68.03 24.72 -28.48
C GLN A 120 -67.70 26.23 -28.58
N ASP A 121 -68.51 27.06 -27.94
CA ASP A 121 -68.35 28.52 -27.95
C ASP A 121 -67.14 29.00 -27.13
N ALA A 122 -66.72 28.24 -26.11
CA ALA A 122 -65.47 28.44 -25.38
C ALA A 122 -64.24 27.98 -26.19
N PHE A 123 -64.29 26.79 -26.80
CA PHE A 123 -63.22 26.28 -27.66
C PHE A 123 -62.96 27.17 -28.87
N SER A 124 -64.01 27.72 -29.50
CA SER A 124 -63.89 28.63 -30.65
C SER A 124 -63.08 29.90 -30.31
N ARG A 125 -63.19 30.40 -29.07
CA ARG A 125 -62.42 31.56 -28.58
C ARG A 125 -60.95 31.20 -28.32
N LEU A 126 -60.68 29.99 -27.81
CA LEU A 126 -59.32 29.47 -27.62
C LEU A 126 -58.61 29.20 -28.95
N ILE A 127 -59.27 28.56 -29.92
CA ILE A 127 -58.72 28.27 -31.25
C ILE A 127 -58.33 29.55 -31.98
N LYS A 128 -59.17 30.60 -31.91
CA LYS A 128 -58.84 31.91 -32.52
C LYS A 128 -57.60 32.54 -31.88
N LYS A 129 -57.48 32.49 -30.55
CA LYS A 129 -56.31 32.99 -29.81
C LYS A 129 -55.03 32.18 -30.06
N ALA A 130 -55.17 30.87 -30.32
CA ALA A 130 -54.06 30.00 -30.72
C ALA A 130 -53.57 30.30 -32.15
N SER A 131 -54.49 30.53 -33.10
CA SER A 131 -54.17 30.85 -34.50
C SER A 131 -53.28 32.09 -34.62
N ASP A 132 -53.63 33.19 -33.94
CA ASP A 132 -52.82 34.43 -33.89
C ASP A 132 -51.40 34.19 -33.32
N SER A 133 -51.24 33.21 -32.42
CA SER A 133 -49.93 32.83 -31.86
C SER A 133 -49.11 31.91 -32.78
N SER A 134 -49.77 31.11 -33.63
CA SER A 134 -49.14 30.18 -34.56
C SER A 134 -48.46 30.91 -35.71
N ALA A 135 -49.16 31.85 -36.35
CA ALA A 135 -48.62 32.65 -37.45
C ALA A 135 -47.40 33.48 -37.04
N ARG A 136 -47.38 33.96 -35.78
CA ARG A 136 -46.21 34.66 -35.19
C ARG A 136 -45.03 33.72 -34.92
N ARG A 137 -45.26 32.44 -34.62
CA ARG A 137 -44.20 31.43 -34.46
C ARG A 137 -43.58 31.04 -35.80
N GLU A 138 -44.37 30.70 -36.81
CA GLU A 138 -43.86 30.35 -38.15
C GLU A 138 -42.96 31.44 -38.72
N THR A 139 -43.37 32.71 -38.57
CA THR A 139 -42.57 33.86 -39.04
C THR A 139 -41.20 33.93 -38.35
N PHE A 140 -41.17 33.73 -37.02
CA PHE A 140 -39.93 33.72 -36.23
C PHE A 140 -39.03 32.51 -36.52
N GLU A 141 -39.63 31.33 -36.77
CA GLU A 141 -38.90 30.11 -37.08
C GLU A 141 -38.25 30.18 -38.46
N VAL A 142 -38.90 30.76 -39.47
CA VAL A 142 -38.32 30.97 -40.80
C VAL A 142 -37.09 31.90 -40.76
N GLU A 143 -37.13 32.98 -39.99
CA GLU A 143 -35.96 33.85 -39.80
C GLU A 143 -34.83 33.15 -39.05
N ARG A 144 -35.16 32.41 -37.97
CA ARG A 144 -34.19 31.64 -37.18
C ARG A 144 -33.50 30.56 -38.03
N GLN A 145 -34.25 29.85 -38.87
CA GLN A 145 -33.73 28.84 -39.79
C GLN A 145 -32.81 29.46 -40.85
N ARG A 146 -33.14 30.64 -41.38
CA ARG A 146 -32.28 31.38 -42.31
C ARG A 146 -30.95 31.78 -41.69
N LYS A 147 -30.96 32.29 -40.45
CA LYS A 147 -29.73 32.67 -39.75
C LYS A 147 -28.87 31.43 -39.46
N ALA A 148 -29.45 30.37 -38.90
CA ALA A 148 -28.74 29.11 -38.63
C ALA A 148 -28.10 28.50 -39.90
N ASN A 149 -28.83 28.48 -41.02
CA ASN A 149 -28.30 27.99 -42.31
C ASN A 149 -27.18 28.87 -42.92
N THR A 150 -26.98 30.09 -42.41
CA THR A 150 -25.90 30.98 -42.84
C THR A 150 -24.66 30.75 -41.98
N GLU A 151 -24.81 30.71 -40.64
CA GLU A 151 -23.73 30.37 -39.71
C GLU A 151 -23.15 28.97 -40.02
N HIS A 152 -24.00 27.97 -40.25
CA HIS A 152 -23.58 26.60 -40.57
C HIS A 152 -22.72 26.53 -41.85
N LYS A 153 -22.91 27.43 -42.82
CA LYS A 153 -22.05 27.50 -44.02
C LYS A 153 -20.69 28.13 -43.73
N TYR A 154 -20.63 29.10 -42.82
CA TYR A 154 -19.37 29.68 -42.39
C TYR A 154 -18.54 28.65 -41.60
N VAL A 155 -19.15 28.04 -40.58
CA VAL A 155 -18.53 27.00 -39.74
C VAL A 155 -18.06 25.80 -40.58
N SER A 156 -18.86 25.35 -41.56
CA SER A 156 -18.47 24.23 -42.42
C SER A 156 -17.24 24.52 -43.30
N ALA A 157 -16.96 25.79 -43.63
CA ALA A 157 -15.79 26.17 -44.42
C ALA A 157 -14.52 26.28 -43.55
N GLU A 158 -14.64 26.86 -42.34
CA GLU A 158 -13.55 26.87 -41.33
C GLU A 158 -13.13 25.44 -40.95
N VAL A 159 -14.09 24.53 -40.77
CA VAL A 159 -13.82 23.11 -40.46
C VAL A 159 -13.06 22.41 -41.61
N GLU A 160 -13.38 22.72 -42.88
CA GLU A 160 -12.73 22.10 -44.04
C GLU A 160 -11.29 22.62 -44.26
N ASP A 161 -11.00 23.88 -43.92
CA ASP A 161 -9.64 24.43 -43.92
C ASP A 161 -8.80 23.88 -42.75
N LEU A 162 -9.38 23.84 -41.54
CA LEU A 162 -8.75 23.25 -40.36
C LEU A 162 -8.41 21.76 -40.57
N ALA A 163 -9.30 21.01 -41.21
CA ALA A 163 -9.09 19.62 -41.57
C ALA A 163 -7.85 19.42 -42.47
N GLN A 164 -7.67 20.28 -43.48
CA GLN A 164 -6.49 20.26 -44.34
C GLN A 164 -5.20 20.59 -43.56
N SER A 165 -5.26 21.58 -42.65
CA SER A 165 -4.12 21.91 -41.79
C SER A 165 -3.71 20.77 -40.84
N VAL A 166 -4.67 19.98 -40.34
CA VAL A 166 -4.39 18.80 -39.50
C VAL A 166 -3.73 17.70 -40.33
N GLY A 167 -4.27 17.40 -41.52
CA GLY A 167 -3.73 16.36 -42.42
C GLY A 167 -2.27 16.59 -42.84
N PHE A 168 -1.84 17.85 -42.98
CA PHE A 168 -0.44 18.19 -43.24
C PHE A 168 0.47 17.83 -42.05
N ARG A 169 0.12 18.25 -40.83
CA ARG A 169 0.91 18.00 -39.61
C ARG A 169 0.99 16.50 -39.26
N VAL A 170 -0.10 15.77 -39.50
CA VAL A 170 -0.16 14.29 -39.40
C VAL A 170 0.87 13.61 -40.32
N SER A 171 1.18 14.20 -41.48
CA SER A 171 2.15 13.67 -42.43
C SER A 171 3.59 13.99 -42.03
N GLU A 172 3.84 15.20 -41.54
CA GLU A 172 5.14 15.67 -41.05
C GLU A 172 5.62 14.87 -39.82
N LEU A 173 4.75 14.68 -38.82
CA LEU A 173 5.05 13.88 -37.62
C LEU A 173 5.44 12.44 -37.96
N LYS A 174 4.83 11.85 -39.00
CA LYS A 174 5.19 10.48 -39.42
C LYS A 174 6.63 10.41 -39.93
N GLN A 175 7.05 11.36 -40.77
CA GLN A 175 8.41 11.37 -41.32
C GLN A 175 9.47 11.55 -40.20
N GLN A 176 9.19 12.42 -39.22
CA GLN A 176 10.09 12.65 -38.08
C GLN A 176 10.28 11.38 -37.22
N GLY A 177 9.23 10.56 -37.07
CA GLY A 177 9.33 9.25 -36.41
C GLY A 177 10.21 8.25 -37.18
N ASP A 178 10.00 8.14 -38.49
CA ASP A 178 10.74 7.20 -39.36
C ASP A 178 12.25 7.54 -39.45
N GLU A 179 12.63 8.82 -39.35
CA GLU A 179 14.03 9.26 -39.31
C GLU A 179 14.67 9.04 -37.93
N SER A 180 13.94 9.35 -36.86
CA SER A 180 14.41 9.19 -35.47
C SER A 180 14.72 7.72 -35.12
N GLY A 181 13.90 6.77 -35.59
CA GLY A 181 14.12 5.34 -35.36
C GLY A 181 15.42 4.79 -35.97
N ARG A 182 15.86 5.32 -37.12
CA ARG A 182 17.13 4.91 -37.75
C ARG A 182 18.34 5.37 -36.94
N ASN A 183 18.30 6.60 -36.42
CA ASN A 183 19.35 7.15 -35.57
C ASN A 183 19.47 6.37 -34.24
N LEU A 184 18.33 5.93 -33.67
CA LEU A 184 18.33 5.09 -32.48
C LEU A 184 19.00 3.72 -32.73
N SER A 185 18.66 3.04 -33.84
CA SER A 185 19.27 1.73 -34.18
C SER A 185 20.80 1.83 -34.30
N ALA A 186 21.30 2.83 -35.04
CA ALA A 186 22.74 3.05 -35.20
C ALA A 186 23.44 3.39 -33.87
N THR A 187 22.75 4.07 -32.94
CA THR A 187 23.27 4.37 -31.60
C THR A 187 23.32 3.12 -30.72
N VAL A 188 22.29 2.28 -30.76
CA VAL A 188 22.22 0.98 -30.06
C VAL A 188 23.35 0.05 -30.55
N GLU A 189 23.52 -0.10 -31.87
CA GLU A 189 24.58 -0.92 -32.46
C GLU A 189 25.99 -0.44 -32.04
N GLY A 190 26.21 0.88 -32.00
CA GLY A 190 27.48 1.46 -31.55
C GLY A 190 27.78 1.27 -30.06
N ILE A 191 26.74 1.23 -29.21
CA ILE A 191 26.86 0.96 -27.77
C ILE A 191 27.18 -0.53 -27.55
N LEU A 192 26.40 -1.45 -28.11
CA LEU A 192 26.62 -2.89 -27.94
C LEU A 192 28.01 -3.34 -28.45
N ALA A 193 28.50 -2.77 -29.55
CA ALA A 193 29.85 -3.02 -30.07
C ALA A 193 31.00 -2.37 -29.24
N SER A 194 30.66 -1.51 -28.28
CA SER A 194 31.57 -1.04 -27.22
C SER A 194 31.55 -1.98 -26.01
N ASP A 195 30.40 -2.58 -25.72
CA ASP A 195 30.16 -3.35 -24.51
C ASP A 195 30.69 -4.79 -24.63
N ASP A 196 30.52 -5.45 -25.80
CA ASP A 196 31.20 -6.74 -26.11
C ASP A 196 32.75 -6.61 -25.97
N LYS A 197 33.34 -5.43 -26.23
CA LYS A 197 34.79 -5.19 -26.05
C LYS A 197 35.19 -5.05 -24.59
N LEU A 198 34.35 -4.45 -23.75
CA LEU A 198 34.55 -4.43 -22.30
C LEU A 198 34.49 -5.86 -21.76
N LEU A 199 33.42 -6.60 -22.04
CA LEU A 199 33.24 -7.99 -21.61
C LEU A 199 34.41 -8.90 -22.03
N SER A 200 34.87 -8.80 -23.29
CA SER A 200 36.05 -9.54 -23.76
C SER A 200 37.34 -9.16 -23.02
N SER A 201 37.47 -7.90 -22.59
CA SER A 201 38.62 -7.44 -21.78
C SER A 201 38.56 -7.96 -20.34
N LEU A 202 37.37 -8.03 -19.75
CA LEU A 202 37.15 -8.59 -18.40
C LEU A 202 37.46 -10.09 -18.36
N GLN A 203 37.02 -10.86 -19.38
CA GLN A 203 37.37 -12.29 -19.51
C GLN A 203 38.88 -12.53 -19.57
N LYS A 204 39.62 -11.67 -20.28
CA LYS A 204 41.09 -11.75 -20.33
C LYS A 204 41.74 -11.41 -18.99
N LEU A 205 41.22 -10.41 -18.27
CA LEU A 205 41.72 -10.03 -16.95
C LEU A 205 41.51 -11.17 -15.92
N GLY A 206 40.36 -11.85 -15.97
CA GLY A 206 40.11 -13.03 -15.13
C GLY A 206 41.11 -14.16 -15.35
N TRP A 207 41.52 -14.42 -16.60
CA TRP A 207 42.55 -15.43 -16.90
C TRP A 207 43.97 -15.01 -16.47
N GLU A 208 44.27 -13.71 -16.45
CA GLU A 208 45.56 -13.20 -15.95
C GLU A 208 45.66 -13.21 -14.41
N LEU A 209 44.56 -13.39 -13.68
CA LEU A 209 44.53 -13.56 -12.22
C LEU A 209 44.72 -15.01 -11.74
N ASP A 210 44.55 -15.99 -12.63
CA ASP A 210 44.48 -17.43 -12.29
C ASP A 210 45.86 -18.14 -12.34
N GLN A 211 46.95 -17.41 -12.56
CA GLN A 211 48.31 -17.98 -12.65
C GLN A 211 49.17 -17.65 -11.42
N GLN A 212 49.76 -18.70 -10.83
CA GLN A 212 50.67 -18.59 -9.69
C GLN A 212 52.03 -17.98 -10.08
N ASP A 213 52.65 -17.24 -9.16
CA ASP A 213 53.94 -16.57 -9.39
C ASP A 213 55.09 -17.60 -9.53
N PRO A 214 55.83 -17.62 -10.66
CA PRO A 214 56.97 -18.52 -10.85
C PRO A 214 58.07 -18.41 -9.79
N GLU A 215 58.20 -17.27 -9.10
CA GLU A 215 59.19 -17.11 -8.03
C GLU A 215 58.80 -17.81 -6.72
N GLU A 216 57.52 -18.10 -6.47
CA GLU A 216 57.08 -18.77 -5.23
C GLU A 216 57.23 -20.29 -5.32
N ALA A 217 56.90 -20.90 -6.46
CA ALA A 217 57.12 -22.33 -6.72
C ALA A 217 58.59 -22.74 -6.50
N GLY A 218 59.54 -21.96 -7.03
CA GLY A 218 60.98 -22.20 -6.89
C GLY A 218 61.53 -22.03 -5.45
N LYS A 219 60.75 -21.43 -4.54
CA LYS A 219 61.10 -21.31 -3.11
C LYS A 219 60.56 -22.51 -2.32
N ILE A 220 59.35 -22.99 -2.65
CA ILE A 220 58.72 -24.16 -2.00
C ILE A 220 59.51 -25.45 -2.26
N ASP A 221 59.98 -25.68 -3.49
CA ASP A 221 60.73 -26.91 -3.79
C ASP A 221 62.11 -26.96 -3.11
N LYS A 222 62.77 -25.81 -2.89
CA LYS A 222 63.98 -25.73 -2.04
C LYS A 222 63.68 -26.05 -0.57
N LEU A 223 62.51 -25.65 -0.08
CA LEU A 223 62.06 -25.95 1.28
C LEU A 223 61.84 -27.46 1.47
N ARG A 224 61.21 -28.12 0.49
CA ARG A 224 61.08 -29.58 0.44
C ARG A 224 62.45 -30.28 0.43
N GLU A 225 63.41 -29.81 -0.37
CA GLU A 225 64.75 -30.39 -0.43
C GLU A 225 65.48 -30.32 0.92
N ILE A 226 65.34 -29.21 1.65
CA ILE A 226 65.91 -29.03 2.99
C ILE A 226 65.24 -29.96 4.01
N SER A 227 63.91 -30.05 4.02
CA SER A 227 63.17 -30.94 4.94
C SER A 227 63.54 -32.42 4.75
N ILE A 228 63.72 -32.88 3.50
CA ILE A 228 64.18 -34.26 3.20
C ILE A 228 65.58 -34.53 3.80
N ARG A 229 66.46 -33.54 3.85
CA ARG A 229 67.78 -33.65 4.50
C ARG A 229 67.65 -33.69 6.02
N LEU A 230 66.74 -32.90 6.60
CA LEU A 230 66.49 -32.84 8.04
C LEU A 230 65.91 -34.16 8.58
N ILE A 231 64.93 -34.77 7.88
CA ILE A 231 64.35 -36.08 8.23
C ILE A 231 65.45 -37.14 8.42
N LYS A 232 66.39 -37.23 7.47
CA LYS A 232 67.49 -38.22 7.53
C LYS A 232 68.37 -38.03 8.77
N ILE A 233 68.69 -36.78 9.14
CA ILE A 233 69.49 -36.48 10.34
C ILE A 233 68.73 -36.88 11.61
N THR A 234 67.42 -36.62 11.67
CA THR A 234 66.57 -37.01 12.80
C THR A 234 66.47 -38.53 12.96
N VAL A 235 66.30 -39.27 11.86
CA VAL A 235 66.25 -40.75 11.86
C VAL A 235 67.54 -41.38 12.38
N GLU A 236 68.70 -40.97 11.86
CA GLU A 236 70.02 -41.46 12.33
C GLU A 236 70.27 -41.11 13.81
N THR A 237 69.85 -39.91 14.25
CA THR A 237 69.97 -39.48 15.64
C THR A 237 69.08 -40.28 16.59
N LEU A 238 67.91 -40.75 16.14
CA LEU A 238 67.02 -41.60 16.92
C LEU A 238 67.52 -43.05 16.99
N ARG A 239 67.97 -43.61 15.86
CA ARG A 239 68.58 -44.96 15.83
C ARG A 239 69.78 -45.06 16.76
N THR A 240 70.74 -44.12 16.64
CA THR A 240 71.93 -44.05 17.52
C THR A 240 71.58 -43.97 19.02
N LYS A 241 70.40 -43.43 19.39
CA LYS A 241 69.91 -43.43 20.78
C LYS A 241 69.27 -44.76 21.17
N LEU A 242 68.53 -45.40 20.28
CA LEU A 242 67.95 -46.74 20.50
C LEU A 242 69.04 -47.79 20.65
N ASP A 243 70.02 -47.84 19.73
CA ASP A 243 71.21 -48.71 19.81
C ASP A 243 71.87 -48.61 21.19
N ARG A 244 72.03 -47.37 21.68
CA ARG A 244 72.62 -47.13 23.00
C ARG A 244 71.76 -47.65 24.15
N VAL A 245 70.44 -47.42 24.12
CA VAL A 245 69.53 -47.92 25.16
C VAL A 245 69.49 -49.46 25.16
N TYR A 246 69.50 -50.08 23.99
CA TYR A 246 69.59 -51.53 23.81
C TYR A 246 70.91 -52.10 24.37
N LEU A 247 72.05 -51.48 24.05
CA LEU A 247 73.36 -51.86 24.59
C LEU A 247 73.47 -51.62 26.11
N ASP A 248 72.94 -50.52 26.63
CA ASP A 248 72.87 -50.24 28.07
C ASP A 248 71.93 -51.25 28.78
N ALA A 249 70.85 -51.71 28.14
CA ALA A 249 69.96 -52.75 28.66
C ALA A 249 70.63 -54.13 28.73
N LEU A 250 71.28 -54.58 27.65
CA LEU A 250 72.10 -55.81 27.65
C LEU A 250 73.19 -55.76 28.72
N THR A 251 73.92 -54.64 28.81
CA THR A 251 75.00 -54.45 29.80
C THR A 251 74.48 -54.46 31.24
N ASN A 252 73.22 -54.06 31.48
CA ASN A 252 72.59 -54.17 32.79
C ASN A 252 72.15 -55.60 33.11
N ALA A 253 71.60 -56.34 32.13
CA ALA A 253 71.26 -57.76 32.29
C ALA A 253 72.49 -58.61 32.66
N GLU A 254 73.65 -58.37 32.03
CA GLU A 254 74.92 -59.01 32.39
C GLU A 254 75.44 -58.64 33.80
N ARG A 255 74.98 -57.52 34.38
CA ARG A 255 75.42 -57.01 35.70
C ARG A 255 74.48 -57.39 36.84
N SER A 256 73.21 -57.62 36.58
CA SER A 256 72.27 -58.24 37.53
C SER A 256 72.55 -59.74 37.64
N GLY A 257 73.49 -60.10 38.51
CA GLY A 257 74.12 -61.43 38.59
C GLY A 257 73.27 -62.65 39.00
N GLU A 258 71.98 -62.71 38.66
CA GLU A 258 71.19 -63.95 38.70
C GLU A 258 71.38 -64.74 37.39
N ALA A 259 72.49 -65.47 37.29
CA ALA A 259 72.84 -66.26 36.10
C ALA A 259 72.00 -67.56 35.93
N ARG A 260 70.68 -67.43 35.96
CA ARG A 260 69.79 -68.28 35.15
C ARG A 260 69.74 -67.67 33.76
N ALA A 261 69.87 -68.50 32.73
CA ALA A 261 69.98 -68.02 31.36
C ALA A 261 68.83 -67.09 30.98
N THR A 262 69.15 -65.83 30.68
CA THR A 262 68.46 -65.11 29.60
C THR A 262 68.56 -66.01 28.38
N THR A 263 67.44 -66.58 27.95
CA THR A 263 67.47 -67.53 26.83
C THR A 263 67.82 -66.79 25.55
N GLY A 264 68.31 -67.52 24.54
CA GLY A 264 68.49 -66.96 23.19
C GLY A 264 67.17 -66.52 22.54
N GLU A 265 66.03 -66.72 23.21
CA GLU A 265 64.70 -66.25 22.83
C GLU A 265 64.41 -64.85 23.41
N GLU A 266 64.87 -64.53 24.63
CA GLU A 266 64.69 -63.19 25.22
C GLU A 266 65.57 -62.13 24.54
N VAL A 267 66.82 -62.47 24.21
CA VAL A 267 67.68 -61.58 23.41
C VAL A 267 67.08 -61.38 22.02
N ARG A 268 66.55 -62.45 21.39
CA ARG A 268 65.86 -62.37 20.10
C ARG A 268 64.59 -61.52 20.15
N ALA A 269 63.79 -61.62 21.21
CA ALA A 269 62.59 -60.82 21.35
C ALA A 269 62.95 -59.32 21.36
N LEU A 270 64.04 -58.94 22.03
CA LEU A 270 64.55 -57.57 22.02
C LEU A 270 65.20 -57.17 20.68
N GLU A 271 65.83 -58.09 19.95
CA GLU A 271 66.31 -57.85 18.57
C GLU A 271 65.13 -57.63 17.59
N GLU A 272 64.08 -58.44 17.67
CA GLU A 272 62.88 -58.35 16.83
C GLU A 272 62.06 -57.08 17.16
N GLU A 273 61.97 -56.69 18.44
CA GLU A 273 61.33 -55.44 18.88
C GLU A 273 62.14 -54.20 18.44
N LEU A 274 63.48 -54.26 18.48
CA LEU A 274 64.36 -53.20 17.99
C LEU A 274 64.23 -53.00 16.47
N GLU A 275 64.22 -54.07 15.68
CA GLU A 275 63.99 -54.00 14.23
C GLU A 275 62.58 -53.51 13.88
N SER A 276 61.55 -53.89 14.65
CA SER A 276 60.20 -53.33 14.50
C SER A 276 60.21 -51.81 14.67
N LEU A 277 60.81 -51.30 15.75
CA LEU A 277 60.96 -49.86 16.00
C LEU A 277 61.81 -49.17 14.92
N TYR A 278 62.82 -49.84 14.37
CA TYR A 278 63.64 -49.32 13.25
C TYR A 278 62.89 -49.20 11.93
N SER A 279 61.76 -49.88 11.76
CA SER A 279 60.83 -49.65 10.65
C SER A 279 59.94 -48.40 10.86
N GLU A 280 59.58 -48.09 12.10
CA GLU A 280 58.64 -47.01 12.45
C GLU A 280 59.29 -45.62 12.59
N ILE A 281 60.58 -45.55 12.94
CA ILE A 281 61.29 -44.26 13.12
C ILE A 281 61.22 -43.37 11.88
N PHE A 282 61.31 -43.94 10.66
CA PHE A 282 61.34 -43.13 9.43
C PHE A 282 59.99 -42.42 9.16
N PRO A 283 58.83 -43.12 9.11
CA PRO A 283 57.52 -42.47 9.02
C PRO A 283 57.29 -41.41 10.11
N VAL A 284 57.61 -41.71 11.38
CA VAL A 284 57.38 -40.78 12.49
C VAL A 284 58.27 -39.53 12.39
N ALA A 285 59.54 -39.69 12.00
CA ALA A 285 60.44 -38.57 11.77
C ALA A 285 60.03 -37.72 10.54
N GLN A 286 59.49 -38.36 9.49
CA GLN A 286 58.92 -37.66 8.34
C GLN A 286 57.73 -36.80 8.74
N MET A 287 56.70 -37.40 9.36
CA MET A 287 55.50 -36.68 9.83
C MET A 287 55.85 -35.53 10.78
N SER A 288 56.81 -35.75 11.70
CA SER A 288 57.28 -34.74 12.64
C SER A 288 57.92 -33.53 11.95
N VAL A 289 58.79 -33.76 10.95
CA VAL A 289 59.43 -32.65 10.21
C VAL A 289 58.44 -31.94 9.27
N GLU A 290 57.52 -32.68 8.67
CA GLU A 290 56.47 -32.13 7.81
C GLU A 290 55.55 -31.19 8.61
N GLN A 291 55.02 -31.65 9.75
CA GLN A 291 54.13 -30.85 10.61
C GLN A 291 54.85 -29.69 11.33
N GLN A 292 56.10 -29.86 11.80
CA GLN A 292 56.80 -28.81 12.56
C GLN A 292 57.46 -27.74 11.68
N TYR A 293 57.90 -28.08 10.46
CA TYR A 293 58.73 -27.17 9.64
C TYR A 293 58.22 -26.98 8.21
N LEU A 294 57.78 -28.03 7.52
CA LEU A 294 57.37 -27.91 6.11
C LEU A 294 56.02 -27.17 5.97
N ASP A 295 55.00 -27.62 6.69
CA ASP A 295 53.65 -27.06 6.61
C ASP A 295 53.59 -25.61 7.13
N PRO A 296 54.19 -25.26 8.30
CA PRO A 296 54.17 -23.86 8.77
C PRO A 296 54.94 -22.92 7.84
N ALA A 297 56.08 -23.35 7.28
CA ALA A 297 56.84 -22.53 6.36
C ALA A 297 56.12 -22.34 5.02
N SER A 298 55.48 -23.39 4.49
CA SER A 298 54.69 -23.32 3.25
C SER A 298 53.49 -22.38 3.41
N LYS A 299 52.75 -22.49 4.52
CA LYS A 299 51.66 -21.56 4.87
C LYS A 299 52.15 -20.13 5.09
N SER A 300 53.33 -19.95 5.67
CA SER A 300 53.93 -18.62 5.89
C SER A 300 54.36 -17.91 4.60
N ILE A 301 54.85 -18.66 3.60
CA ILE A 301 55.18 -18.13 2.27
C ILE A 301 53.90 -17.69 1.53
N GLY A 302 52.90 -18.58 1.44
CA GLY A 302 51.61 -18.24 0.82
C GLY A 302 50.87 -17.08 1.50
N GLY A 303 51.12 -16.85 2.80
CA GLY A 303 50.56 -15.74 3.56
C GLY A 303 51.29 -14.38 3.41
N ARG A 304 52.30 -14.24 2.54
CA ARG A 304 53.15 -13.02 2.49
C ARG A 304 53.49 -12.49 1.09
N SER A 305 52.49 -12.33 0.22
CA SER A 305 52.61 -11.52 -1.01
C SER A 305 51.51 -10.46 -1.13
N GLY A 306 51.67 -9.35 -0.41
CA GLY A 306 50.70 -8.25 -0.40
C GLY A 306 50.48 -7.58 -1.77
N GLN A 307 51.46 -7.65 -2.68
CA GLN A 307 51.33 -7.14 -4.05
C GLN A 307 50.43 -8.02 -4.92
N SER A 308 50.37 -9.34 -4.67
CA SER A 308 49.43 -10.23 -5.36
C SER A 308 47.99 -9.90 -4.95
N MET A 309 47.71 -9.86 -3.65
CA MET A 309 46.36 -9.56 -3.14
C MET A 309 45.89 -8.15 -3.51
N GLN A 310 46.77 -7.14 -3.52
CA GLN A 310 46.43 -5.80 -4.02
C GLN A 310 46.12 -5.78 -5.52
N ARG A 311 46.82 -6.57 -6.35
CA ARG A 311 46.48 -6.73 -7.77
C ARG A 311 45.12 -7.37 -7.95
N SER A 312 44.82 -8.46 -7.24
CA SER A 312 43.53 -9.14 -7.34
C SER A 312 42.39 -8.24 -6.86
N VAL A 313 42.53 -7.55 -5.73
CA VAL A 313 41.52 -6.60 -5.23
C VAL A 313 41.31 -5.43 -6.20
N ALA A 314 42.38 -4.86 -6.77
CA ALA A 314 42.26 -3.80 -7.77
C ALA A 314 41.58 -4.29 -9.06
N ALA A 315 41.89 -5.51 -9.51
CA ALA A 315 41.28 -6.12 -10.69
C ALA A 315 39.80 -6.47 -10.46
N PHE A 316 39.44 -7.05 -9.31
CA PHE A 316 38.03 -7.29 -8.93
C PHE A 316 37.24 -5.98 -8.79
N THR A 317 37.84 -4.94 -8.21
CA THR A 317 37.22 -3.60 -8.13
C THR A 317 36.97 -3.03 -9.52
N TYR A 318 37.92 -3.17 -10.45
CA TYR A 318 37.76 -2.76 -11.84
C TYR A 318 36.73 -3.59 -12.60
N ILE A 319 36.65 -4.91 -12.35
CA ILE A 319 35.62 -5.79 -12.93
C ILE A 319 34.23 -5.36 -12.46
N LEU A 320 34.03 -5.16 -11.15
CA LEU A 320 32.77 -4.69 -10.58
C LEU A 320 32.37 -3.32 -11.17
N GLN A 321 33.27 -2.34 -11.18
CA GLN A 321 33.02 -1.03 -11.77
C GLN A 321 32.66 -1.09 -13.27
N CYS A 322 33.23 -2.03 -14.03
CA CYS A 322 32.85 -2.24 -15.43
C CYS A 322 31.47 -2.90 -15.56
N LEU A 323 31.11 -3.84 -14.69
CA LEU A 323 29.79 -4.48 -14.68
C LEU A 323 28.69 -3.50 -14.25
N ASP A 324 28.92 -2.70 -13.22
CA ASP A 324 28.02 -1.61 -12.79
C ASP A 324 27.80 -0.60 -13.93
N TYR A 325 28.88 -0.19 -14.60
CA TYR A 325 28.80 0.71 -15.76
C TYR A 325 28.01 0.10 -16.93
N LEU A 326 28.19 -1.20 -17.21
CA LEU A 326 27.43 -1.90 -18.24
C LEU A 326 25.93 -2.02 -17.88
N ASN A 327 25.62 -2.25 -16.60
CA ASN A 327 24.25 -2.35 -16.10
C ASN A 327 23.51 -0.99 -16.16
N ASP A 328 24.13 0.06 -15.63
CA ASP A 328 23.64 1.45 -15.73
C ASP A 328 23.45 1.89 -17.19
N ARG A 329 24.39 1.54 -18.08
CA ARG A 329 24.29 1.79 -19.52
C ARG A 329 23.13 1.00 -20.15
N GLY A 330 22.91 -0.24 -19.74
CA GLY A 330 21.82 -1.11 -20.18
C GLY A 330 20.45 -0.56 -19.81
N GLU A 331 20.24 -0.18 -18.54
CA GLU A 331 18.99 0.43 -18.08
C GLU A 331 18.72 1.79 -18.73
N ARG A 332 19.74 2.63 -18.94
CA ARG A 332 19.58 3.88 -19.72
C ARG A 332 19.20 3.62 -21.17
N LEU A 333 19.75 2.58 -21.80
CA LEU A 333 19.44 2.22 -23.18
C LEU A 333 18.00 1.69 -23.30
N LYS A 334 17.56 0.88 -22.34
CA LYS A 334 16.18 0.40 -22.17
C LYS A 334 15.21 1.57 -21.98
N GLN A 335 15.49 2.50 -21.05
CA GLN A 335 14.70 3.71 -20.87
C GLN A 335 14.60 4.56 -22.14
N ALA A 336 15.69 4.71 -22.89
CA ALA A 336 15.68 5.44 -24.17
C ALA A 336 14.82 4.73 -25.24
N ILE A 337 14.90 3.40 -25.32
CA ILE A 337 14.09 2.57 -26.24
C ILE A 337 12.61 2.63 -25.87
N ASP A 338 12.26 2.54 -24.59
CA ASP A 338 10.87 2.57 -24.13
C ASP A 338 10.27 3.99 -24.18
N THR A 339 11.08 5.04 -23.99
CA THR A 339 10.69 6.42 -24.30
C THR A 339 10.42 6.58 -25.81
N PHE A 340 11.28 6.05 -26.68
CA PHE A 340 11.07 6.10 -28.13
C PHE A 340 9.82 5.31 -28.55
N ARG A 341 9.60 4.10 -28.01
CA ARG A 341 8.37 3.32 -28.22
C ARG A 341 7.13 4.08 -27.78
N SER A 342 7.17 4.72 -26.62
CA SER A 342 6.06 5.53 -26.10
C SER A 342 5.76 6.71 -27.02
N HIS A 343 6.79 7.40 -27.51
CA HIS A 343 6.65 8.47 -28.49
C HIS A 343 6.11 7.96 -29.84
N GLN A 344 6.57 6.80 -30.31
CA GLN A 344 6.11 6.18 -31.56
C GLN A 344 4.66 5.68 -31.45
N ALA A 345 4.27 5.06 -30.34
CA ALA A 345 2.91 4.61 -30.06
C ALA A 345 1.96 5.80 -29.95
N THR A 346 2.32 6.83 -29.19
CA THR A 346 1.54 8.08 -29.06
C THR A 346 1.41 8.78 -30.41
N SER A 347 2.49 8.91 -31.18
CA SER A 347 2.45 9.49 -32.53
C SER A 347 1.55 8.68 -33.46
N THR A 348 1.63 7.35 -33.42
CA THR A 348 0.80 6.45 -34.24
C THR A 348 -0.67 6.53 -33.86
N SER A 349 -0.97 6.60 -32.55
CA SER A 349 -2.33 6.77 -32.02
C SER A 349 -2.93 8.12 -32.45
N ILE A 350 -2.20 9.23 -32.27
CA ILE A 350 -2.61 10.56 -32.73
C ILE A 350 -2.81 10.57 -34.26
N ILE A 351 -1.94 9.92 -35.02
CA ILE A 351 -2.06 9.76 -36.48
C ILE A 351 -3.27 8.90 -36.86
N SER A 352 -3.68 7.91 -36.05
CA SER A 352 -4.92 7.16 -36.27
C SER A 352 -6.12 8.03 -35.92
N MET A 353 -6.25 8.50 -34.68
CA MET A 353 -7.37 9.33 -34.23
C MET A 353 -7.62 10.53 -35.16
N ALA A 354 -6.57 11.24 -35.56
CA ALA A 354 -6.70 12.35 -36.51
C ALA A 354 -7.16 11.88 -37.90
N LYS A 355 -6.75 10.69 -38.39
CA LYS A 355 -7.27 10.12 -39.63
C LYS A 355 -8.70 9.60 -39.50
N ASP A 356 -9.06 9.01 -38.38
CA ASP A 356 -10.37 8.44 -38.13
C ASP A 356 -11.42 9.56 -38.04
N GLU A 357 -11.09 10.68 -37.36
CA GLU A 357 -11.88 11.93 -37.39
C GLU A 357 -11.89 12.60 -38.78
N LEU A 358 -10.74 12.72 -39.47
CA LEU A 358 -10.69 13.27 -40.85
C LEU A 358 -11.39 12.38 -41.89
N SER A 359 -11.63 11.10 -41.57
CA SER A 359 -12.36 10.14 -42.42
C SER A 359 -13.82 9.97 -41.98
N ALA A 360 -14.24 10.58 -40.88
CA ALA A 360 -15.60 10.53 -40.39
C ALA A 360 -16.55 11.18 -41.42
N PRO A 361 -17.56 10.47 -41.94
CA PRO A 361 -18.40 11.00 -43.00
C PRO A 361 -19.33 12.11 -42.49
N ASP A 362 -19.16 13.32 -43.03
CA ASP A 362 -19.97 14.53 -42.77
C ASP A 362 -21.44 14.20 -42.43
N HIS A 363 -21.78 14.35 -41.14
CA HIS A 363 -22.90 13.64 -40.54
C HIS A 363 -24.22 14.41 -40.74
N LYS A 364 -24.64 14.47 -42.01
CA LYS A 364 -25.82 15.22 -42.48
C LYS A 364 -27.04 15.02 -41.57
N PRO A 365 -27.67 16.10 -41.10
CA PRO A 365 -28.71 16.02 -40.08
C PRO A 365 -29.89 15.16 -40.55
N ARG A 366 -30.24 14.14 -39.75
CA ARG A 366 -31.32 13.19 -40.03
C ARG A 366 -32.68 13.91 -40.15
N ARG A 367 -33.12 14.13 -41.39
CA ARG A 367 -34.53 14.46 -41.69
C ARG A 367 -35.43 13.25 -41.41
N SER A 368 -36.65 13.51 -40.96
CA SER A 368 -37.66 12.48 -40.72
C SER A 368 -38.07 11.75 -42.00
N MET A 369 -38.41 10.46 -41.87
CA MET A 369 -39.06 9.65 -42.92
C MET A 369 -40.47 10.20 -43.23
N LYS A 370 -41.20 9.83 -44.30
CA LYS A 370 -41.38 8.55 -45.04
C LYS A 370 -41.77 8.86 -46.53
N PRO A 371 -42.07 7.89 -47.43
CA PRO A 371 -41.24 6.76 -47.89
C PRO A 371 -41.20 6.53 -49.45
N ILE A 372 -40.20 5.76 -49.95
CA ILE A 372 -40.20 4.88 -51.18
C ILE A 372 -40.07 5.50 -52.63
N VAL A 373 -38.84 5.42 -53.21
CA VAL A 373 -38.38 4.62 -54.42
C VAL A 373 -39.28 4.49 -55.69
N PRO A 374 -38.79 4.39 -56.98
CA PRO A 374 -37.50 4.75 -57.65
C PRO A 374 -37.62 5.53 -59.01
N ILE A 375 -36.48 5.88 -59.66
CA ILE A 375 -36.11 5.64 -61.10
C ILE A 375 -34.72 6.26 -61.43
N SER A 376 -34.05 5.82 -62.51
CA SER A 376 -32.67 6.18 -62.96
C SER A 376 -32.70 6.85 -64.37
N PRO A 377 -31.61 7.10 -65.17
CA PRO A 377 -30.13 6.96 -64.99
C PRO A 377 -29.26 8.11 -65.63
N VAL A 378 -27.93 7.87 -65.82
CA VAL A 378 -27.04 8.29 -66.98
C VAL A 378 -25.86 9.31 -66.78
N ARG A 379 -24.60 8.77 -66.81
CA ARG A 379 -23.30 9.29 -67.39
C ARG A 379 -22.71 10.64 -66.86
N LYS A 380 -21.44 11.06 -67.09
CA LYS A 380 -20.25 10.57 -67.87
C LYS A 380 -18.92 11.11 -67.27
N ALA A 381 -17.75 10.61 -67.73
CA ALA A 381 -16.39 11.15 -67.45
C ALA A 381 -15.78 11.78 -68.75
N PRO A 382 -14.45 12.07 -68.92
CA PRO A 382 -13.31 12.35 -68.01
C PRO A 382 -12.47 13.63 -68.40
N THR A 383 -11.39 13.98 -67.67
CA THR A 383 -10.35 14.97 -68.11
C THR A 383 -8.93 14.69 -67.54
N ALA A 384 -7.88 15.35 -68.07
CA ALA A 384 -6.45 15.02 -67.84
C ALA A 384 -5.54 16.22 -67.44
N ARG A 385 -4.23 15.94 -67.26
CA ARG A 385 -3.11 16.82 -66.80
C ARG A 385 -2.92 18.14 -67.60
N PRO A 386 -2.29 19.17 -67.00
CA PRO A 386 -0.83 19.43 -67.15
C PRO A 386 -0.15 19.74 -65.77
N ARG A 387 1.17 19.73 -65.49
CA ARG A 387 2.40 20.34 -66.07
C ARG A 387 2.35 21.89 -66.15
N GLY A 388 3.31 22.69 -65.64
CA GLY A 388 4.50 22.43 -64.80
C GLY A 388 5.61 23.51 -64.98
N ASN A 389 6.63 23.52 -64.09
CA ASN A 389 7.94 24.22 -64.21
C ASN A 389 7.98 25.78 -64.19
N THR A 390 9.09 26.52 -63.99
CA THR A 390 10.42 26.46 -63.26
C THR A 390 10.99 27.92 -63.30
N ASP A 391 12.15 28.38 -62.80
CA ASP A 391 13.42 27.84 -62.26
C ASP A 391 14.12 28.90 -61.35
N SER A 392 15.23 28.52 -60.71
CA SER A 392 16.47 29.33 -60.54
C SER A 392 16.63 30.39 -59.44
N ARG A 393 17.85 30.66 -58.90
CA ARG A 393 19.20 30.00 -58.87
C ARG A 393 20.09 30.78 -57.84
N SER A 394 21.26 30.36 -57.35
CA SER A 394 21.80 29.05 -56.86
C SER A 394 23.32 29.19 -56.56
N ARG A 395 23.84 28.79 -55.37
CA ARG A 395 25.24 28.33 -55.11
C ARG A 395 25.32 27.69 -53.70
N ARG A 396 25.89 26.51 -53.41
CA ARG A 396 27.12 25.75 -53.85
C ARG A 396 28.40 26.17 -53.07
N ARG A 397 29.33 25.29 -52.63
CA ARG A 397 29.49 23.80 -52.78
C ARG A 397 30.65 23.21 -51.93
N SER A 398 30.52 21.94 -51.48
CA SER A 398 31.55 20.86 -51.37
C SER A 398 31.00 19.72 -50.47
N SER A 399 31.29 18.41 -50.56
CA SER A 399 31.97 17.45 -51.48
C SER A 399 31.34 16.05 -51.18
N GLY A 400 31.22 15.05 -52.07
CA GLY A 400 32.25 14.26 -52.77
C GLY A 400 32.83 13.16 -51.85
N ILE A 401 32.92 11.85 -52.17
CA ILE A 401 32.83 11.07 -53.43
C ILE A 401 32.23 9.64 -53.17
N MET A 402 32.07 8.82 -54.22
CA MET A 402 31.56 7.43 -54.36
C MET A 402 32.33 6.39 -53.49
N ASP A 403 31.90 5.14 -53.25
CA ASP A 403 31.68 4.01 -54.20
C ASP A 403 30.74 2.87 -53.68
N GLU A 404 30.59 1.80 -54.48
CA GLU A 404 29.70 0.62 -54.32
C GLU A 404 30.18 -0.47 -53.29
N PRO A 405 29.36 -1.49 -52.94
CA PRO A 405 29.35 -2.04 -51.57
C PRO A 405 30.20 -3.31 -51.31
N PRO A 406 30.68 -3.53 -50.06
CA PRO A 406 31.30 -4.79 -49.62
C PRO A 406 30.32 -5.91 -49.19
N VAL A 407 29.01 -5.62 -49.13
CA VAL A 407 28.05 -6.40 -48.32
C VAL A 407 27.84 -7.84 -48.82
N GLU A 408 27.78 -8.07 -50.13
CA GLU A 408 27.62 -9.43 -50.67
C GLU A 408 28.85 -10.32 -50.39
N THR A 409 30.05 -9.73 -50.33
CA THR A 409 31.28 -10.44 -49.93
C THR A 409 31.31 -10.75 -48.44
N LEU A 410 30.68 -9.92 -47.60
CA LEU A 410 30.60 -10.19 -46.16
C LEU A 410 29.60 -11.33 -45.85
N LEU A 411 28.44 -11.32 -46.52
CA LEU A 411 27.37 -12.31 -46.29
C LEU A 411 27.80 -13.74 -46.67
N GLN A 412 28.59 -13.91 -47.73
CA GLN A 412 29.14 -15.23 -48.09
C GLN A 412 30.21 -15.74 -47.10
N ASN A 413 30.97 -14.84 -46.46
CA ASN A 413 32.03 -15.23 -45.52
C ASN A 413 31.53 -15.52 -44.09
N LEU A 414 30.28 -15.18 -43.76
CA LEU A 414 29.68 -15.39 -42.43
C LEU A 414 28.72 -16.59 -42.35
N ALA A 415 28.47 -17.29 -43.46
CA ALA A 415 27.66 -18.52 -43.54
C ALA A 415 26.21 -18.42 -43.01
N ILE A 416 25.65 -17.21 -42.87
CA ILE A 416 24.26 -16.99 -42.43
C ILE A 416 23.36 -16.80 -43.65
N LEU A 417 22.47 -17.78 -43.89
CA LEU A 417 21.38 -17.66 -44.87
C LEU A 417 20.11 -17.15 -44.20
N PHE A 418 19.58 -16.01 -44.66
CA PHE A 418 18.22 -15.56 -44.36
C PHE A 418 17.29 -15.87 -45.56
N PRO A 419 16.03 -16.28 -45.33
CA PRO A 419 15.04 -16.40 -46.40
C PRO A 419 14.79 -15.04 -47.07
N ILE A 420 15.04 -14.96 -48.38
CA ILE A 420 14.74 -13.78 -49.19
C ILE A 420 13.31 -13.91 -49.72
N GLU A 421 12.33 -13.39 -48.97
CA GLU A 421 11.04 -12.86 -49.47
C GLU A 421 10.15 -12.35 -48.31
N ALA A 422 10.35 -11.09 -47.91
CA ALA A 422 9.40 -10.31 -47.12
C ALA A 422 9.77 -8.81 -47.17
N GLU A 423 9.03 -8.00 -47.94
CA GLU A 423 9.30 -6.55 -48.11
C GLU A 423 8.84 -5.67 -46.91
N THR A 424 8.68 -6.27 -45.72
CA THR A 424 8.25 -5.58 -44.50
C THR A 424 9.12 -5.98 -43.31
N PHE A 425 9.53 -4.99 -42.52
CA PHE A 425 10.33 -5.19 -41.30
C PHE A 425 9.43 -5.69 -40.14
N SER A 426 9.02 -6.96 -40.20
CA SER A 426 8.06 -7.55 -39.26
C SER A 426 8.69 -8.19 -38.03
N ASP A 427 7.86 -8.47 -37.04
CA ASP A 427 8.21 -8.99 -35.71
C ASP A 427 9.03 -10.30 -35.73
N ALA A 428 9.06 -11.04 -36.83
CA ALA A 428 9.89 -12.23 -36.98
C ALA A 428 11.39 -11.94 -36.71
N LYS A 429 11.92 -10.78 -37.14
CA LYS A 429 13.31 -10.39 -36.83
C LYS A 429 13.49 -10.04 -35.35
N ILE A 430 12.48 -9.40 -34.75
CA ILE A 430 12.47 -9.05 -33.32
C ILE A 430 12.36 -10.31 -32.47
N ALA A 431 11.62 -11.33 -32.89
CA ALA A 431 11.49 -12.62 -32.21
C ALA A 431 12.81 -13.41 -32.21
N VAL A 432 13.54 -13.42 -33.33
CA VAL A 432 14.88 -14.02 -33.39
C VAL A 432 15.86 -13.27 -32.47
N LEU A 433 15.86 -11.94 -32.48
CA LEU A 433 16.68 -11.15 -31.57
C LEU A 433 16.32 -11.36 -30.09
N LYS A 434 15.02 -11.38 -29.75
CA LYS A 434 14.54 -11.70 -28.39
C LYS A 434 15.01 -13.09 -27.93
N ARG A 435 14.96 -14.09 -28.82
CA ARG A 435 15.43 -15.44 -28.51
C ARG A 435 16.94 -15.46 -28.24
N VAL A 436 17.75 -14.82 -29.09
CA VAL A 436 19.21 -14.74 -28.90
C VAL A 436 19.57 -13.94 -27.64
N LEU A 437 18.79 -12.90 -27.31
CA LEU A 437 18.96 -12.14 -26.07
C LEU A 437 18.67 -13.03 -24.85
N ALA A 438 17.52 -13.73 -24.83
CA ALA A 438 17.15 -14.64 -23.75
C ALA A 438 18.16 -15.79 -23.58
N GLU A 439 18.60 -16.42 -24.67
CA GLU A 439 19.66 -17.45 -24.66
C GLU A 439 21.01 -16.92 -24.17
N ARG A 440 21.29 -15.60 -24.25
CA ARG A 440 22.42 -14.97 -23.56
C ARG A 440 22.13 -14.67 -22.09
N THR A 441 20.99 -14.07 -21.74
CA THR A 441 20.64 -13.73 -20.34
C THR A 441 20.55 -14.96 -19.44
N THR A 442 20.01 -16.09 -19.92
CA THR A 442 20.08 -17.36 -19.17
C THR A 442 21.53 -17.76 -18.92
N LYS A 443 22.38 -17.68 -19.94
CA LYS A 443 23.80 -18.08 -19.84
C LYS A 443 24.65 -17.13 -18.99
N GLU A 444 24.25 -15.88 -18.88
CA GLU A 444 24.83 -14.86 -18.01
C GLU A 444 24.45 -15.15 -16.54
N ASN A 445 23.18 -15.48 -16.29
CA ASN A 445 22.71 -15.96 -14.98
C ASN A 445 23.35 -17.29 -14.56
N ASP A 446 23.50 -18.25 -15.48
CA ASP A 446 24.17 -19.54 -15.21
C ASP A 446 25.63 -19.34 -14.75
N VAL A 447 26.33 -18.38 -15.38
CA VAL A 447 27.71 -18.00 -15.01
C VAL A 447 27.74 -17.25 -13.68
N ALA A 448 26.78 -16.36 -13.42
CA ALA A 448 26.66 -15.66 -12.13
C ALA A 448 26.39 -16.63 -10.97
N LEU A 449 25.47 -17.59 -11.15
CA LEU A 449 25.19 -18.66 -10.19
C LEU A 449 26.41 -19.55 -9.93
N SER A 450 27.10 -20.01 -10.98
CA SER A 450 28.30 -20.85 -10.82
C SER A 450 29.46 -20.12 -10.12
N LEU A 451 29.60 -18.80 -10.34
CA LEU A 451 30.53 -17.95 -9.59
C LEU A 451 30.08 -17.76 -8.13
N GLN A 452 28.78 -17.58 -7.88
CA GLN A 452 28.22 -17.43 -6.53
C GLN A 452 28.38 -18.71 -5.70
N GLU A 453 28.02 -19.88 -6.23
CA GLU A 453 28.21 -21.18 -5.55
C GLU A 453 29.69 -21.42 -5.21
N SER A 454 30.60 -21.10 -6.14
CA SER A 454 32.05 -21.20 -5.93
C SER A 454 32.55 -20.21 -4.86
N PHE A 455 32.01 -18.99 -4.85
CA PHE A 455 32.33 -17.96 -3.86
C PHE A 455 31.82 -18.32 -2.47
N GLU A 456 30.57 -18.78 -2.34
CA GLU A 456 29.95 -19.15 -1.06
C GLU A 456 30.64 -20.35 -0.42
N ALA A 457 31.01 -21.37 -1.21
CA ALA A 457 31.81 -22.50 -0.72
C ALA A 457 33.19 -22.06 -0.21
N THR A 458 33.86 -21.16 -0.94
CA THR A 458 35.19 -20.64 -0.58
C THR A 458 35.12 -19.73 0.65
N ALA A 459 34.15 -18.82 0.70
CA ALA A 459 33.93 -17.90 1.80
C ALA A 459 33.51 -18.62 3.08
N SER A 460 32.62 -19.63 3.00
CA SER A 460 32.22 -20.42 4.17
C SER A 460 33.38 -21.24 4.75
N SER A 461 34.32 -21.71 3.92
CA SER A 461 35.55 -22.34 4.42
C SER A 461 36.42 -21.33 5.17
N HIS A 462 36.73 -20.20 4.53
CA HIS A 462 37.64 -19.20 5.11
C HIS A 462 37.08 -18.48 6.34
N LEU A 463 35.77 -18.22 6.40
CA LEU A 463 35.15 -17.55 7.56
C LEU A 463 35.14 -18.44 8.81
N ASN A 464 34.99 -19.76 8.67
CA ASN A 464 35.11 -20.70 9.79
C ASN A 464 36.56 -20.76 10.32
N ASP A 465 37.55 -20.86 9.44
CA ASP A 465 38.97 -20.83 9.83
C ASP A 465 39.37 -19.50 10.48
N VAL A 466 38.88 -18.38 9.95
CA VAL A 466 39.14 -17.03 10.49
C VAL A 466 38.46 -16.83 11.86
N ALA A 467 37.24 -17.35 12.07
CA ALA A 467 36.59 -17.29 13.38
C ALA A 467 37.40 -18.04 14.45
N LEU A 468 37.89 -19.24 14.13
CA LEU A 468 38.73 -20.04 15.02
C LEU A 468 40.09 -19.36 15.30
N ALA A 469 40.70 -18.76 14.27
CA ALA A 469 41.96 -18.03 14.41
C ALA A 469 41.83 -16.73 15.22
N ILE A 470 40.73 -15.98 15.05
CA ILE A 470 40.45 -14.77 15.84
C ILE A 470 40.23 -15.11 17.30
N GLN A 471 39.54 -16.21 17.61
CA GLN A 471 39.35 -16.67 18.99
C GLN A 471 40.70 -16.95 19.66
N LEU A 472 41.56 -17.76 19.02
CA LEU A 472 42.90 -18.09 19.55
C LEU A 472 43.83 -16.87 19.66
N LEU A 473 43.76 -15.92 18.73
CA LEU A 473 44.51 -14.67 18.79
C LEU A 473 44.03 -13.77 19.95
N LYS A 474 42.72 -13.64 20.14
CA LYS A 474 42.11 -12.88 21.24
C LYS A 474 42.53 -13.42 22.61
N ASP A 475 42.50 -14.74 22.77
CA ASP A 475 42.89 -15.42 23.99
C ASP A 475 44.41 -15.33 24.27
N THR A 476 45.24 -15.14 23.22
CA THR A 476 46.70 -14.96 23.34
C THR A 476 47.12 -13.50 23.58
N VAL A 477 46.44 -12.53 22.96
CA VAL A 477 46.79 -11.09 23.04
C VAL A 477 46.43 -10.45 24.38
N LEU A 478 45.44 -10.99 25.10
CA LEU A 478 45.04 -10.48 26.42
C LEU A 478 45.92 -10.98 27.59
N ALA A 479 46.97 -11.77 27.32
CA ALA A 479 47.78 -12.39 28.37
C ALA A 479 48.75 -11.42 29.07
N GLU A 480 49.52 -10.60 28.32
CA GLU A 480 50.57 -9.73 28.90
C GLU A 480 50.78 -8.41 28.11
N SER A 481 50.90 -7.30 28.86
CA SER A 481 51.63 -6.03 28.57
C SER A 481 50.76 -4.73 28.57
N PRO A 482 51.22 -3.60 29.18
CA PRO A 482 50.40 -2.39 29.38
C PRO A 482 50.86 -1.12 28.62
N TYR A 483 49.90 -0.36 28.08
CA TYR A 483 50.04 0.94 27.37
C TYR A 483 50.83 0.87 26.03
N ASN A 484 50.58 1.70 25.01
CA ASN A 484 49.65 2.83 24.86
C ASN A 484 49.08 2.91 23.41
N GLU A 485 48.18 3.86 23.14
CA GLU A 485 47.50 4.07 21.83
C GLU A 485 48.41 4.11 20.58
N VAL A 486 47.85 3.69 19.44
CA VAL A 486 48.28 4.10 18.10
C VAL A 486 47.06 4.57 17.29
N LYS A 487 47.03 5.83 16.88
CA LYS A 487 45.97 6.40 16.01
C LYS A 487 46.38 6.31 14.54
N LEU A 488 45.44 5.93 13.66
CA LEU A 488 45.64 5.82 12.20
C LEU A 488 44.40 6.29 11.42
N VAL A 489 44.12 7.59 11.46
CA VAL A 489 43.24 8.27 10.49
C VAL A 489 43.89 9.60 10.10
N ASP A 490 43.82 9.97 8.83
CA ASP A 490 44.34 11.23 8.28
C ASP A 490 43.27 12.33 8.39
N SER A 491 43.63 13.49 8.97
CA SER A 491 42.71 14.60 9.23
C SER A 491 42.10 15.20 7.96
N ASP A 492 42.81 15.11 6.84
CA ASP A 492 42.45 15.83 5.63
C ASP A 492 41.37 15.06 4.83
N ILE A 493 41.22 13.77 5.12
CA ILE A 493 40.15 12.91 4.60
C ILE A 493 38.82 13.19 5.33
N GLU A 494 38.83 13.30 6.66
CA GLU A 494 37.62 13.66 7.43
C GLU A 494 37.10 15.05 7.04
N SER A 495 38.02 16.00 6.88
CA SER A 495 37.72 17.36 6.37
C SER A 495 36.98 17.31 5.02
N SER A 496 37.50 16.52 4.07
CA SER A 496 36.94 16.40 2.71
C SER A 496 35.54 15.78 2.69
N ILE A 497 35.28 14.77 3.54
CA ILE A 497 33.97 14.12 3.67
C ILE A 497 32.95 15.05 4.34
N SER A 498 33.39 15.93 5.25
CA SER A 498 32.54 16.94 5.90
C SER A 498 31.96 17.96 4.91
N VAL A 499 32.78 18.48 3.99
CA VAL A 499 32.36 19.47 2.99
C VAL A 499 31.28 18.90 2.06
N LEU A 500 31.50 17.71 1.49
CA LEU A 500 30.54 17.04 0.60
C LEU A 500 29.18 16.77 1.26
N ARG A 501 29.18 16.42 2.56
CA ARG A 501 27.94 16.25 3.35
C ARG A 501 27.19 17.58 3.58
N SER A 502 27.87 18.72 3.56
CA SER A 502 27.24 20.04 3.72
C SER A 502 26.54 20.53 2.46
N GLU A 503 27.11 20.30 1.28
CA GLU A 503 26.55 20.74 0.00
C GLU A 503 25.27 19.98 -0.37
N VAL A 504 25.26 18.65 -0.18
CA VAL A 504 24.07 17.81 -0.39
C VAL A 504 22.91 18.27 0.50
N ARG A 505 23.19 18.61 1.77
CA ARG A 505 22.17 19.08 2.72
C ARG A 505 21.54 20.40 2.27
N GLN A 506 22.34 21.38 1.83
CA GLN A 506 21.81 22.67 1.36
C GLN A 506 20.82 22.55 0.18
N VAL A 507 20.97 21.53 -0.68
CA VAL A 507 20.04 21.28 -1.80
C VAL A 507 18.72 20.69 -1.30
N VAL A 508 18.77 19.76 -0.34
CA VAL A 508 17.57 19.18 0.31
C VAL A 508 16.78 20.26 1.07
N ASP A 509 17.46 21.00 1.96
CA ASP A 509 16.88 22.14 2.68
C ASP A 509 16.24 23.17 1.72
N GLY A 510 16.73 23.24 0.48
CA GLY A 510 16.26 24.14 -0.57
C GLY A 510 14.92 23.73 -1.20
N LEU A 511 14.67 22.42 -1.35
CA LEU A 511 13.38 21.90 -1.84
C LEU A 511 12.30 22.03 -0.76
N GLU A 512 12.59 21.62 0.47
CA GLU A 512 11.62 21.61 1.58
C GLU A 512 11.06 23.02 1.85
N ARG A 513 11.92 24.04 1.81
CA ARG A 513 11.52 25.46 1.93
C ARG A 513 10.70 25.99 0.75
N ALA A 514 10.59 25.26 -0.36
CA ALA A 514 9.77 25.65 -1.51
C ALA A 514 8.31 25.18 -1.38
N ASP A 515 8.06 23.98 -0.85
CA ASP A 515 6.69 23.47 -0.66
C ASP A 515 6.07 23.87 0.68
N ALA A 516 6.85 23.99 1.77
CA ALA A 516 6.36 24.54 3.04
C ALA A 516 5.71 25.94 2.86
N LYS A 517 6.23 26.75 1.93
CA LYS A 517 5.69 28.08 1.60
C LYS A 517 4.41 28.08 0.75
N LYS A 518 3.96 26.94 0.21
CA LYS A 518 2.68 26.83 -0.51
C LYS A 518 1.53 26.38 0.39
N MET A 519 1.81 25.56 1.41
CA MET A 519 0.76 25.05 2.31
C MET A 519 0.30 26.09 3.35
N ALA A 520 1.12 27.09 3.64
CA ALA A 520 0.83 28.19 4.57
C ALA A 520 -0.19 29.22 4.05
N ILE A 521 -1.36 28.79 3.55
CA ILE A 521 -2.45 29.66 3.08
C ILE A 521 -3.79 29.25 3.72
N LYS A 522 -4.05 29.78 4.92
CA LYS A 522 -5.38 29.96 5.54
C LYS A 522 -6.38 28.80 5.39
N ARG A 523 -6.08 27.65 5.99
CA ARG A 523 -7.12 26.79 6.58
C ARG A 523 -7.48 27.28 7.99
N SER A 524 -8.59 26.79 8.53
CA SER A 524 -9.32 27.43 9.63
C SER A 524 -8.78 27.05 11.01
N GLU A 525 -7.90 27.88 11.58
CA GLU A 525 -7.35 27.78 12.95
C GLU A 525 -8.43 27.40 14.00
N LYS A 526 -9.64 27.96 13.89
CA LYS A 526 -10.78 27.68 14.79
C LYS A 526 -11.51 26.34 14.60
N LYS A 527 -10.94 25.39 13.84
CA LYS A 527 -11.49 24.02 13.68
C LYS A 527 -10.61 22.95 14.32
N GLU A 528 -9.31 23.03 14.09
CA GLU A 528 -8.30 22.09 14.64
C GLU A 528 -8.29 22.10 16.18
N GLU A 529 -8.59 23.26 16.78
CA GLU A 529 -8.70 23.48 18.23
C GLU A 529 -9.80 22.60 18.91
N PHE A 530 -10.80 22.11 18.18
CA PHE A 530 -12.00 21.49 18.76
C PHE A 530 -11.97 19.97 18.90
N LEU A 531 -11.08 19.27 18.19
CA LEU A 531 -10.99 17.80 18.21
C LEU A 531 -9.72 17.28 18.89
N ARG A 532 -8.65 18.07 18.93
CA ARG A 532 -7.40 17.72 19.60
C ARG A 532 -7.55 17.64 21.14
N ARG A 533 -6.75 16.77 21.77
CA ARG A 533 -6.58 16.68 23.22
C ARG A 533 -6.22 18.06 23.84
N PRO A 534 -7.01 18.62 24.79
CA PRO A 534 -6.86 20.01 25.23
C PRO A 534 -5.64 20.27 26.15
N ILE A 535 -5.28 21.55 26.32
CA ILE A 535 -4.31 21.99 27.34
C ILE A 535 -5.02 22.06 28.70
N LEU A 536 -4.40 21.52 29.75
CA LEU A 536 -4.92 21.57 31.11
C LEU A 536 -4.24 22.68 31.89
N PHE A 537 -4.99 23.73 32.29
CA PHE A 537 -4.48 24.81 33.14
C PHE A 537 -4.84 24.59 34.61
N ARG A 538 -3.89 24.85 35.51
CA ARG A 538 -4.01 24.70 36.98
C ARG A 538 -3.61 26.03 37.65
N PRO A 539 -4.45 27.08 37.61
CA PRO A 539 -4.05 28.44 38.01
C PRO A 539 -3.61 28.56 39.48
N ASP A 540 -4.09 27.68 40.37
CA ASP A 540 -3.67 27.65 41.77
C ASP A 540 -2.21 27.21 41.97
N ALA A 541 -1.65 26.41 41.06
CA ALA A 541 -0.25 25.98 41.08
C ALA A 541 0.74 27.15 40.91
N LYS A 542 0.28 28.29 40.38
CA LYS A 542 1.08 29.52 40.30
C LYS A 542 1.33 30.17 41.67
N ARG A 543 0.59 29.76 42.72
CA ARG A 543 0.75 30.22 44.12
C ARG A 543 1.28 29.13 45.06
N TRP A 544 1.41 27.90 44.58
CA TRP A 544 1.94 26.79 45.38
C TRP A 544 3.47 26.87 45.46
N ILE A 545 4.00 26.58 46.65
CA ILE A 545 5.43 26.55 46.94
C ILE A 545 5.76 25.11 47.34
N ALA A 546 6.81 24.55 46.73
CA ALA A 546 7.28 23.20 47.03
C ALA A 546 7.83 23.11 48.46
N PRO A 547 7.70 21.95 49.14
CA PRO A 547 8.39 21.71 50.40
C PRO A 547 9.89 21.97 50.25
N ALA A 548 10.49 22.66 51.22
CA ALA A 548 11.90 22.99 51.18
C ALA A 548 12.75 21.72 51.15
N ALA A 549 13.54 21.54 50.09
CA ALA A 549 14.61 20.56 50.07
C ALA A 549 15.73 21.02 51.01
N GLU A 550 16.30 20.09 51.78
CA GLU A 550 17.54 20.30 52.54
C GLU A 550 18.73 20.49 51.56
N ASP A 551 19.92 20.85 52.06
CA ASP A 551 21.13 21.17 51.28
C ASP A 551 21.66 20.05 50.33
N ALA A 552 20.95 18.91 50.24
CA ALA A 552 21.26 17.77 49.39
C ALA A 552 21.38 18.09 47.89
N ALA A 553 20.69 19.12 47.39
CA ALA A 553 20.81 19.55 45.99
C ALA A 553 22.18 20.21 45.69
N GLU A 554 22.67 21.05 46.60
CA GLU A 554 23.99 21.67 46.54
C GLU A 554 25.10 20.63 46.76
N LEU A 555 24.87 19.64 47.63
CA LEU A 555 25.76 18.48 47.76
C LEU A 555 25.85 17.66 46.47
N ALA A 556 24.73 17.40 45.79
CA ALA A 556 24.72 16.72 44.50
C ALA A 556 25.49 17.52 43.42
N PHE A 557 25.31 18.85 43.39
CA PHE A 557 26.01 19.73 42.47
C PHE A 557 27.53 19.70 42.67
N ARG A 558 28.00 19.81 43.93
CA ARG A 558 29.42 19.68 44.27
C ARG A 558 29.98 18.30 43.96
N PHE A 559 29.20 17.23 44.19
CA PHE A 559 29.57 15.87 43.80
C PHE A 559 29.80 15.76 42.28
N HIS A 560 28.88 16.28 41.46
CA HIS A 560 29.04 16.26 40.00
C HIS A 560 30.28 17.02 39.53
N GLN A 561 30.65 18.12 40.19
CA GLN A 561 31.91 18.86 39.93
C GLN A 561 33.18 18.03 40.22
N THR A 562 33.08 16.93 40.98
CA THR A 562 34.21 16.00 41.21
C THR A 562 34.26 14.82 40.23
N LEU A 563 33.23 14.61 39.41
CA LEU A 563 33.21 13.53 38.43
C LEU A 563 34.14 13.84 37.24
N PRO A 564 34.80 12.82 36.65
CA PRO A 564 35.56 12.99 35.42
C PRO A 564 34.70 13.63 34.32
N GLN A 565 35.32 14.50 33.51
CA GLN A 565 34.67 15.15 32.36
C GLN A 565 33.51 16.11 32.70
N TYR A 566 33.30 16.50 33.97
CA TYR A 566 32.26 17.49 34.30
C TYR A 566 32.49 18.84 33.59
N GLN A 567 31.47 19.29 32.87
CA GLN A 567 31.28 20.67 32.44
C GLN A 567 29.78 21.01 32.53
N PRO A 568 29.41 22.27 32.85
CA PRO A 568 28.03 22.73 32.73
C PRO A 568 27.55 22.64 31.29
N SER A 569 26.36 22.08 31.06
CA SER A 569 25.84 21.89 29.69
C SER A 569 25.45 23.23 29.04
N PRO A 570 25.48 23.36 27.70
CA PRO A 570 25.16 24.62 27.03
C PRO A 570 23.74 25.14 27.32
N LEU A 571 23.64 26.46 27.46
CA LEU A 571 22.38 27.20 27.41
C LEU A 571 22.37 27.99 26.08
N VAL A 572 21.56 27.56 25.12
CA VAL A 572 21.53 28.08 23.75
C VAL A 572 20.36 29.04 23.58
N SER A 573 20.57 30.23 23.00
CA SER A 573 19.49 31.20 22.75
C SER A 573 18.80 30.93 21.41
N LEU A 574 17.46 30.96 21.39
CA LEU A 574 16.63 30.82 20.18
C LEU A 574 16.02 32.19 19.79
N ASP A 575 16.87 33.18 19.55
CA ASP A 575 16.47 34.59 19.35
C ASP A 575 15.37 34.77 18.29
N LYS A 576 15.44 34.01 17.19
CA LYS A 576 14.43 34.03 16.11
C LYS A 576 13.05 33.56 16.59
N VAL A 577 13.01 32.45 17.34
CA VAL A 577 11.76 31.91 17.88
C VAL A 577 11.17 32.88 18.91
N ALA A 578 12.02 33.59 19.66
CA ALA A 578 11.59 34.62 20.60
C ALA A 578 10.95 35.82 19.87
N GLU A 579 11.57 36.29 18.78
CA GLU A 579 11.00 37.34 17.92
C GLU A 579 9.68 36.92 17.28
N GLU A 580 9.62 35.71 16.70
CA GLU A 580 8.41 35.14 16.08
C GLU A 580 7.23 34.98 17.05
N LEU A 581 7.48 34.49 18.26
CA LEU A 581 6.44 34.25 19.26
C LEU A 581 6.12 35.48 20.13
N GLY A 582 6.86 36.58 19.97
CA GLY A 582 6.67 37.83 20.71
C GLY A 582 7.17 37.81 22.16
N LEU A 583 8.20 37.02 22.46
CA LEU A 583 8.76 36.79 23.79
C LEU A 583 10.11 37.51 23.99
N GLY A 584 10.51 37.73 25.24
CA GLY A 584 11.72 38.50 25.58
C GLY A 584 13.04 37.73 25.48
N ALA A 585 12.99 36.41 25.68
CA ALA A 585 14.05 35.46 25.34
C ALA A 585 13.50 34.03 25.37
N ILE A 586 14.09 33.14 24.57
CA ILE A 586 13.88 31.68 24.67
C ILE A 586 15.26 31.03 24.73
N PHE A 587 15.48 30.18 25.74
CA PHE A 587 16.71 29.41 25.89
C PHE A 587 16.45 27.91 25.86
N VAL A 588 17.34 27.13 25.26
CA VAL A 588 17.39 25.67 25.35
C VAL A 588 18.53 25.28 26.29
N LYS A 589 18.22 24.59 27.39
CA LYS A 589 19.21 23.90 28.22
C LYS A 589 19.48 22.55 27.55
N TYR A 590 20.64 22.40 26.92
CA TYR A 590 20.94 21.30 26.00
C TYR A 590 21.77 20.20 26.68
N GLU A 591 21.12 19.09 27.03
CA GLU A 591 21.75 17.96 27.73
C GLU A 591 22.25 16.84 26.80
N GLY A 592 22.19 17.05 25.48
CA GLY A 592 22.58 16.07 24.47
C GLY A 592 24.08 15.79 24.32
N ASN A 593 24.93 16.32 25.21
CA ASN A 593 26.32 15.89 25.40
C ASN A 593 26.78 16.11 26.85
N ARG A 594 26.10 15.45 27.79
CA ARG A 594 26.36 15.55 29.24
C ARG A 594 27.30 14.41 29.65
N PHE A 595 28.54 14.71 30.07
CA PHE A 595 29.60 13.71 30.33
C PHE A 595 29.86 12.75 29.15
N ASP A 596 29.83 13.29 27.92
CA ASP A 596 29.89 12.52 26.65
C ASP A 596 28.80 11.43 26.52
N LEU A 597 27.69 11.58 27.27
CA LEU A 597 26.46 10.81 27.11
C LEU A 597 25.39 11.71 26.46
N PRO A 598 24.48 11.15 25.64
CA PRO A 598 23.51 11.93 24.87
C PRO A 598 22.28 12.37 25.70
N SER A 599 22.35 12.36 27.04
CA SER A 599 21.24 12.81 27.88
C SER A 599 21.65 13.15 29.31
N PHE A 600 20.76 13.87 30.00
CA PHE A 600 20.90 14.26 31.41
C PHE A 600 20.93 13.12 32.43
N LYS A 601 20.51 11.89 32.08
CA LYS A 601 20.16 10.83 33.07
C LYS A 601 21.31 10.47 34.01
N ILE A 602 22.56 10.66 33.56
CA ILE A 602 23.77 10.49 34.37
C ILE A 602 23.78 11.33 35.66
N LEU A 603 23.24 12.56 35.67
CA LEU A 603 23.18 13.39 36.88
C LEU A 603 22.39 12.71 38.01
N GLY A 604 21.27 12.07 37.67
CA GLY A 604 20.47 11.34 38.65
C GLY A 604 21.12 10.01 39.02
N ALA A 605 21.48 9.21 38.02
CA ALA A 605 22.09 7.89 38.24
C ALA A 605 23.37 7.97 39.08
N SER A 606 24.28 8.91 38.79
CA SER A 606 25.55 9.02 39.52
C SER A 606 25.36 9.37 41.00
N TRP A 607 24.49 10.33 41.31
CA TRP A 607 24.24 10.71 42.71
C TRP A 607 23.45 9.62 43.44
N GLY A 608 22.47 8.99 42.80
CA GLY A 608 21.73 7.85 43.35
C GLY A 608 22.63 6.65 43.71
N THR A 609 23.48 6.22 42.77
CA THR A 609 24.47 5.16 43.01
C THR A 609 25.48 5.55 44.09
N PHE A 610 26.04 6.76 44.04
CA PHE A 610 26.99 7.24 45.05
C PHE A 610 26.39 7.24 46.45
N ARG A 611 25.15 7.70 46.61
CA ARG A 611 24.45 7.77 47.89
C ARG A 611 24.13 6.41 48.49
N VAL A 612 23.63 5.45 47.69
CA VAL A 612 23.40 4.07 48.21
C VAL A 612 24.72 3.38 48.57
N VAL A 613 25.78 3.57 47.78
CA VAL A 613 27.09 3.01 48.08
C VAL A 613 27.65 3.60 49.38
N CYS A 614 27.58 4.92 49.57
CA CYS A 614 27.97 5.55 50.83
C CYS A 614 27.18 5.02 52.03
N GLN A 615 25.85 4.91 51.91
CA GLN A 615 24.96 4.35 52.94
C GLN A 615 25.35 2.91 53.30
N LYS A 616 25.63 2.05 52.31
CA LYS A 616 26.03 0.65 52.51
C LYS A 616 27.41 0.50 53.16
N LEU A 617 28.35 1.37 52.82
CA LEU A 617 29.71 1.41 53.39
C LEU A 617 29.80 2.12 54.75
N GLY A 618 28.71 2.74 55.23
CA GLY A 618 28.73 3.57 56.45
C GLY A 618 29.51 4.89 56.30
N ILE A 619 29.68 5.37 55.07
CA ILE A 619 30.43 6.58 54.71
C ILE A 619 29.47 7.77 54.57
N GLY A 620 29.89 8.95 55.05
CA GLY A 620 29.10 10.18 54.95
C GLY A 620 28.99 10.70 53.51
N ALA A 621 27.85 11.30 53.16
CA ALA A 621 27.54 11.78 51.80
C ALA A 621 28.44 12.94 51.28
N GLU A 622 29.30 13.51 52.14
CA GLU A 622 30.31 14.52 51.77
C GLU A 622 31.68 13.90 51.42
N ALA A 623 31.82 12.57 51.46
CA ALA A 623 33.09 11.90 51.19
C ALA A 623 33.55 12.10 49.73
N SER A 624 34.86 12.10 49.50
CA SER A 624 35.38 12.17 48.13
C SER A 624 35.13 10.87 47.36
N LEU A 625 35.00 10.97 46.03
CA LEU A 625 34.91 9.80 45.15
C LEU A 625 36.08 8.82 45.39
N GLU A 626 37.30 9.33 45.59
CA GLU A 626 38.49 8.53 45.91
C GLU A 626 38.35 7.75 47.24
N THR A 627 37.70 8.35 48.25
CA THR A 627 37.40 7.68 49.54
C THR A 627 36.46 6.49 49.33
N VAL A 628 35.42 6.68 48.52
CA VAL A 628 34.41 5.65 48.23
C VAL A 628 35.00 4.53 47.37
N THR A 629 35.73 4.85 46.29
CA THR A 629 36.39 3.85 45.43
C THR A 629 37.43 3.01 46.20
N LYS A 630 38.14 3.60 47.17
CA LYS A 630 39.05 2.84 48.05
C LYS A 630 38.33 1.90 49.01
N ALA A 631 37.15 2.28 49.51
CA ALA A 631 36.35 1.42 50.39
C ALA A 631 35.64 0.29 49.61
N LEU A 632 35.25 0.54 48.36
CA LEU A 632 34.70 -0.48 47.44
C LEU A 632 35.68 -1.63 47.12
N ALA A 633 36.99 -1.41 47.23
CA ALA A 633 38.02 -2.41 46.89
C ALA A 633 38.01 -3.71 47.73
N HIS A 634 37.10 -3.80 48.72
CA HIS A 634 36.90 -4.99 49.57
C HIS A 634 35.44 -5.49 49.57
N GLU A 635 34.54 -4.92 48.76
CA GLU A 635 33.12 -5.26 48.70
C GLU A 635 32.70 -5.72 47.30
N ASN A 636 31.80 -6.71 47.23
CA ASN A 636 31.34 -7.30 45.97
C ASN A 636 29.91 -6.85 45.62
N PHE A 637 29.70 -5.54 45.48
CA PHE A 637 28.42 -4.99 44.99
C PHE A 637 28.18 -5.28 43.51
N THR A 638 26.93 -5.25 43.08
CA THR A 638 26.54 -5.24 41.66
C THR A 638 25.37 -4.27 41.48
N LEU A 639 25.45 -3.38 40.49
CA LEU A 639 24.38 -2.44 40.15
C LEU A 639 23.39 -3.11 39.20
N TYR A 640 22.10 -2.97 39.48
CA TYR A 640 21.01 -3.47 38.65
C TYR A 640 20.09 -2.31 38.25
N ALA A 641 19.69 -2.24 36.98
CA ALA A 641 18.67 -1.31 36.52
C ALA A 641 17.92 -1.87 35.31
N ALA A 642 16.76 -1.30 34.99
CA ALA A 642 16.06 -1.51 33.74
C ALA A 642 16.10 -0.25 32.86
N THR A 643 16.14 -0.40 31.54
CA THR A 643 16.06 0.75 30.63
C THR A 643 15.46 0.43 29.26
N ASP A 644 14.84 1.47 28.72
CA ASP A 644 14.51 1.79 27.33
C ASP A 644 15.70 2.35 26.51
N GLY A 645 16.76 2.83 27.16
CA GLY A 645 18.00 3.30 26.54
C GLY A 645 18.89 4.12 27.48
N ASN A 646 18.53 5.38 27.71
CA ASN A 646 19.42 6.39 28.30
C ASN A 646 19.78 6.14 29.78
N HIS A 647 18.94 5.44 30.55
CA HIS A 647 19.19 5.21 31.99
C HIS A 647 20.26 4.12 32.20
N GLY A 648 20.19 3.03 31.43
CA GLY A 648 21.19 1.96 31.54
C GLY A 648 22.60 2.40 31.14
N ARG A 649 22.73 3.31 30.18
CA ARG A 649 24.03 3.94 29.86
C ARG A 649 24.57 4.76 31.02
N ALA A 650 23.71 5.53 31.69
CA ALA A 650 24.06 6.34 32.84
C ALA A 650 24.51 5.49 34.05
N VAL A 651 23.80 4.40 34.36
CA VAL A 651 24.19 3.44 35.41
C VAL A 651 25.46 2.68 35.03
N GLY A 652 25.60 2.27 33.76
CA GLY A 652 26.82 1.65 33.21
C GLY A 652 28.06 2.52 33.42
N ARG A 653 28.01 3.78 32.96
CA ARG A 653 29.09 4.76 33.14
C ARG A 653 29.45 4.97 34.61
N MET A 654 28.47 5.00 35.52
CA MET A 654 28.75 5.14 36.95
C MET A 654 29.38 3.89 37.57
N GLY A 655 28.96 2.69 37.15
CA GLY A 655 29.62 1.44 37.53
C GLY A 655 31.08 1.40 37.08
N ALA A 656 31.36 1.82 35.84
CA ALA A 656 32.72 1.96 35.31
C ALA A 656 33.57 2.97 36.11
N ILE A 657 32.99 4.10 36.55
CA ILE A 657 33.67 5.09 37.40
C ILE A 657 33.99 4.55 38.80
N LEU A 658 33.11 3.72 39.38
CA LEU A 658 33.28 3.14 40.72
C LEU A 658 34.01 1.79 40.75
N GLY A 659 34.18 1.13 39.60
CA GLY A 659 34.68 -0.24 39.51
C GLY A 659 33.65 -1.32 39.91
N ILE A 660 32.34 -0.99 39.90
CA ILE A 660 31.27 -1.90 40.29
C ILE A 660 30.66 -2.55 39.02
N PRO A 661 30.53 -3.89 38.95
CA PRO A 661 29.80 -4.58 37.88
C PRO A 661 28.36 -4.08 37.73
N VAL A 662 27.89 -3.96 36.47
CA VAL A 662 26.55 -3.46 36.15
C VAL A 662 25.77 -4.49 35.33
N GLU A 663 24.49 -4.64 35.66
CA GLU A 663 23.53 -5.47 34.95
C GLU A 663 22.29 -4.64 34.55
N ILE A 664 22.02 -4.57 33.26
CA ILE A 664 20.91 -3.79 32.69
C ILE A 664 19.89 -4.73 32.05
N HIS A 665 18.68 -4.69 32.56
CA HIS A 665 17.54 -5.41 31.98
C HIS A 665 16.85 -4.53 30.94
N ILE A 666 16.47 -5.10 29.81
CA ILE A 666 15.86 -4.38 28.69
C ILE A 666 14.59 -5.08 28.19
N PRO A 667 13.60 -4.35 27.66
CA PRO A 667 12.41 -4.94 27.04
C PRO A 667 12.80 -5.75 25.79
N ALA A 668 11.96 -6.75 25.44
CA ALA A 668 12.18 -7.60 24.28
C ALA A 668 12.31 -6.79 22.97
N SER A 669 11.59 -5.67 22.88
CA SER A 669 11.51 -4.78 21.72
C SER A 669 12.72 -3.86 21.49
N MET A 670 13.71 -3.81 22.39
CA MET A 670 14.83 -2.86 22.25
C MET A 670 15.67 -3.12 20.98
N PRO A 671 15.84 -2.10 20.09
CA PRO A 671 16.69 -2.19 18.91
C PRO A 671 18.16 -2.47 19.26
N GLN A 672 18.81 -3.33 18.47
CA GLN A 672 20.18 -3.76 18.75
C GLN A 672 21.23 -2.62 18.84
N PRO A 673 21.17 -1.54 18.03
CA PRO A 673 22.09 -0.40 18.17
C PRO A 673 22.00 0.29 19.55
N THR A 674 20.83 0.32 20.18
CA THR A 674 20.65 0.85 21.54
C THR A 674 21.32 -0.06 22.58
N VAL A 675 21.23 -1.38 22.40
CA VAL A 675 21.87 -2.38 23.27
C VAL A 675 23.38 -2.21 23.27
N GLU A 676 23.99 -2.12 22.08
CA GLU A 676 25.43 -1.95 21.94
C GLU A 676 25.95 -0.68 22.63
N LEU A 677 25.15 0.40 22.65
CA LEU A 677 25.50 1.65 23.33
C LEU A 677 25.47 1.54 24.86
N ILE A 678 24.78 0.54 25.42
CA ILE A 678 24.80 0.21 26.85
C ILE A 678 25.96 -0.76 27.14
N GLU A 679 26.19 -1.75 26.29
CA GLU A 679 27.33 -2.69 26.39
C GLU A 679 28.68 -1.96 26.32
N LYS A 680 28.79 -0.91 25.50
CA LYS A 680 29.98 -0.04 25.39
C LYS A 680 30.31 0.72 26.69
N GLU A 681 29.38 0.83 27.65
CA GLU A 681 29.63 1.38 28.99
C GLU A 681 30.09 0.30 30.00
N GLY A 682 30.32 -0.95 29.56
CA GLY A 682 30.78 -2.07 30.40
C GLY A 682 29.67 -2.85 31.11
N ALA A 683 28.39 -2.61 30.77
CA ALA A 683 27.26 -3.26 31.41
C ALA A 683 26.87 -4.61 30.77
N ARG A 684 26.50 -5.59 31.61
CA ARG A 684 25.93 -6.87 31.20
C ARG A 684 24.45 -6.71 30.87
N ILE A 685 24.03 -7.14 29.69
CA ILE A 685 22.63 -7.05 29.26
C ILE A 685 21.84 -8.30 29.65
N VAL A 686 20.57 -8.11 30.02
CA VAL A 686 19.54 -9.15 30.13
C VAL A 686 18.31 -8.71 29.34
N ARG A 687 17.98 -9.40 28.25
CA ARG A 687 16.67 -9.20 27.58
C ARG A 687 15.58 -9.89 28.40
N SER A 688 14.59 -9.13 28.82
CA SER A 688 13.33 -9.67 29.33
C SER A 688 12.47 -10.21 28.18
N ASN A 689 11.48 -11.05 28.49
CA ASN A 689 10.52 -11.58 27.51
C ASN A 689 9.34 -10.62 27.25
N GLY A 690 9.36 -9.41 27.81
CA GLY A 690 8.17 -8.55 27.92
C GLY A 690 8.45 -7.07 27.65
N ASN A 691 7.61 -6.21 28.24
CA ASN A 691 7.64 -4.76 28.09
C ASN A 691 8.66 -4.09 29.05
N TYR A 692 8.57 -2.76 29.20
CA TYR A 692 9.48 -2.01 30.08
C TYR A 692 9.24 -2.28 31.58
N ASP A 693 7.98 -2.42 32.00
CA ASP A 693 7.63 -2.75 33.39
C ASP A 693 8.04 -4.19 33.75
N ASP A 694 7.94 -5.13 32.80
CA ASP A 694 8.49 -6.49 32.94
C ASP A 694 10.01 -6.46 33.15
N ALA A 695 10.73 -5.57 32.46
CA ALA A 695 12.17 -5.39 32.64
C ALA A 695 12.51 -4.76 34.01
N ILE A 696 11.70 -3.81 34.50
CA ILE A 696 11.81 -3.26 35.87
C ILE A 696 11.61 -4.37 36.91
N ALA A 697 10.57 -5.19 36.75
CA ALA A 697 10.28 -6.29 37.66
C ALA A 697 11.41 -7.35 37.67
N ALA A 698 11.95 -7.69 36.49
CA ALA A 698 13.07 -8.61 36.35
C ALA A 698 14.36 -8.08 37.00
N ALA A 699 14.70 -6.80 36.79
CA ALA A 699 15.87 -6.18 37.42
C ALA A 699 15.73 -6.07 38.95
N TYR A 700 14.54 -5.75 39.45
CA TYR A 700 14.27 -5.69 40.90
C TYR A 700 14.37 -7.09 41.54
N ALA A 701 13.84 -8.13 40.88
CA ALA A 701 13.98 -9.51 41.34
C ALA A 701 15.45 -9.98 41.33
N ALA A 702 16.20 -9.64 40.28
CA ALA A 702 17.63 -9.96 40.19
C ALA A 702 18.43 -9.27 41.32
N ALA A 703 18.22 -7.98 41.53
CA ALA A 703 18.86 -7.21 42.60
C ALA A 703 18.55 -7.77 43.99
N THR A 704 17.27 -8.01 44.29
CA THR A 704 16.82 -8.49 45.61
C THR A 704 17.19 -9.95 45.90
N SER A 705 17.48 -10.75 44.87
CA SER A 705 17.99 -12.13 45.03
C SER A 705 19.42 -12.20 45.57
N THR A 706 20.19 -11.09 45.50
CA THR A 706 21.61 -11.04 45.88
C THR A 706 21.81 -10.10 47.06
N SER A 707 22.49 -10.55 48.13
CA SER A 707 22.69 -9.73 49.35
C SER A 707 23.49 -8.43 49.14
N GLN A 708 24.27 -8.37 48.06
CA GLN A 708 25.06 -7.21 47.62
C GLN A 708 24.49 -6.55 46.33
N GLY A 709 23.26 -6.90 45.93
CA GLY A 709 22.60 -6.26 44.79
C GLY A 709 22.08 -4.86 45.12
N LEU A 710 22.39 -3.89 44.27
CA LEU A 710 21.96 -2.50 44.39
C LEU A 710 21.09 -2.12 43.19
N PHE A 711 19.77 -2.04 43.40
CA PHE A 711 18.84 -1.59 42.35
C PHE A 711 18.88 -0.06 42.22
N ILE A 712 19.12 0.45 41.01
CA ILE A 712 19.28 1.87 40.69
C ILE A 712 18.26 2.24 39.58
N GLN A 713 17.02 2.53 39.95
CA GLN A 713 15.96 2.91 38.99
C GLN A 713 15.49 4.35 39.19
N ASP A 714 15.23 5.03 38.07
CA ASP A 714 14.76 6.42 38.00
C ASP A 714 13.24 6.60 38.23
N THR A 715 12.51 5.55 38.63
CA THR A 715 11.10 5.61 39.04
C THR A 715 10.90 5.04 40.45
N ALA A 716 10.04 5.69 41.24
CA ALA A 716 9.62 5.24 42.56
C ALA A 716 8.29 4.48 42.53
N PHE A 717 8.23 3.40 43.33
CA PHE A 717 7.07 2.58 43.62
C PHE A 717 7.06 2.17 45.10
N SER A 718 5.95 1.60 45.58
CA SER A 718 5.74 1.29 47.01
C SER A 718 6.85 0.40 47.58
N GLY A 719 7.66 0.94 48.50
CA GLY A 719 8.81 0.27 49.12
C GLY A 719 10.15 0.48 48.39
N TYR A 720 10.17 1.33 47.36
CA TYR A 720 11.37 1.76 46.64
C TYR A 720 11.29 3.28 46.32
N GLU A 721 11.42 4.11 47.36
CA GLU A 721 11.35 5.58 47.25
C GLU A 721 12.68 6.30 47.54
N GLU A 722 13.61 5.68 48.30
CA GLU A 722 14.84 6.34 48.77
C GLU A 722 15.83 6.64 47.63
N ILE A 723 16.20 5.64 46.81
CA ILE A 723 17.15 5.80 45.71
C ILE A 723 16.57 6.70 44.59
N PRO A 724 15.29 6.57 44.18
CA PRO A 724 14.65 7.54 43.30
C PRO A 724 14.71 8.98 43.83
N THR A 725 14.52 9.18 45.13
CA THR A 725 14.63 10.53 45.75
C THR A 725 16.05 11.11 45.60
N TRP A 726 17.10 10.28 45.70
CA TRP A 726 18.47 10.73 45.38
C TRP A 726 18.68 10.97 43.87
N ILE A 727 18.10 10.14 42.99
CA ILE A 727 18.15 10.38 41.54
C ILE A 727 17.50 11.74 41.18
N VAL A 728 16.37 12.08 41.82
CA VAL A 728 15.72 13.39 41.70
C VAL A 728 16.62 14.53 42.20
N GLN A 729 17.30 14.38 43.36
CA GLN A 729 18.28 15.37 43.85
C GLN A 729 19.42 15.58 42.86
N GLY A 730 19.89 14.51 42.19
CA GLY A 730 20.95 14.59 41.20
C GLY A 730 20.56 15.47 40.01
N TYR A 731 19.34 15.30 39.48
CA TYR A 731 18.81 16.11 38.39
C TYR A 731 18.71 17.62 38.68
N GLN A 732 18.61 18.04 39.96
CA GLN A 732 18.57 19.47 40.32
C GLN A 732 19.86 20.23 39.96
N THR A 733 20.98 19.54 39.73
CA THR A 733 22.21 20.13 39.19
C THR A 733 21.98 20.90 37.89
N MET A 734 21.12 20.40 36.99
CA MET A 734 20.79 21.09 35.75
C MET A 734 20.17 22.48 35.98
N MET A 735 19.39 22.62 37.05
CA MET A 735 18.68 23.84 37.40
C MET A 735 19.58 24.85 38.13
N LEU A 736 20.53 24.37 38.94
CA LEU A 736 21.57 25.20 39.56
C LEU A 736 22.56 25.77 38.51
N GLU A 737 22.90 24.97 37.50
CA GLU A 737 23.61 25.46 36.31
C GLU A 737 22.79 26.49 35.53
N LEU A 738 21.50 26.24 35.30
CA LEU A 738 20.61 27.15 34.58
C LEU A 738 20.51 28.52 35.26
N ASP A 739 20.27 28.57 36.58
CA ASP A 739 20.26 29.83 37.36
C ASP A 739 21.57 30.61 37.18
N SER A 740 22.71 29.90 37.20
CA SER A 740 24.04 30.47 37.02
C SER A 740 24.26 31.02 35.59
N GLN A 741 23.73 30.32 34.58
CA GLN A 741 23.87 30.66 33.16
C GLN A 741 22.91 31.77 32.70
N LEU A 742 21.76 31.94 33.34
CA LEU A 742 20.81 33.02 33.06
C LEU A 742 21.30 34.42 33.48
N GLY A 743 22.43 34.51 34.20
CA GLY A 743 23.16 35.77 34.41
C GLY A 743 22.38 36.83 35.19
N GLY A 744 21.47 36.41 36.09
CA GLY A 744 20.59 37.31 36.84
C GLY A 744 19.23 37.60 36.19
N ARG A 745 18.91 36.96 35.05
CA ARG A 745 17.52 36.82 34.60
C ARG A 745 16.83 35.70 35.38
N ASN A 746 15.56 35.88 35.71
CA ASN A 746 14.70 34.78 36.13
C ASN A 746 14.07 34.12 34.89
N ALA A 747 13.78 32.82 34.95
CA ALA A 747 12.87 32.19 34.00
C ALA A 747 11.42 32.46 34.42
N ASP A 748 10.61 33.02 33.53
CA ASP A 748 9.17 33.22 33.76
C ASP A 748 8.38 31.93 33.47
N LEU A 749 8.86 31.13 32.52
CA LEU A 749 8.33 29.82 32.17
C LEU A 749 9.45 28.81 31.94
N VAL A 750 9.28 27.61 32.49
CA VAL A 750 10.08 26.42 32.14
C VAL A 750 9.15 25.37 31.52
N ILE A 751 9.52 24.85 30.35
CA ILE A 751 8.82 23.73 29.70
C ILE A 751 9.65 22.46 29.88
N CYS A 752 9.05 21.46 30.54
CA CYS A 752 9.68 20.21 30.93
C CYS A 752 9.04 19.03 30.20
N PRO A 753 9.83 18.18 29.50
CA PRO A 753 9.35 16.92 28.98
C PRO A 753 9.18 15.90 30.10
N VAL A 754 8.18 15.03 29.99
CA VAL A 754 7.75 14.12 31.07
C VAL A 754 7.58 12.69 30.56
N GLY A 755 8.23 11.74 31.25
CA GLY A 755 7.90 10.31 31.26
C GLY A 755 7.35 9.94 32.64
N VAL A 756 8.04 9.08 33.41
CA VAL A 756 7.69 8.76 34.83
C VAL A 756 7.67 9.96 35.80
N GLY A 757 7.95 11.18 35.36
CA GLY A 757 7.81 12.40 36.15
C GLY A 757 8.98 12.74 37.09
N SER A 758 9.94 11.85 37.34
CA SER A 758 11.07 12.09 38.27
C SER A 758 11.94 13.30 37.89
N PHE A 759 12.18 13.53 36.59
CA PHE A 759 12.86 14.76 36.15
C PHE A 759 12.01 16.02 36.41
N ALA A 760 10.71 15.95 36.11
CA ALA A 760 9.78 17.02 36.40
C ALA A 760 9.63 17.29 37.91
N GLN A 761 9.80 16.28 38.77
CA GLN A 761 9.86 16.45 40.23
C GLN A 761 11.07 17.32 40.64
N ALA A 762 12.23 17.14 40.01
CA ALA A 762 13.41 17.97 40.25
C ALA A 762 13.19 19.43 39.78
N VAL A 763 12.58 19.60 38.61
CA VAL A 763 12.24 20.91 38.04
C VAL A 763 11.21 21.65 38.89
N VAL A 764 10.07 21.03 39.24
CA VAL A 764 9.01 21.68 40.02
C VAL A 764 9.49 22.09 41.41
N SER A 765 10.32 21.26 42.05
CA SER A 765 10.93 21.56 43.37
C SER A 765 11.94 22.70 43.32
N HIS A 766 12.48 23.02 42.12
CA HIS A 766 13.39 24.15 41.92
C HIS A 766 12.66 25.44 41.55
N VAL A 767 11.68 25.37 40.64
CA VAL A 767 10.98 26.57 40.13
C VAL A 767 9.89 27.08 41.08
N LYS A 768 9.30 26.22 41.92
CA LYS A 768 8.29 26.58 42.94
C LYS A 768 8.91 26.84 44.32
N GLN A 769 10.04 27.55 44.36
CA GLN A 769 10.66 28.01 45.62
C GLN A 769 10.10 29.36 46.06
N ASP A 770 10.14 29.68 47.36
CA ASP A 770 9.78 31.01 47.85
C ASP A 770 10.65 32.09 47.19
N GLY A 771 10.03 33.24 46.88
CA GLY A 771 10.64 34.31 46.08
C GLY A 771 10.76 34.06 44.57
N ARG A 772 10.49 32.85 44.05
CA ARG A 772 10.39 32.60 42.59
C ARG A 772 8.94 32.78 42.11
N ALA A 773 8.79 33.25 40.86
CA ALA A 773 7.48 33.51 40.23
C ALA A 773 7.28 32.71 38.92
N THR A 774 8.07 31.66 38.74
CA THR A 774 8.16 30.85 37.52
C THR A 774 6.93 29.93 37.38
N SER A 775 6.35 29.91 36.18
CA SER A 775 5.37 28.90 35.79
C SER A 775 6.05 27.69 35.13
N MET A 776 5.43 26.52 35.28
CA MET A 776 5.91 25.25 34.72
C MET A 776 4.86 24.67 33.77
N VAL A 777 5.28 24.35 32.55
CA VAL A 777 4.49 23.58 31.59
C VAL A 777 5.09 22.19 31.45
N THR A 778 4.27 21.15 31.49
CA THR A 778 4.69 19.78 31.15
C THR A 778 4.25 19.38 29.75
N VAL A 779 5.12 18.64 29.05
CA VAL A 779 4.83 18.02 27.75
C VAL A 779 5.07 16.51 27.79
N GLU A 780 4.12 15.77 27.24
CA GLU A 780 4.16 14.32 27.04
C GLU A 780 3.83 13.98 25.57
N PRO A 781 4.28 12.81 25.05
CA PRO A 781 3.77 12.29 23.79
C PRO A 781 2.27 12.00 23.87
N ASP A 782 1.53 12.16 22.77
CA ASP A 782 0.10 11.83 22.73
C ASP A 782 -0.17 10.37 23.13
N SER A 783 0.73 9.44 22.82
CA SER A 783 0.59 8.01 23.13
C SER A 783 0.90 7.62 24.57
N ALA A 784 1.65 8.41 25.34
CA ALA A 784 2.10 8.05 26.68
C ALA A 784 1.90 9.17 27.74
N ALA A 785 0.83 9.97 27.56
CA ALA A 785 0.52 11.09 28.45
C ALA A 785 -0.09 10.68 29.81
N CYS A 786 0.69 10.00 30.64
CA CYS A 786 0.24 9.50 31.94
C CYS A 786 -0.03 10.64 32.95
N LEU A 787 0.84 11.67 33.03
CA LEU A 787 0.66 12.81 33.91
C LEU A 787 -0.55 13.66 33.49
N TRP A 788 -0.73 13.93 32.21
CA TRP A 788 -1.88 14.67 31.68
C TRP A 788 -3.19 13.94 32.00
N LYS A 789 -3.25 12.62 31.78
CA LYS A 789 -4.43 11.81 32.13
C LYS A 789 -4.68 11.75 33.65
N CYS A 790 -3.63 11.75 34.48
CA CYS A 790 -3.76 11.87 35.94
C CYS A 790 -4.29 13.26 36.37
N LEU A 791 -3.68 14.35 35.88
CA LEU A 791 -4.05 15.74 36.18
C LEU A 791 -5.49 16.07 35.77
N ARG A 792 -5.97 15.51 34.65
CA ARG A 792 -7.36 15.69 34.17
C ARG A 792 -8.40 14.97 35.03
N LYS A 793 -8.05 13.82 35.61
CA LYS A 793 -8.90 13.08 36.55
C LYS A 793 -8.69 13.49 38.01
N ASP A 794 -7.71 14.36 38.27
CA ASP A 794 -7.17 14.76 39.58
C ASP A 794 -6.84 13.57 40.53
N GLN A 795 -6.47 12.43 39.94
CA GLN A 795 -6.18 11.18 40.64
C GLN A 795 -5.06 10.41 39.92
N PHE A 796 -4.40 9.51 40.66
CA PHE A 796 -3.45 8.56 40.07
C PHE A 796 -4.17 7.61 39.09
N ALA A 797 -3.70 7.54 37.85
CA ALA A 797 -4.32 6.77 36.78
C ALA A 797 -3.26 6.27 35.77
N PRO A 798 -2.72 5.05 35.97
CA PRO A 798 -1.91 4.36 34.97
C PRO A 798 -2.64 4.21 33.64
N ILE A 799 -1.88 4.15 32.55
CA ILE A 799 -2.37 4.03 31.18
C ILE A 799 -1.55 2.99 30.41
N ASP A 800 -2.19 2.32 29.46
CA ASP A 800 -1.50 1.65 28.36
C ASP A 800 -0.87 2.70 27.42
N THR A 801 0.26 2.38 26.78
CA THR A 801 0.98 3.29 25.87
C THR A 801 1.20 2.67 24.49
N SER A 802 1.23 3.54 23.48
CA SER A 802 1.52 3.17 22.09
C SER A 802 2.93 3.64 21.69
N PRO A 803 3.70 2.86 20.90
CA PRO A 803 5.10 3.20 20.59
C PRO A 803 5.27 4.60 19.98
N THR A 804 6.25 5.34 20.48
CA THR A 804 6.56 6.73 20.07
C THR A 804 8.05 6.95 19.77
N ILE A 805 8.37 7.90 18.89
CA ILE A 805 9.74 8.40 18.69
C ILE A 805 10.27 9.14 19.94
N MET A 806 9.40 9.58 20.85
CA MET A 806 9.76 10.15 22.15
C MET A 806 9.97 9.06 23.21
N ALA A 807 10.73 8.01 22.87
CA ALA A 807 10.90 6.80 23.68
C ALA A 807 11.26 7.04 25.17
N GLY A 808 12.11 8.02 25.47
CA GLY A 808 12.46 8.39 26.86
C GLY A 808 11.32 9.03 27.67
N LEU A 809 10.16 9.24 27.03
CA LEU A 809 8.90 9.72 27.59
C LEU A 809 7.77 8.66 27.48
N ASP A 810 8.03 7.49 26.90
CA ASP A 810 7.06 6.38 26.73
C ASP A 810 6.86 5.68 28.08
N CYS A 811 5.94 6.21 28.90
CA CYS A 811 5.75 5.82 30.29
C CYS A 811 4.25 5.76 30.64
N GLY A 812 3.75 4.57 30.98
CA GLY A 812 2.35 4.38 31.36
C GLY A 812 1.98 4.89 32.76
N THR A 813 2.96 5.12 33.64
CA THR A 813 2.73 5.40 35.06
C THR A 813 3.62 6.52 35.59
N VAL A 814 3.03 7.48 36.31
CA VAL A 814 3.75 8.54 37.03
C VAL A 814 4.39 7.96 38.30
N SER A 815 5.63 8.35 38.61
CA SER A 815 6.32 7.94 39.84
C SER A 815 5.58 8.41 41.11
N THR A 816 5.53 7.54 42.13
CA THR A 816 4.80 7.81 43.38
C THR A 816 5.33 9.01 44.15
N THR A 817 6.64 9.29 44.10
CA THR A 817 7.25 10.47 44.72
C THR A 817 7.01 11.75 43.93
N ALA A 818 6.83 11.64 42.61
CA ALA A 818 6.65 12.80 41.73
C ALA A 818 5.21 13.32 41.74
N TRP A 819 4.21 12.41 41.75
CA TRP A 819 2.79 12.77 41.60
C TRP A 819 2.30 13.88 42.55
N PRO A 820 2.55 13.86 43.89
CA PRO A 820 2.02 14.89 44.78
C PRO A 820 2.54 16.31 44.49
N LEU A 821 3.80 16.43 44.05
CA LEU A 821 4.40 17.71 43.69
C LEU A 821 3.94 18.17 42.31
N LEU A 822 3.80 17.25 41.35
CA LEU A 822 3.33 17.58 40.00
C LEU A 822 1.83 17.95 39.98
N GLN A 823 1.01 17.27 40.78
CA GLN A 823 -0.41 17.60 40.98
C GLN A 823 -0.59 19.03 41.54
N SER A 824 0.35 19.50 42.36
CA SER A 824 0.26 20.77 43.08
C SER A 824 0.99 21.93 42.39
N GLY A 825 2.06 21.66 41.65
CA GLY A 825 3.02 22.67 41.17
C GLY A 825 3.17 22.83 39.66
N VAL A 826 2.47 22.05 38.84
CA VAL A 826 2.44 22.24 37.37
C VAL A 826 1.34 23.26 37.01
N ASP A 827 1.70 24.40 36.41
CA ASP A 827 0.76 25.45 36.01
C ASP A 827 -0.08 25.06 34.79
N ALA A 828 0.50 24.33 33.84
CA ALA A 828 -0.25 23.68 32.78
C ALA A 828 0.39 22.39 32.26
N SER A 829 -0.42 21.49 31.73
CA SER A 829 0.03 20.25 31.09
C SER A 829 -0.57 20.12 29.70
N LEU A 830 0.26 19.77 28.72
CA LEU A 830 -0.13 19.55 27.34
C LEU A 830 0.62 18.38 26.72
N THR A 831 0.29 18.10 25.47
CA THR A 831 0.66 16.89 24.74
C THR A 831 1.01 17.22 23.30
N VAL A 832 1.95 16.47 22.71
CA VAL A 832 2.39 16.64 21.33
C VAL A 832 2.44 15.30 20.60
N SER A 833 2.15 15.33 19.31
CA SER A 833 2.31 14.18 18.43
C SER A 833 3.79 13.93 18.10
N ASP A 834 4.10 12.72 17.67
CA ASP A 834 5.41 12.36 17.11
C ASP A 834 5.79 13.29 15.95
N TYR A 835 4.83 13.66 15.09
CA TYR A 835 5.06 14.57 13.97
C TYR A 835 5.47 15.98 14.42
N GLU A 836 4.78 16.58 15.39
CA GLU A 836 5.16 17.89 15.93
C GLU A 836 6.53 17.85 16.63
N SER A 837 6.85 16.74 17.30
CA SER A 837 8.16 16.52 17.89
C SER A 837 9.27 16.40 16.83
N HIS A 838 9.02 15.69 15.73
CA HIS A 838 9.94 15.62 14.58
C HIS A 838 10.16 16.99 13.92
N VAL A 839 9.08 17.75 13.68
CA VAL A 839 9.18 19.13 13.14
C VAL A 839 10.03 20.01 14.07
N ALA A 840 9.89 19.88 15.38
CA ALA A 840 10.72 20.58 16.35
C ALA A 840 12.19 20.10 16.39
N VAL A 841 12.48 18.82 16.11
CA VAL A 841 13.86 18.33 15.93
C VAL A 841 14.53 19.03 14.75
N GLU A 842 13.85 19.07 13.59
CA GLU A 842 14.38 19.71 12.39
C GLU A 842 14.51 21.24 12.56
N GLU A 843 13.57 21.88 13.27
CA GLU A 843 13.67 23.31 13.62
C GLU A 843 14.92 23.59 14.50
N LEU A 844 15.13 22.81 15.56
CA LEU A 844 16.29 22.95 16.47
C LEU A 844 17.62 22.66 15.74
N LYS A 845 17.65 21.62 14.91
CA LYS A 845 18.79 21.22 14.07
C LYS A 845 19.18 22.31 13.08
N ALA A 846 18.21 22.99 12.47
CA ALA A 846 18.43 24.17 11.63
C ALA A 846 18.98 25.40 12.39
N MET A 847 18.87 25.42 13.73
CA MET A 847 19.48 26.40 14.62
C MET A 847 20.77 25.90 15.30
N GLY A 848 21.28 24.72 14.91
CA GLY A 848 22.51 24.12 15.44
C GLY A 848 22.36 23.32 16.73
N VAL A 849 21.12 23.14 17.23
CA VAL A 849 20.82 22.32 18.41
C VAL A 849 20.45 20.91 17.95
N LEU A 850 21.37 19.96 18.10
CA LEU A 850 21.17 18.56 17.69
C LEU A 850 20.35 17.79 18.73
N ALA A 851 19.09 18.17 18.94
CA ALA A 851 18.16 17.51 19.85
C ALA A 851 17.66 16.15 19.32
N GLY A 852 17.36 15.22 20.23
CA GLY A 852 16.49 14.07 19.94
C GLY A 852 15.02 14.40 20.21
N PRO A 853 14.06 13.56 19.80
CA PRO A 853 12.62 13.84 19.94
C PRO A 853 12.19 14.19 21.38
N CYS A 854 12.72 13.52 22.40
CA CYS A 854 12.36 13.83 23.79
C CYS A 854 12.86 15.22 24.24
N GLY A 855 13.95 15.70 23.62
CA GLY A 855 14.53 17.02 23.85
C GLY A 855 13.93 18.14 22.99
N ALA A 856 13.27 17.78 21.88
CA ALA A 856 12.58 18.71 20.99
C ALA A 856 11.11 18.96 21.36
N SER A 857 10.46 18.01 22.05
CA SER A 857 9.06 18.14 22.48
C SER A 857 8.74 19.42 23.30
N PRO A 858 9.66 20.06 24.06
CA PRO A 858 9.40 21.35 24.70
C PRO A 858 9.25 22.51 23.69
N LEU A 859 9.91 22.46 22.53
CA LEU A 859 9.72 23.46 21.47
C LEU A 859 8.39 23.22 20.74
N ALA A 860 8.05 21.97 20.44
CA ALA A 860 6.73 21.60 19.92
C ALA A 860 5.60 22.09 20.86
N ALA A 861 5.79 21.90 22.17
CA ALA A 861 4.89 22.41 23.21
C ALA A 861 4.77 23.93 23.21
N LEU A 862 5.88 24.67 23.04
CA LEU A 862 5.85 26.13 22.95
C LEU A 862 5.15 26.62 21.67
N ARG A 863 5.43 25.99 20.53
CA ARG A 863 4.78 26.27 19.24
C ARG A 863 3.25 26.02 19.29
N ARG A 864 2.81 25.11 20.16
CA ARG A 864 1.38 24.80 20.41
C ARG A 864 0.62 25.88 21.20
N LEU A 865 1.31 26.78 21.92
CA LEU A 865 0.63 27.78 22.77
C LEU A 865 0.07 28.94 21.93
N SER A 866 -1.25 29.12 21.95
CA SER A 866 -1.91 30.32 21.41
C SER A 866 -1.55 31.56 22.22
N ASP A 867 -1.81 32.76 21.68
CA ASP A 867 -1.59 34.00 22.44
C ASP A 867 -2.45 34.07 23.72
N GLN A 868 -3.63 33.44 23.73
CA GLN A 868 -4.48 33.34 24.93
C GLN A 868 -3.91 32.37 25.97
N ASP A 869 -3.23 31.30 25.53
CA ASP A 869 -2.50 30.39 26.43
C ASP A 869 -1.29 31.08 27.06
N LYS A 870 -0.55 31.86 26.25
CA LYS A 870 0.57 32.69 26.71
C LYS A 870 0.11 33.72 27.75
N GLU A 871 -0.99 34.43 27.49
CA GLU A 871 -1.61 35.35 28.47
C GLU A 871 -2.07 34.62 29.74
N SER A 872 -2.63 33.41 29.63
CA SER A 872 -3.08 32.60 30.77
C SER A 872 -1.92 32.13 31.66
N LEU A 873 -0.75 31.86 31.08
CA LEU A 873 0.50 31.62 31.83
C LEU A 873 1.11 32.91 32.40
N GLY A 874 0.67 34.09 31.93
CA GLY A 874 1.22 35.39 32.30
C GLY A 874 2.49 35.78 31.56
N LEU A 875 2.72 35.22 30.36
CA LEU A 875 3.85 35.58 29.50
C LEU A 875 3.69 36.99 28.90
N THR A 876 4.83 37.63 28.66
CA THR A 876 4.91 39.00 28.15
C THR A 876 6.05 39.15 27.14
N LYS A 877 6.11 40.29 26.44
CA LYS A 877 7.24 40.65 25.56
C LYS A 877 8.59 40.83 26.27
N SER A 878 8.60 40.80 27.60
CA SER A 878 9.80 40.79 28.44
C SER A 878 10.14 39.41 29.00
N SER A 879 9.26 38.42 28.85
CA SER A 879 9.40 37.13 29.53
C SER A 879 10.49 36.24 28.93
N THR A 880 11.21 35.55 29.80
CA THR A 880 12.25 34.57 29.49
C THR A 880 11.68 33.16 29.64
N VAL A 881 11.67 32.39 28.55
CA VAL A 881 11.23 30.98 28.52
C VAL A 881 12.44 30.07 28.45
N VAL A 882 12.41 28.95 29.18
CA VAL A 882 13.43 27.89 29.11
C VAL A 882 12.83 26.57 28.66
N LEU A 883 13.46 25.95 27.67
CA LEU A 883 13.14 24.64 27.11
C LEU A 883 14.19 23.63 27.59
N LEU A 884 13.75 22.54 28.21
CA LEU A 884 14.63 21.53 28.78
C LEU A 884 14.88 20.40 27.77
N CYS A 885 15.92 20.54 26.93
CA CYS A 885 16.28 19.56 25.91
C CYS A 885 17.07 18.40 26.54
N THR A 886 16.33 17.37 26.98
CA THR A 886 16.82 16.24 27.77
C THR A 886 17.74 15.26 27.02
N GLU A 887 17.66 15.18 25.68
CA GLU A 887 18.47 14.27 24.88
C GLU A 887 19.01 14.87 23.58
N GLY A 888 20.11 14.31 23.09
CA GLY A 888 20.74 14.62 21.81
C GLY A 888 20.20 13.76 20.65
N SER A 889 20.60 14.14 19.43
CA SER A 889 20.17 13.54 18.18
C SER A 889 20.42 12.04 18.12
N ARG A 890 19.42 11.31 17.60
CA ARG A 890 19.42 9.87 17.35
C ARG A 890 18.63 9.54 16.10
N GLU A 891 18.80 8.35 15.55
CA GLU A 891 17.99 7.86 14.43
C GLU A 891 16.61 7.38 14.91
N TYR A 892 15.59 7.59 14.08
CA TYR A 892 14.20 7.15 14.24
C TYR A 892 13.49 7.21 12.88
N ASN A 893 12.39 6.46 12.72
CA ASN A 893 11.55 6.55 11.53
C ASN A 893 10.76 7.87 11.55
N VAL A 894 10.73 8.60 10.44
CA VAL A 894 9.95 9.84 10.32
C VAL A 894 8.45 9.52 10.49
N PRO A 895 7.76 10.13 11.47
CA PRO A 895 6.34 9.91 11.69
C PRO A 895 5.49 10.65 10.64
N LEU A 896 4.27 10.16 10.41
CA LEU A 896 3.26 10.81 9.56
C LEU A 896 2.43 11.81 10.38
N ASP A 897 1.90 12.84 9.72
CA ASP A 897 1.03 13.83 10.36
C ASP A 897 -0.34 13.22 10.72
N VAL A 898 -0.73 13.42 11.99
CA VAL A 898 -2.01 12.98 12.57
C VAL A 898 -2.99 14.14 12.80
N SER A 899 -2.59 15.38 12.50
CA SER A 899 -3.38 16.59 12.77
C SER A 899 -4.66 16.71 11.91
N SER A 900 -4.69 16.11 10.72
CA SER A 900 -5.77 16.31 9.74
C SER A 900 -7.14 15.76 10.16
N ASP A 901 -8.14 16.65 10.19
CA ASP A 901 -9.58 16.34 10.28
C ASP A 901 -10.30 16.37 8.91
N ASP A 902 -9.55 16.55 7.80
CA ASP A 902 -10.08 16.49 6.44
C ASP A 902 -10.02 15.03 5.96
N PRO A 903 -11.17 14.34 5.75
CA PRO A 903 -11.17 12.93 5.42
C PRO A 903 -10.52 12.65 4.05
N VAL A 904 -10.42 13.65 3.18
CA VAL A 904 -9.68 13.55 1.91
C VAL A 904 -8.19 13.42 2.17
N ALA A 905 -7.60 14.33 2.95
CA ALA A 905 -6.18 14.27 3.29
C ALA A 905 -5.85 13.03 4.15
N LEU A 906 -6.74 12.64 5.06
CA LEU A 906 -6.62 11.39 5.81
C LEU A 906 -6.62 10.16 4.88
N THR A 907 -7.44 10.15 3.82
CA THR A 907 -7.40 9.11 2.78
C THR A 907 -6.03 9.08 2.09
N GLN A 908 -5.44 10.24 1.75
CA GLN A 908 -4.09 10.29 1.16
C GLN A 908 -3.05 9.64 2.08
N THR A 909 -3.07 9.95 3.38
CA THR A 909 -2.12 9.39 4.35
C THR A 909 -2.31 7.87 4.54
N LEU A 910 -3.55 7.38 4.58
CA LEU A 910 -3.81 5.93 4.67
C LEU A 910 -3.38 5.17 3.40
N VAL A 911 -3.55 5.76 2.21
CA VAL A 911 -3.09 5.20 0.93
C VAL A 911 -1.56 5.17 0.85
N GLN A 912 -0.88 6.16 1.43
CA GLN A 912 0.59 6.23 1.51
C GLN A 912 1.23 5.19 2.45
N ILE A 913 0.42 4.50 3.26
CA ILE A 913 0.86 3.38 4.09
C ILE A 913 0.56 2.07 3.34
N ASP A 914 1.60 1.34 2.94
CA ASP A 914 1.42 -0.04 2.47
C ASP A 914 0.88 -0.90 3.63
N SER A 915 -0.26 -1.50 3.37
CA SER A 915 -0.95 -2.45 4.25
C SER A 915 -1.43 -3.65 3.45
N SER A 916 -0.77 -3.96 2.34
CA SER A 916 -1.16 -5.08 1.49
C SER A 916 -1.08 -6.41 2.26
N ASN A 917 -2.12 -7.23 2.05
CA ASN A 917 -2.38 -8.44 2.83
C ASN A 917 -1.23 -9.47 2.65
N PRO A 918 -0.60 -9.97 3.73
CA PRO A 918 0.53 -10.90 3.63
C PRO A 918 0.23 -12.22 2.92
N SER A 919 -1.04 -12.61 2.82
CA SER A 919 -1.49 -13.85 2.19
C SER A 919 -1.74 -13.73 0.68
N LEU A 920 -1.69 -12.52 0.12
CA LEU A 920 -2.10 -12.24 -1.26
C LEU A 920 -0.94 -11.86 -2.19
N GLY A 921 -1.03 -12.30 -3.45
CA GLY A 921 -0.04 -12.02 -4.50
C GLY A 921 1.14 -13.00 -4.54
N SER A 922 2.13 -12.71 -5.39
CA SER A 922 3.34 -13.53 -5.55
C SER A 922 4.46 -13.19 -4.55
N THR A 923 4.25 -12.17 -3.72
CA THR A 923 5.20 -11.69 -2.71
C THR A 923 4.37 -11.17 -1.54
N PRO A 924 4.59 -11.65 -0.31
CA PRO A 924 3.81 -11.20 0.85
C PRO A 924 3.90 -9.69 1.05
N GLY A 925 2.75 -9.04 1.24
CA GLY A 925 2.68 -7.66 1.70
C GLY A 925 3.07 -7.50 3.18
N PRO A 926 3.24 -6.27 3.67
CA PRO A 926 3.72 -6.00 5.03
C PRO A 926 2.65 -6.18 6.12
N GLY A 927 1.37 -6.28 5.75
CA GLY A 927 0.25 -6.37 6.69
C GLY A 927 -0.07 -5.05 7.41
N GLU A 928 -1.01 -5.12 8.34
CA GLU A 928 -1.78 -3.96 8.80
C GLU A 928 -1.09 -3.17 9.91
N THR A 929 0.03 -3.67 10.43
CA THR A 929 0.72 -3.13 11.62
C THR A 929 1.08 -1.64 11.47
N ALA A 930 1.45 -1.18 10.27
CA ALA A 930 1.77 0.23 10.04
C ALA A 930 0.52 1.13 10.04
N VAL A 931 -0.55 0.70 9.37
CA VAL A 931 -1.80 1.49 9.25
C VAL A 931 -2.59 1.48 10.56
N ALA A 932 -2.65 0.35 11.26
CA ALA A 932 -3.28 0.26 12.58
C ALA A 932 -2.61 1.22 13.59
N ARG A 933 -1.27 1.29 13.61
CA ARG A 933 -0.52 2.23 14.46
C ARG A 933 -0.81 3.69 14.13
N TYR A 934 -0.85 4.05 12.84
CA TYR A 934 -1.21 5.41 12.43
C TYR A 934 -2.63 5.79 12.89
N ILE A 935 -3.59 4.87 12.76
CA ILE A 935 -4.96 5.05 13.24
C ILE A 935 -4.98 5.22 14.77
N THR A 936 -4.24 4.39 15.52
CA THR A 936 -4.05 4.54 16.97
C THR A 936 -3.54 5.95 17.33
N HIS A 937 -2.44 6.40 16.73
CA HIS A 937 -1.88 7.74 16.99
C HIS A 937 -2.87 8.87 16.63
N TRP A 938 -3.64 8.71 15.54
CA TRP A 938 -4.68 9.68 15.12
C TRP A 938 -5.85 9.77 16.12
N LEU A 939 -6.24 8.64 16.73
CA LEU A 939 -7.24 8.57 17.80
C LEU A 939 -6.70 9.15 19.12
N GLU A 940 -5.44 8.84 19.47
CA GLU A 940 -4.77 9.33 20.67
C GLU A 940 -4.62 10.85 20.67
N HIS A 941 -4.19 11.45 19.56
CA HIS A 941 -4.10 12.91 19.36
C HIS A 941 -5.42 13.64 19.65
N ARG A 942 -6.55 12.95 19.44
CA ARG A 942 -7.92 13.45 19.67
C ARG A 942 -8.50 13.02 21.03
N ASP A 943 -7.71 12.35 21.87
CA ASP A 943 -8.15 11.82 23.17
C ASP A 943 -9.38 10.90 23.02
N ILE A 944 -9.38 10.06 21.98
CA ILE A 944 -10.41 9.05 21.73
C ILE A 944 -9.95 7.73 22.36
N GLU A 945 -10.87 7.02 23.01
CA GLU A 945 -10.59 5.69 23.57
C GLU A 945 -10.26 4.73 22.43
N ASN A 946 -9.20 3.94 22.54
CA ASN A 946 -8.80 3.01 21.48
C ASN A 946 -8.21 1.72 22.04
N HIS A 947 -8.36 0.63 21.28
CA HIS A 947 -7.98 -0.73 21.66
C HIS A 947 -7.43 -1.49 20.45
N LEU A 948 -6.19 -1.95 20.53
CA LEU A 948 -5.58 -2.83 19.52
C LEU A 948 -6.05 -4.28 19.76
N VAL A 949 -6.47 -4.95 18.69
CA VAL A 949 -6.96 -6.34 18.71
C VAL A 949 -6.06 -7.15 17.78
N GLU A 950 -5.12 -7.91 18.35
CA GLU A 950 -4.17 -8.77 17.63
C GLU A 950 -4.09 -10.22 18.19
N PRO A 951 -5.19 -11.00 18.26
CA PRO A 951 -5.10 -12.44 18.50
C PRO A 951 -4.26 -13.16 17.43
N THR A 952 -4.43 -12.84 16.15
CA THR A 952 -3.54 -13.30 15.08
C THR A 952 -2.34 -12.34 14.92
N ARG A 953 -1.19 -12.77 15.45
CA ARG A 953 0.07 -12.01 15.43
C ARG A 953 0.43 -11.52 14.02
N GLY A 954 0.68 -10.22 13.89
CA GLY A 954 1.00 -9.52 12.66
C GLY A 954 -0.21 -8.98 11.90
N ARG A 955 -1.44 -9.33 12.31
CA ARG A 955 -2.70 -8.90 11.67
C ARG A 955 -3.57 -7.99 12.56
N PRO A 956 -3.05 -6.91 13.15
CA PRO A 956 -3.79 -6.13 14.15
C PRO A 956 -4.97 -5.37 13.55
N SER A 957 -6.14 -5.56 14.15
CA SER A 957 -7.30 -4.67 14.02
C SER A 957 -7.26 -3.57 15.09
N ILE A 958 -7.94 -2.44 14.87
CA ILE A 958 -7.98 -1.28 15.77
C ILE A 958 -9.41 -0.82 15.99
N VAL A 959 -9.83 -0.75 17.26
CA VAL A 959 -11.15 -0.26 17.66
C VAL A 959 -11.01 1.13 18.29
N GLY A 960 -11.76 2.11 17.79
CA GLY A 960 -11.86 3.46 18.36
C GLY A 960 -13.25 3.72 18.92
N VAL A 961 -13.37 4.37 20.08
CA VAL A 961 -14.65 4.54 20.78
C VAL A 961 -14.84 5.96 21.31
N VAL A 962 -16.01 6.52 21.01
CA VAL A 962 -16.57 7.71 21.66
C VAL A 962 -17.73 7.25 22.53
N ARG A 963 -17.51 7.21 23.85
CA ARG A 963 -18.54 6.82 24.83
C ARG A 963 -19.64 7.87 24.92
N GLY A 964 -20.89 7.42 24.91
CA GLY A 964 -22.06 8.25 25.17
C GLY A 964 -22.32 8.41 26.67
N SER A 965 -23.33 9.22 27.03
CA SER A 965 -23.75 9.40 28.43
C SER A 965 -24.54 8.21 29.02
N GLY A 966 -24.79 7.17 28.22
CA GLY A 966 -25.62 6.01 28.56
C GLY A 966 -27.10 6.20 28.19
N GLY A 967 -27.75 5.09 27.81
CA GLY A 967 -29.19 5.02 27.55
C GLY A 967 -29.66 5.41 26.14
N GLY A 968 -28.72 5.67 25.22
CA GLY A 968 -28.97 5.71 23.76
C GLY A 968 -28.51 4.42 23.09
N LYS A 969 -28.71 4.31 21.77
CA LYS A 969 -28.25 3.16 20.97
C LYS A 969 -26.81 3.32 20.50
N SER A 970 -26.06 2.24 20.49
CA SER A 970 -24.67 2.18 20.04
C SER A 970 -24.55 1.97 18.53
N LEU A 971 -23.66 2.68 17.85
CA LEU A 971 -23.43 2.59 16.39
C LEU A 971 -21.99 2.19 16.09
N MET A 972 -21.80 1.25 15.16
CA MET A 972 -20.49 0.86 14.64
C MET A 972 -20.26 1.37 13.21
N PHE A 973 -19.07 1.89 12.93
CA PHE A 973 -18.55 2.11 11.59
C PHE A 973 -17.43 1.10 11.33
N ASN A 974 -17.67 0.14 10.42
CA ASN A 974 -16.67 -0.86 10.06
C ASN A 974 -15.97 -0.50 8.74
N GLY A 975 -14.70 -0.87 8.64
CA GLY A 975 -14.01 -0.92 7.36
C GLY A 975 -12.64 -1.56 7.47
N HIS A 976 -12.26 -2.32 6.43
CA HIS A 976 -10.97 -2.99 6.37
C HIS A 976 -9.82 -2.00 6.12
N ILE A 977 -8.65 -2.32 6.68
CA ILE A 977 -7.44 -1.49 6.59
C ILE A 977 -6.31 -2.17 5.81
N ASP A 978 -6.44 -3.46 5.51
CA ASP A 978 -5.61 -4.15 4.52
C ASP A 978 -6.04 -3.83 3.09
N THR A 979 -5.27 -4.31 2.11
CA THR A 979 -5.57 -4.19 0.67
C THR A 979 -5.04 -5.41 -0.08
N VAL A 980 -5.53 -5.68 -1.30
CA VAL A 980 -4.83 -6.57 -2.23
C VAL A 980 -3.43 -6.06 -2.55
N THR A 981 -2.59 -6.94 -3.08
CA THR A 981 -1.21 -6.62 -3.45
C THR A 981 -1.07 -5.35 -4.30
N ILE A 982 -0.02 -4.59 -4.02
CA ILE A 982 0.43 -3.45 -4.83
C ILE A 982 1.06 -3.88 -6.17
N LEU A 983 1.41 -5.17 -6.32
CA LEU A 983 1.99 -5.70 -7.56
C LEU A 983 0.99 -5.67 -8.72
N GLY A 984 1.42 -5.10 -9.85
CA GLY A 984 0.60 -5.00 -11.07
C GLY A 984 -0.20 -3.70 -11.21
N TYR A 985 -0.14 -2.82 -10.19
CA TYR A 985 -0.58 -1.43 -10.30
C TYR A 985 0.28 -0.67 -11.33
N ASP A 986 -0.34 0.17 -12.17
CA ASP A 986 0.33 0.99 -13.17
C ASP A 986 0.65 2.37 -12.58
N GLY A 987 1.93 2.61 -12.28
CA GLY A 987 2.41 3.85 -11.67
C GLY A 987 2.85 3.65 -10.22
N ASP A 988 2.52 4.61 -9.36
CA ASP A 988 2.81 4.55 -7.92
C ASP A 988 1.53 4.20 -7.13
N PRO A 989 1.41 2.95 -6.62
CA PRO A 989 0.24 2.50 -5.87
C PRO A 989 0.06 3.24 -4.54
N LEU A 990 1.11 3.81 -3.96
CA LEU A 990 1.06 4.47 -2.65
C LEU A 990 1.00 6.00 -2.76
N SER A 991 0.89 6.55 -3.98
CA SER A 991 1.03 8.00 -4.21
C SER A 991 0.06 8.87 -3.42
N GLY A 992 -1.18 8.40 -3.19
CA GLY A 992 -2.26 9.20 -2.60
C GLY A 992 -2.57 10.47 -3.42
N LYS A 993 -2.26 10.46 -4.72
CA LYS A 993 -2.23 11.66 -5.55
C LYS A 993 -3.63 12.11 -5.94
N ILE A 994 -3.92 13.41 -5.81
CA ILE A 994 -5.17 14.01 -6.30
C ILE A 994 -4.97 14.61 -7.69
N ALA A 995 -5.84 14.25 -8.64
CA ALA A 995 -5.92 14.81 -9.99
C ALA A 995 -7.38 14.81 -10.48
N ASP A 996 -7.81 15.86 -11.18
CA ASP A 996 -9.14 15.99 -11.82
C ASP A 996 -10.36 15.60 -10.94
N GLY A 997 -10.27 15.86 -9.63
CA GLY A 997 -11.31 15.56 -8.65
C GLY A 997 -11.26 14.15 -8.05
N ARG A 998 -10.29 13.33 -8.47
CA ARG A 998 -10.07 11.95 -8.02
C ARG A 998 -8.79 11.83 -7.19
N LEU A 999 -8.79 10.93 -6.21
CA LEU A 999 -7.62 10.52 -5.43
C LEU A 999 -7.23 9.11 -5.88
N TYR A 1000 -5.95 8.90 -6.21
CA TYR A 1000 -5.42 7.68 -6.80
C TYR A 1000 -4.52 6.89 -5.84
N GLY A 1001 -4.57 5.56 -5.94
CA GLY A 1001 -3.69 4.61 -5.24
C GLY A 1001 -4.39 3.31 -4.87
N ARG A 1002 -3.63 2.29 -4.46
CA ARG A 1002 -4.16 1.01 -3.97
C ARG A 1002 -4.89 1.22 -2.65
N GLY A 1003 -6.12 0.72 -2.59
CA GLY A 1003 -7.06 0.93 -1.49
C GLY A 1003 -7.55 2.37 -1.33
N SER A 1004 -7.35 3.23 -2.33
CA SER A 1004 -7.97 4.56 -2.36
C SER A 1004 -9.49 4.46 -2.46
N ALA A 1005 -10.00 3.46 -3.19
CA ALA A 1005 -11.40 3.06 -3.21
C ALA A 1005 -11.68 1.91 -2.24
N ASP A 1006 -10.82 0.88 -2.14
CA ASP A 1006 -10.99 -0.37 -1.36
C ASP A 1006 -10.09 -0.48 -0.10
N MET A 1007 -10.49 -0.06 1.09
CA MET A 1007 -11.63 0.82 1.39
C MET A 1007 -11.22 2.03 2.24
N LYS A 1008 -9.94 2.44 2.13
CA LYS A 1008 -9.32 3.42 3.06
C LYS A 1008 -10.00 4.79 3.04
N CYS A 1009 -10.70 5.14 1.96
CA CYS A 1009 -11.56 6.33 1.91
C CYS A 1009 -12.81 6.23 2.81
N GLY A 1010 -13.43 5.05 2.90
CA GLY A 1010 -14.52 4.75 3.83
C GLY A 1010 -14.03 4.82 5.27
N VAL A 1011 -12.90 4.18 5.56
CA VAL A 1011 -12.19 4.25 6.85
C VAL A 1011 -11.90 5.70 7.26
N ALA A 1012 -11.31 6.51 6.38
CA ALA A 1012 -11.06 7.92 6.65
C ALA A 1012 -12.35 8.72 6.92
N ALA A 1013 -13.42 8.43 6.17
CA ALA A 1013 -14.71 9.08 6.35
C ALA A 1013 -15.34 8.74 7.72
N ALA A 1014 -15.20 7.47 8.14
CA ALA A 1014 -15.66 6.91 9.41
C ALA A 1014 -14.86 7.42 10.62
N MET A 1015 -13.52 7.42 10.55
CA MET A 1015 -12.64 8.00 11.59
C MET A 1015 -13.01 9.46 11.89
N VAL A 1016 -13.23 10.25 10.84
CA VAL A 1016 -13.63 11.66 10.99
C VAL A 1016 -15.07 11.80 11.51
N ALA A 1017 -15.98 10.87 11.20
CA ALA A 1017 -17.33 10.85 11.76
C ALA A 1017 -17.33 10.47 13.26
N LEU A 1018 -16.50 9.50 13.67
CA LEU A 1018 -16.23 9.16 15.07
C LEU A 1018 -15.72 10.39 15.84
N ALA A 1019 -14.66 11.05 15.35
CA ALA A 1019 -14.09 12.22 16.02
C ALA A 1019 -15.11 13.35 16.18
N ARG A 1020 -15.88 13.67 15.14
CA ARG A 1020 -16.97 14.66 15.22
C ARG A 1020 -18.02 14.27 16.27
N SER A 1021 -18.32 12.98 16.42
CA SER A 1021 -19.31 12.50 17.39
C SER A 1021 -18.95 12.81 18.85
N LYS A 1022 -17.66 12.95 19.17
CA LYS A 1022 -17.17 13.42 20.48
C LYS A 1022 -17.71 14.81 20.87
N THR A 1023 -18.04 15.64 19.88
CA THR A 1023 -18.59 17.00 20.10
C THR A 1023 -20.12 17.04 20.23
N LEU A 1024 -20.83 15.94 19.97
CA LEU A 1024 -22.29 15.90 19.87
C LEU A 1024 -23.02 15.61 21.20
N GLY A 1025 -22.33 15.08 22.22
CA GLY A 1025 -22.93 14.81 23.54
C GLY A 1025 -23.99 13.69 23.53
N LEU A 1026 -23.73 12.63 22.76
CA LEU A 1026 -24.66 11.53 22.49
C LEU A 1026 -24.93 10.66 23.72
N ARG A 1027 -26.07 9.95 23.74
CA ARG A 1027 -26.42 9.00 24.81
C ARG A 1027 -25.93 7.58 24.53
N GLY A 1028 -25.78 7.21 23.27
CA GLY A 1028 -25.18 5.95 22.84
C GLY A 1028 -23.72 6.08 22.44
N ASP A 1029 -22.99 4.97 22.50
CA ASP A 1029 -21.58 4.90 22.08
C ASP A 1029 -21.46 4.91 20.55
N VAL A 1030 -20.49 5.65 20.01
CA VAL A 1030 -20.08 5.54 18.60
C VAL A 1030 -18.75 4.82 18.56
N ILE A 1031 -18.69 3.74 17.78
CA ILE A 1031 -17.58 2.81 17.67
C ILE A 1031 -17.09 2.84 16.22
N PHE A 1032 -15.77 2.80 16.02
CA PHE A 1032 -15.11 2.57 14.75
C PHE A 1032 -14.29 1.28 14.86
N THR A 1033 -14.33 0.45 13.83
CA THR A 1033 -13.58 -0.81 13.74
C THR A 1033 -12.81 -0.81 12.42
N GLY A 1034 -11.50 -0.57 12.51
CA GLY A 1034 -10.54 -0.71 11.42
C GLY A 1034 -9.98 -2.12 11.43
N VAL A 1035 -10.42 -2.97 10.50
CA VAL A 1035 -10.24 -4.44 10.60
C VAL A 1035 -9.26 -5.01 9.59
N SER A 1036 -8.59 -6.09 9.98
CA SER A 1036 -7.60 -6.79 9.16
C SER A 1036 -8.21 -7.95 8.35
N ASP A 1037 -7.58 -8.24 7.21
CA ASP A 1037 -7.73 -9.45 6.39
C ASP A 1037 -9.01 -9.62 5.56
N GLU A 1038 -9.85 -8.59 5.38
CA GLU A 1038 -11.15 -8.71 4.67
C GLU A 1038 -10.96 -9.33 3.28
N GLU A 1039 -9.95 -8.82 2.57
CA GLU A 1039 -9.47 -9.18 1.23
C GLU A 1039 -9.10 -10.68 1.04
N ALA A 1040 -9.02 -11.46 2.13
CA ALA A 1040 -8.69 -12.88 2.08
C ALA A 1040 -9.66 -13.76 2.90
N ALA A 1041 -9.71 -13.59 4.22
CA ALA A 1041 -10.54 -14.41 5.10
C ALA A 1041 -11.29 -13.64 6.20
N SER A 1042 -11.11 -12.32 6.30
CA SER A 1042 -11.89 -11.41 7.15
C SER A 1042 -11.76 -11.68 8.66
N ILE A 1043 -10.61 -12.23 9.08
CA ILE A 1043 -10.39 -12.64 10.48
C ILE A 1043 -10.44 -11.46 11.45
N GLY A 1044 -10.10 -10.23 11.03
CA GLY A 1044 -10.12 -9.05 11.90
C GLY A 1044 -11.52 -8.74 12.46
N THR A 1045 -12.57 -8.90 11.66
CA THR A 1045 -13.95 -8.74 12.13
C THR A 1045 -14.39 -9.90 13.02
N GLU A 1046 -13.99 -11.15 12.72
CA GLU A 1046 -14.21 -12.28 13.64
C GLU A 1046 -13.51 -12.06 15.00
N GLU A 1047 -12.28 -11.54 15.00
CA GLU A 1047 -11.46 -11.28 16.20
C GLU A 1047 -11.98 -10.08 17.01
N VAL A 1048 -12.40 -8.98 16.36
CA VAL A 1048 -13.06 -7.84 17.02
C VAL A 1048 -14.40 -8.26 17.63
N LEU A 1049 -15.16 -9.13 16.96
CA LEU A 1049 -16.39 -9.71 17.50
C LEU A 1049 -16.09 -10.73 18.62
N ALA A 1050 -15.00 -11.48 18.57
CA ALA A 1050 -14.57 -12.38 19.65
C ALA A 1050 -14.10 -11.61 20.90
N ALA A 1051 -13.45 -10.46 20.72
CA ALA A 1051 -13.07 -9.53 21.79
C ALA A 1051 -14.27 -8.83 22.47
N GLY A 1052 -15.49 -9.01 21.95
CA GLY A 1052 -16.73 -8.58 22.60
C GLY A 1052 -17.29 -7.24 22.13
N TRP A 1053 -16.68 -6.59 21.13
CA TRP A 1053 -17.19 -5.33 20.58
C TRP A 1053 -18.52 -5.54 19.85
N ARG A 1054 -19.55 -4.78 20.20
CA ARG A 1054 -20.92 -4.87 19.63
C ARG A 1054 -21.54 -3.49 19.50
N ALA A 1055 -22.57 -3.39 18.66
CA ALA A 1055 -23.41 -2.21 18.49
C ALA A 1055 -24.89 -2.58 18.24
N ASP A 1056 -25.81 -1.63 18.40
CA ASP A 1056 -27.23 -1.77 18.04
C ASP A 1056 -27.48 -1.63 16.52
N GLY A 1057 -26.45 -1.26 15.75
CA GLY A 1057 -26.43 -1.20 14.29
C GLY A 1057 -25.03 -0.87 13.76
N ALA A 1058 -24.77 -1.18 12.49
CA ALA A 1058 -23.47 -0.95 11.85
C ALA A 1058 -23.57 -0.41 10.41
N VAL A 1059 -22.65 0.48 10.02
CA VAL A 1059 -22.43 0.82 8.61
C VAL A 1059 -21.03 0.34 8.22
N VAL A 1060 -20.95 -0.50 7.19
CA VAL A 1060 -19.69 -0.87 6.52
C VAL A 1060 -19.48 0.13 5.39
N SER A 1061 -18.32 0.77 5.34
CA SER A 1061 -18.11 2.02 4.59
C SER A 1061 -17.56 1.85 3.16
N GLU A 1062 -17.84 0.69 2.54
CA GLU A 1062 -17.33 0.24 1.22
C GLU A 1062 -17.57 1.23 0.07
N PRO A 1063 -16.80 1.15 -1.04
CA PRO A 1063 -17.02 1.94 -2.26
C PRO A 1063 -18.27 1.49 -3.05
N THR A 1064 -19.45 1.55 -2.41
CA THR A 1064 -20.74 1.16 -3.00
C THR A 1064 -21.22 2.09 -4.10
N ASN A 1065 -20.45 3.13 -4.45
CA ASN A 1065 -20.81 4.20 -5.37
C ASN A 1065 -22.04 5.00 -4.90
N LEU A 1066 -22.02 5.36 -3.61
CA LEU A 1066 -23.07 6.08 -2.87
C LEU A 1066 -24.45 5.37 -2.84
N ARG A 1067 -24.54 4.14 -3.36
CA ARG A 1067 -25.73 3.28 -3.30
C ARG A 1067 -25.81 2.60 -1.93
N ILE A 1068 -26.99 2.49 -1.34
CA ILE A 1068 -27.16 1.69 -0.11
C ILE A 1068 -27.33 0.23 -0.51
N VAL A 1069 -26.39 -0.63 -0.15
CA VAL A 1069 -26.52 -2.08 -0.40
C VAL A 1069 -27.05 -2.75 0.87
N ASN A 1070 -28.17 -3.45 0.74
CA ASN A 1070 -28.83 -4.16 1.84
C ASN A 1070 -28.94 -5.67 1.67
N SER A 1071 -28.41 -6.24 0.58
CA SER A 1071 -28.17 -7.68 0.47
C SER A 1071 -26.93 -7.97 -0.40
N HIS A 1072 -26.20 -9.03 -0.08
CA HIS A 1072 -25.06 -9.47 -0.88
C HIS A 1072 -24.92 -10.99 -0.86
N LYS A 1073 -24.12 -11.53 -1.77
CA LYS A 1073 -23.90 -12.97 -1.88
C LYS A 1073 -22.94 -13.46 -0.81
N GLY A 1074 -23.09 -14.73 -0.44
CA GLY A 1074 -22.09 -15.51 0.27
C GLY A 1074 -21.30 -16.37 -0.71
N PHE A 1075 -20.38 -17.17 -0.18
CA PHE A 1075 -19.71 -18.20 -0.98
C PHE A 1075 -19.29 -19.41 -0.15
N VAL A 1076 -19.11 -20.53 -0.84
CA VAL A 1076 -18.62 -21.79 -0.29
C VAL A 1076 -17.55 -22.31 -1.26
N TRP A 1077 -16.38 -22.64 -0.72
CA TRP A 1077 -15.32 -23.34 -1.43
C TRP A 1077 -15.35 -24.82 -1.05
N ILE A 1078 -15.39 -25.69 -2.06
CA ILE A 1078 -15.51 -27.14 -1.90
C ILE A 1078 -14.42 -27.82 -2.73
N GLU A 1079 -13.69 -28.75 -2.15
CA GLU A 1079 -12.81 -29.63 -2.89
C GLU A 1079 -13.39 -31.05 -2.99
N VAL A 1080 -13.31 -31.60 -4.20
CA VAL A 1080 -13.73 -32.96 -4.52
C VAL A 1080 -12.51 -33.71 -5.05
N ASP A 1081 -12.03 -34.69 -4.30
CA ASP A 1081 -10.97 -35.60 -4.73
C ASP A 1081 -11.64 -36.82 -5.39
N ILE A 1082 -11.48 -36.98 -6.71
CA ILE A 1082 -11.98 -38.12 -7.46
C ILE A 1082 -10.85 -39.14 -7.61
N HIS A 1083 -11.13 -40.39 -7.26
CA HIS A 1083 -10.13 -41.45 -7.13
C HIS A 1083 -10.15 -42.43 -8.30
N GLY A 1084 -8.95 -42.90 -8.65
CA GLY A 1084 -8.68 -43.89 -9.69
C GLY A 1084 -7.78 -45.01 -9.16
N VAL A 1085 -7.02 -45.63 -10.07
CA VAL A 1085 -6.02 -46.67 -9.75
C VAL A 1085 -4.82 -46.45 -10.67
N ALA A 1086 -3.64 -46.26 -10.09
CA ALA A 1086 -2.39 -46.13 -10.83
C ALA A 1086 -2.04 -47.45 -11.53
N ALA A 1087 -1.74 -47.36 -12.82
CA ALA A 1087 -1.19 -48.44 -13.63
C ALA A 1087 -0.37 -47.84 -14.78
N HIS A 1088 0.61 -48.58 -15.30
CA HIS A 1088 1.32 -48.19 -16.52
C HIS A 1088 0.33 -48.01 -17.68
N GLY A 1089 0.52 -47.01 -18.55
CA GLY A 1089 -0.46 -46.58 -19.57
C GLY A 1089 -0.88 -47.68 -20.57
N SER A 1090 -0.02 -48.67 -20.79
CA SER A 1090 -0.33 -49.87 -21.59
C SER A 1090 -1.18 -50.94 -20.87
N ARG A 1091 -1.51 -50.74 -19.58
CA ARG A 1091 -2.27 -51.67 -18.71
C ARG A 1091 -3.62 -51.10 -18.32
N ALA A 1092 -4.42 -50.76 -19.34
CA ALA A 1092 -5.82 -50.35 -19.21
C ALA A 1092 -6.71 -51.38 -18.49
N ASP A 1093 -6.24 -52.63 -18.35
CA ASP A 1093 -6.89 -53.71 -17.60
C ASP A 1093 -6.69 -53.62 -16.08
N LEU A 1094 -5.73 -52.81 -15.61
CA LEU A 1094 -5.43 -52.60 -14.18
C LEU A 1094 -5.73 -51.17 -13.69
N GLY A 1095 -5.69 -50.18 -14.59
CA GLY A 1095 -5.88 -48.77 -14.25
C GLY A 1095 -7.35 -48.35 -14.13
N VAL A 1096 -7.59 -47.29 -13.37
CA VAL A 1096 -8.84 -46.51 -13.41
C VAL A 1096 -8.44 -45.04 -13.50
N ASP A 1097 -8.87 -44.36 -14.56
CA ASP A 1097 -8.48 -42.99 -14.86
C ASP A 1097 -9.31 -41.97 -14.06
N ALA A 1098 -8.73 -41.40 -13.00
CA ALA A 1098 -9.38 -40.36 -12.19
C ALA A 1098 -9.75 -39.09 -12.99
N ILE A 1099 -8.99 -38.72 -14.03
CA ILE A 1099 -9.26 -37.51 -14.83
C ILE A 1099 -10.47 -37.76 -15.75
N CYS A 1100 -10.54 -38.93 -16.40
CA CYS A 1100 -11.71 -39.32 -17.18
C CYS A 1100 -12.97 -39.45 -16.31
N LYS A 1101 -12.85 -40.00 -15.08
CA LYS A 1101 -13.97 -40.02 -14.11
C LYS A 1101 -14.38 -38.60 -13.71
N ALA A 1102 -13.43 -37.69 -13.50
CA ALA A 1102 -13.70 -36.28 -13.18
C ALA A 1102 -14.47 -35.53 -14.28
N GLY A 1103 -14.30 -35.93 -15.54
CA GLY A 1103 -15.11 -35.43 -16.66
C GLY A 1103 -16.62 -35.61 -16.47
N TYR A 1104 -17.08 -36.72 -15.87
CA TYR A 1104 -18.51 -36.92 -15.57
C TYR A 1104 -19.02 -35.92 -14.52
N PHE A 1105 -18.21 -35.59 -13.53
CA PHE A 1105 -18.57 -34.62 -12.50
C PHE A 1105 -18.64 -33.20 -13.05
N LEU A 1106 -17.68 -32.78 -13.89
CA LEU A 1106 -17.73 -31.48 -14.55
C LEU A 1106 -18.98 -31.30 -15.42
N VAL A 1107 -19.41 -32.34 -16.15
CA VAL A 1107 -20.66 -32.32 -16.93
C VAL A 1107 -21.91 -32.22 -16.03
N ALA A 1108 -21.90 -32.86 -14.86
CA ALA A 1108 -22.99 -32.73 -13.89
C ALA A 1108 -23.01 -31.34 -13.22
N LEU A 1109 -21.84 -30.74 -13.01
CA LEU A 1109 -21.66 -29.40 -12.42
C LEU A 1109 -22.18 -28.30 -13.38
N ASP A 1110 -21.85 -28.39 -14.68
CA ASP A 1110 -22.41 -27.52 -15.73
C ASP A 1110 -23.95 -27.58 -15.80
N GLN A 1111 -24.53 -28.78 -15.69
CA GLN A 1111 -25.99 -28.98 -15.61
C GLN A 1111 -26.61 -28.52 -14.28
N TYR A 1112 -25.81 -28.30 -13.24
CA TYR A 1112 -26.25 -27.71 -11.98
C TYR A 1112 -26.16 -26.19 -12.02
N ALA A 1113 -25.08 -25.61 -12.56
CA ALA A 1113 -24.95 -24.18 -12.81
C ALA A 1113 -26.14 -23.61 -13.60
N LYS A 1114 -26.49 -24.24 -14.73
CA LYS A 1114 -27.64 -23.85 -15.56
C LYS A 1114 -29.00 -23.97 -14.88
N ARG A 1115 -29.11 -24.74 -13.79
CA ARG A 1115 -30.32 -24.79 -12.93
C ARG A 1115 -30.34 -23.69 -11.87
N LEU A 1116 -29.18 -23.27 -11.37
CA LEU A 1116 -29.06 -22.10 -10.48
C LEU A 1116 -29.35 -20.80 -11.25
N GLU A 1117 -28.76 -20.63 -12.44
CA GLU A 1117 -28.98 -19.48 -13.33
C GLU A 1117 -30.47 -19.26 -13.66
N ALA A 1118 -31.22 -20.35 -13.85
CA ALA A 1118 -32.65 -20.32 -14.15
C ALA A 1118 -33.55 -19.99 -12.94
N ASN A 1119 -33.01 -19.96 -11.71
CA ASN A 1119 -33.75 -19.83 -10.46
C ASN A 1119 -33.42 -18.52 -9.73
N VAL A 1120 -33.92 -17.39 -10.24
CA VAL A 1120 -33.73 -16.06 -9.63
C VAL A 1120 -34.74 -15.87 -8.48
N ILE A 1121 -34.27 -15.93 -7.24
CA ILE A 1121 -35.11 -15.77 -6.03
C ILE A 1121 -35.20 -14.29 -5.60
N ASP A 1122 -34.06 -13.59 -5.44
CA ASP A 1122 -34.02 -12.13 -5.21
C ASP A 1122 -33.48 -11.41 -6.47
N PRO A 1123 -34.31 -10.62 -7.17
CA PRO A 1123 -33.87 -9.81 -8.31
C PRO A 1123 -32.75 -8.80 -8.01
N LYS A 1124 -32.52 -8.44 -6.73
CA LYS A 1124 -31.47 -7.46 -6.35
C LYS A 1124 -30.06 -8.02 -6.43
N VAL A 1125 -29.86 -9.30 -6.08
CA VAL A 1125 -28.55 -10.00 -6.16
C VAL A 1125 -28.46 -10.96 -7.36
N GLY A 1126 -29.59 -11.31 -7.97
CA GLY A 1126 -29.66 -12.26 -9.07
C GLY A 1126 -29.52 -13.72 -8.61
N PRO A 1127 -29.28 -14.67 -9.53
CA PRO A 1127 -29.23 -16.09 -9.21
C PRO A 1127 -27.98 -16.47 -8.41
N ALA A 1128 -28.06 -17.61 -7.73
CA ALA A 1128 -26.90 -18.37 -7.28
C ALA A 1128 -26.01 -18.79 -8.46
N SER A 1129 -24.73 -19.07 -8.21
CA SER A 1129 -23.81 -19.56 -9.24
C SER A 1129 -22.82 -20.58 -8.68
N VAL A 1130 -22.24 -21.39 -9.57
CA VAL A 1130 -21.23 -22.41 -9.25
C VAL A 1130 -20.27 -22.59 -10.41
N HIS A 1131 -18.99 -22.76 -10.14
CA HIS A 1131 -18.00 -23.12 -11.16
C HIS A 1131 -16.86 -23.96 -10.57
N ALA A 1132 -16.20 -24.76 -11.41
CA ALA A 1132 -14.92 -25.37 -11.06
C ALA A 1132 -13.81 -24.33 -11.28
N SER A 1133 -13.18 -23.91 -10.20
CA SER A 1133 -12.16 -22.85 -10.19
C SER A 1133 -10.76 -23.40 -10.45
N LEU A 1134 -10.46 -24.62 -9.98
CA LEU A 1134 -9.19 -25.32 -10.20
C LEU A 1134 -9.42 -26.80 -10.48
N ILE A 1135 -8.53 -27.42 -11.26
CA ILE A 1135 -8.46 -28.87 -11.47
C ILE A 1135 -7.00 -29.35 -11.52
N LYS A 1136 -6.69 -30.44 -10.83
CA LYS A 1136 -5.34 -31.02 -10.76
C LYS A 1136 -5.42 -32.55 -10.68
N GLY A 1137 -4.87 -33.25 -11.67
CA GLY A 1137 -4.79 -34.71 -11.67
C GLY A 1137 -3.71 -35.24 -12.60
N GLY A 1138 -3.20 -36.43 -12.29
CA GLY A 1138 -2.06 -37.04 -12.98
C GLY A 1138 -0.70 -36.52 -12.51
N GLU A 1139 0.34 -37.32 -12.79
CA GLU A 1139 1.74 -37.06 -12.41
C GLU A 1139 2.69 -37.19 -13.61
N GLU A 1140 2.43 -38.14 -14.51
CA GLU A 1140 3.15 -38.35 -15.76
C GLU A 1140 2.22 -38.84 -16.89
N ALA A 1141 2.63 -38.67 -18.15
CA ALA A 1141 1.85 -39.11 -19.31
C ALA A 1141 1.82 -40.64 -19.53
N SER A 1142 2.71 -41.38 -18.85
CA SER A 1142 2.89 -42.83 -19.03
C SER A 1142 2.11 -43.69 -18.03
N SER A 1143 1.30 -43.10 -17.15
CA SER A 1143 0.54 -43.81 -16.11
C SER A 1143 -0.90 -43.30 -15.96
N TYR A 1144 -1.81 -44.21 -15.60
CA TYR A 1144 -3.19 -43.87 -15.25
C TYR A 1144 -3.24 -43.02 -13.97
N PRO A 1145 -3.97 -41.90 -13.94
CA PRO A 1145 -4.01 -41.01 -12.80
C PRO A 1145 -4.80 -41.61 -11.64
N ALA A 1146 -4.17 -41.77 -10.48
CA ALA A 1146 -4.80 -42.31 -9.27
C ALA A 1146 -5.71 -41.31 -8.54
N ARG A 1147 -5.54 -40.00 -8.75
CA ARG A 1147 -6.39 -38.95 -8.18
C ARG A 1147 -6.53 -37.76 -9.14
N CYS A 1148 -7.69 -37.13 -9.12
CA CYS A 1148 -7.96 -35.83 -9.72
C CYS A 1148 -8.77 -34.98 -8.73
N THR A 1149 -8.20 -33.87 -8.25
CA THR A 1149 -8.84 -32.91 -7.36
C THR A 1149 -9.50 -31.81 -8.20
N ILE A 1150 -10.74 -31.47 -7.88
CA ILE A 1150 -11.44 -30.29 -8.42
C ILE A 1150 -11.81 -29.38 -7.24
N THR A 1151 -11.42 -28.10 -7.32
CA THR A 1151 -11.84 -27.05 -6.39
C THR A 1151 -12.99 -26.27 -7.03
N ILE A 1152 -14.05 -26.04 -6.27
CA ILE A 1152 -15.33 -25.45 -6.70
C ILE A 1152 -15.59 -24.21 -5.87
N GLU A 1153 -15.95 -23.09 -6.49
CA GLU A 1153 -16.63 -21.99 -5.81
C GLU A 1153 -18.13 -22.01 -6.13
N ARG A 1154 -18.95 -21.85 -5.09
CA ARG A 1154 -20.41 -21.73 -5.17
C ARG A 1154 -20.86 -20.47 -4.43
N ARG A 1155 -21.38 -19.46 -5.15
CA ARG A 1155 -21.92 -18.22 -4.57
C ARG A 1155 -23.34 -18.48 -4.06
N THR A 1156 -23.60 -18.12 -2.80
CA THR A 1156 -24.88 -18.33 -2.11
C THR A 1156 -25.70 -17.04 -2.05
N ILE A 1157 -27.02 -17.18 -1.95
CA ILE A 1157 -27.99 -16.10 -1.74
C ILE A 1157 -28.75 -16.31 -0.42
N ALA A 1158 -29.40 -15.26 0.08
CA ALA A 1158 -30.00 -15.25 1.43
C ALA A 1158 -30.99 -16.42 1.64
N GLY A 1159 -30.73 -17.22 2.68
CA GLY A 1159 -31.48 -18.44 3.02
C GLY A 1159 -30.80 -19.75 2.63
N GLU A 1160 -29.73 -19.72 1.83
CA GLU A 1160 -28.91 -20.89 1.51
C GLU A 1160 -27.74 -21.05 2.50
N THR A 1161 -27.45 -22.29 2.91
CA THR A 1161 -26.33 -22.61 3.83
C THR A 1161 -25.30 -23.54 3.20
N ALA A 1162 -24.05 -23.51 3.68
CA ALA A 1162 -22.99 -24.36 3.13
C ALA A 1162 -23.30 -25.86 3.23
N GLY A 1163 -23.94 -26.31 4.31
CA GLY A 1163 -24.40 -27.70 4.44
C GLY A 1163 -25.45 -28.13 3.39
N GLN A 1164 -26.30 -27.20 2.93
CA GLN A 1164 -27.20 -27.45 1.79
C GLN A 1164 -26.41 -27.57 0.49
N VAL A 1165 -25.45 -26.67 0.25
CA VAL A 1165 -24.58 -26.70 -0.94
C VAL A 1165 -23.74 -27.99 -0.97
N GLU A 1166 -23.19 -28.40 0.17
CA GLU A 1166 -22.48 -29.67 0.32
C GLU A 1166 -23.38 -30.85 -0.06
N GLN A 1167 -24.62 -30.89 0.46
CA GLN A 1167 -25.58 -31.94 0.14
C GLN A 1167 -26.01 -31.93 -1.34
N GLU A 1168 -26.13 -30.75 -1.97
CA GLU A 1168 -26.42 -30.64 -3.40
C GLU A 1168 -25.29 -31.19 -4.27
N ILE A 1169 -24.02 -30.83 -3.99
CA ILE A 1169 -22.85 -31.37 -4.71
C ILE A 1169 -22.67 -32.87 -4.44
N ARG A 1170 -22.84 -33.31 -3.19
CA ARG A 1170 -22.83 -34.74 -2.81
C ARG A 1170 -23.89 -35.53 -3.56
N SER A 1171 -25.10 -34.98 -3.73
CA SER A 1171 -26.17 -35.61 -4.52
C SER A 1171 -25.82 -35.78 -6.02
N LEU A 1172 -25.01 -34.89 -6.60
CA LEU A 1172 -24.48 -35.07 -7.96
C LEU A 1172 -23.48 -36.22 -8.03
N LEU A 1173 -22.58 -36.31 -7.04
CA LEU A 1173 -21.53 -37.33 -6.97
C LEU A 1173 -22.09 -38.73 -6.68
N GLU A 1174 -23.06 -38.85 -5.77
CA GLU A 1174 -23.79 -40.09 -5.49
C GLU A 1174 -24.54 -40.59 -6.74
N LYS A 1175 -25.16 -39.68 -7.51
CA LYS A 1175 -25.81 -40.02 -8.77
C LYS A 1175 -24.82 -40.59 -9.79
N ILE A 1176 -23.60 -40.04 -9.90
CA ILE A 1176 -22.55 -40.58 -10.77
C ILE A 1176 -22.06 -41.94 -10.26
N ALA A 1177 -21.79 -42.07 -8.96
CA ALA A 1177 -21.38 -43.35 -8.34
C ALA A 1177 -22.43 -44.47 -8.50
N SER A 1178 -23.73 -44.12 -8.57
CA SER A 1178 -24.81 -45.08 -8.88
C SER A 1178 -24.81 -45.60 -10.33
N GLN A 1179 -24.15 -44.88 -11.25
CA GLN A 1179 -24.05 -45.22 -12.67
C GLN A 1179 -22.70 -45.87 -13.02
N ASP A 1180 -21.64 -45.55 -12.28
CA ASP A 1180 -20.27 -46.03 -12.48
C ASP A 1180 -19.70 -46.55 -11.16
N THR A 1181 -19.68 -47.88 -10.97
CA THR A 1181 -19.25 -48.52 -9.72
C THR A 1181 -17.74 -48.44 -9.44
N GLN A 1182 -16.95 -47.88 -10.37
CA GLN A 1182 -15.56 -47.54 -10.15
C GLN A 1182 -15.37 -46.06 -9.77
N PHE A 1183 -16.40 -45.21 -9.90
CA PHE A 1183 -16.35 -43.83 -9.48
C PHE A 1183 -16.34 -43.75 -7.94
N LYS A 1184 -15.20 -43.30 -7.39
CA LYS A 1184 -15.00 -43.06 -5.96
C LYS A 1184 -14.59 -41.61 -5.77
N TYR A 1185 -15.05 -41.00 -4.69
CA TYR A 1185 -14.75 -39.61 -4.38
C TYR A 1185 -14.67 -39.38 -2.86
N ASP A 1186 -13.90 -38.38 -2.47
CA ASP A 1186 -14.04 -37.67 -1.20
C ASP A 1186 -14.51 -36.23 -1.48
N LEU A 1187 -15.23 -35.63 -0.55
CA LEU A 1187 -15.69 -34.24 -0.64
C LEU A 1187 -15.48 -33.54 0.71
N ARG A 1188 -14.94 -32.32 0.66
CA ARG A 1188 -14.71 -31.44 1.81
C ARG A 1188 -15.13 -30.00 1.48
N VAL A 1189 -15.87 -29.35 2.37
CA VAL A 1189 -15.92 -27.88 2.41
C VAL A 1189 -14.58 -27.41 2.96
N THR A 1190 -13.98 -26.40 2.34
CA THR A 1190 -12.67 -25.86 2.74
C THR A 1190 -12.76 -24.46 3.34
N PHE A 1191 -13.71 -23.65 2.88
CA PHE A 1191 -13.99 -22.31 3.42
C PHE A 1191 -15.42 -21.88 3.09
N GLU A 1192 -16.04 -21.06 3.94
CA GLU A 1192 -17.40 -20.55 3.73
C GLU A 1192 -17.64 -19.17 4.36
N ARG A 1193 -18.52 -18.39 3.73
CA ARG A 1193 -18.90 -17.03 4.13
C ARG A 1193 -20.39 -16.80 3.86
N SER A 1194 -21.15 -16.44 4.89
CA SER A 1194 -22.63 -16.36 4.88
C SER A 1194 -23.16 -15.31 3.87
N PRO A 1195 -24.28 -15.58 3.15
CA PRO A 1195 -24.99 -14.56 2.37
C PRO A 1195 -25.79 -13.62 3.28
N TYR A 1196 -25.92 -12.35 2.91
CA TYR A 1196 -26.58 -11.34 3.75
C TYR A 1196 -27.82 -10.69 3.13
N SER A 1197 -28.79 -10.32 3.97
CA SER A 1197 -29.91 -9.44 3.59
C SER A 1197 -30.57 -8.78 4.82
N LEU A 1198 -30.68 -7.46 4.82
CA LEU A 1198 -31.48 -6.68 5.78
C LEU A 1198 -32.76 -6.15 5.12
N ALA A 1199 -33.91 -6.29 5.78
CA ALA A 1199 -35.18 -5.78 5.26
C ALA A 1199 -35.17 -4.24 5.17
N SER A 1200 -35.72 -3.68 4.07
CA SER A 1200 -35.69 -2.24 3.79
C SER A 1200 -36.60 -1.39 4.71
N ASP A 1201 -37.54 -2.02 5.39
CA ASP A 1201 -38.40 -1.45 6.43
C ASP A 1201 -37.82 -1.62 7.85
N HIS A 1202 -36.66 -2.25 8.00
CA HIS A 1202 -35.97 -2.36 9.28
C HIS A 1202 -35.64 -0.96 9.83
N PRO A 1203 -35.90 -0.63 11.11
CA PRO A 1203 -35.79 0.75 11.61
C PRO A 1203 -34.41 1.42 11.43
N PHE A 1204 -33.32 0.64 11.51
CA PHE A 1204 -31.97 1.15 11.21
C PHE A 1204 -31.78 1.44 9.72
N ALA A 1205 -32.31 0.59 8.82
CA ALA A 1205 -32.20 0.78 7.39
C ALA A 1205 -33.00 2.00 6.90
N ALA A 1206 -34.19 2.22 7.46
CA ALA A 1206 -34.99 3.42 7.21
C ALA A 1206 -34.29 4.71 7.67
N LEU A 1207 -33.57 4.68 8.80
CA LEU A 1207 -32.80 5.83 9.30
C LEU A 1207 -31.58 6.13 8.42
N VAL A 1208 -30.80 5.11 8.04
CA VAL A 1208 -29.68 5.29 7.10
C VAL A 1208 -30.17 5.82 5.76
N HIS A 1209 -31.24 5.23 5.20
CA HIS A 1209 -31.87 5.70 3.96
C HIS A 1209 -32.27 7.17 4.03
N HIS A 1210 -32.92 7.60 5.11
CA HIS A 1210 -33.35 8.98 5.31
C HIS A 1210 -32.18 9.99 5.22
N HIS A 1211 -31.06 9.71 5.88
CA HIS A 1211 -29.90 10.62 5.87
C HIS A 1211 -29.16 10.62 4.53
N VAL A 1212 -29.10 9.48 3.83
CA VAL A 1212 -28.47 9.38 2.50
C VAL A 1212 -29.34 10.06 1.43
N GLU A 1213 -30.66 9.92 1.48
CA GLU A 1213 -31.59 10.65 0.61
C GLU A 1213 -31.50 12.18 0.84
N GLN A 1214 -31.35 12.61 2.10
CA GLN A 1214 -31.11 14.01 2.43
C GLN A 1214 -29.78 14.56 1.92
N SER A 1215 -28.68 13.79 2.01
CA SER A 1215 -27.35 14.28 1.61
C SER A 1215 -27.12 14.25 0.10
N LEU A 1216 -27.77 13.32 -0.62
CA LEU A 1216 -27.72 13.23 -2.09
C LEU A 1216 -28.80 14.08 -2.79
N GLY A 1217 -29.86 14.49 -2.09
CA GLY A 1217 -30.86 15.43 -2.59
C GLY A 1217 -31.82 14.87 -3.65
N GLY A 1218 -31.99 13.55 -3.71
CA GLY A 1218 -32.88 12.86 -4.65
C GLY A 1218 -33.12 11.41 -4.25
N ASN A 1219 -34.15 10.78 -4.81
CA ASN A 1219 -34.60 9.44 -4.42
C ASN A 1219 -33.48 8.38 -4.47
N VAL A 1220 -33.20 7.77 -3.32
CA VAL A 1220 -32.22 6.67 -3.19
C VAL A 1220 -32.96 5.33 -3.12
N SER A 1221 -32.45 4.32 -3.82
CA SER A 1221 -32.94 2.93 -3.73
C SER A 1221 -31.99 2.05 -2.93
N PHE A 1222 -32.55 1.01 -2.29
CA PHE A 1222 -31.76 -0.11 -1.79
C PHE A 1222 -31.34 -1.02 -2.95
N HIS A 1223 -30.09 -1.44 -2.95
CA HIS A 1223 -29.50 -2.35 -3.92
C HIS A 1223 -29.09 -3.67 -3.26
N GLY A 1224 -28.96 -4.71 -4.09
CA GLY A 1224 -28.17 -5.88 -3.77
C GLY A 1224 -26.87 -5.82 -4.57
N ASP A 1225 -25.82 -6.47 -4.09
CA ASP A 1225 -24.58 -6.64 -4.86
C ASP A 1225 -24.06 -8.09 -4.81
N THR A 1226 -22.98 -8.36 -5.55
CA THR A 1226 -22.57 -9.73 -5.92
C THR A 1226 -21.26 -10.22 -5.29
N PHE A 1227 -20.47 -9.30 -4.73
CA PHE A 1227 -19.36 -9.60 -3.83
C PHE A 1227 -19.88 -10.02 -2.44
N TRP A 1228 -18.96 -10.32 -1.52
CA TRP A 1228 -19.24 -10.58 -0.10
C TRP A 1228 -18.59 -9.48 0.75
N THR A 1229 -19.11 -9.23 1.96
CA THR A 1229 -18.49 -8.31 2.94
C THR A 1229 -18.79 -8.72 4.38
N ASP A 1230 -18.02 -8.16 5.31
CA ASP A 1230 -18.21 -8.17 6.77
C ASP A 1230 -19.64 -7.94 7.30
N CYS A 1231 -20.54 -7.32 6.52
CA CYS A 1231 -21.96 -7.20 6.88
C CYS A 1231 -22.58 -8.55 7.31
N ALA A 1232 -22.14 -9.67 6.74
CA ALA A 1232 -22.59 -10.99 7.14
C ALA A 1232 -22.09 -11.39 8.55
N LEU A 1233 -20.81 -11.17 8.89
CA LEU A 1233 -20.25 -11.50 10.21
C LEU A 1233 -20.88 -10.64 11.32
N LEU A 1234 -21.08 -9.34 11.05
CA LEU A 1234 -21.77 -8.43 11.94
C LEU A 1234 -23.21 -8.89 12.22
N ALA A 1235 -23.91 -9.36 11.19
CA ALA A 1235 -25.28 -9.87 11.30
C ALA A 1235 -25.40 -11.23 11.99
N ASP A 1236 -24.48 -12.16 11.74
CA ASP A 1236 -24.40 -13.44 12.45
C ASP A 1236 -24.08 -13.23 13.95
N ALA A 1237 -23.39 -12.12 14.29
CA ALA A 1237 -23.21 -11.63 15.66
C ALA A 1237 -24.40 -10.80 16.22
N GLY A 1238 -25.50 -10.67 15.47
CA GLY A 1238 -26.75 -10.02 15.88
C GLY A 1238 -26.86 -8.52 15.58
N ILE A 1239 -25.89 -7.92 14.88
CA ILE A 1239 -25.85 -6.48 14.57
C ILE A 1239 -26.50 -6.22 13.20
N PRO A 1240 -27.56 -5.40 13.09
CA PRO A 1240 -28.13 -5.03 11.80
C PRO A 1240 -27.17 -4.10 11.05
N ALA A 1241 -26.69 -4.53 9.88
CA ALA A 1241 -25.63 -3.85 9.14
C ALA A 1241 -26.10 -3.39 7.74
N LEU A 1242 -25.42 -2.40 7.17
CA LEU A 1242 -25.60 -1.95 5.78
C LEU A 1242 -24.27 -1.52 5.18
N LEU A 1243 -24.07 -1.73 3.88
CA LEU A 1243 -22.93 -1.17 3.16
C LEU A 1243 -23.34 0.19 2.58
N TRP A 1244 -22.58 1.24 2.88
CA TRP A 1244 -22.73 2.54 2.24
C TRP A 1244 -21.46 3.39 2.35
N GLY A 1245 -20.91 3.77 1.21
CA GLY A 1245 -19.68 4.58 1.16
C GLY A 1245 -19.37 5.21 -0.20
N PRO A 1246 -18.10 5.60 -0.43
CA PRO A 1246 -17.71 6.53 -1.50
C PRO A 1246 -17.97 6.07 -2.94
N LEU A 1247 -17.70 6.99 -3.88
CA LEU A 1247 -17.72 6.77 -5.33
C LEU A 1247 -16.31 6.50 -5.83
N GLY A 1248 -16.04 5.32 -6.40
CA GLY A 1248 -14.75 4.93 -6.95
C GLY A 1248 -14.86 3.87 -8.04
N GLU A 1249 -13.76 3.67 -8.76
CA GLU A 1249 -13.61 2.61 -9.76
C GLU A 1249 -12.19 2.04 -9.70
N GLY A 1250 -11.99 0.87 -10.31
CA GLY A 1250 -10.67 0.23 -10.37
C GLY A 1250 -10.33 -0.67 -9.18
N LEU A 1251 -11.36 -1.11 -8.45
CA LEU A 1251 -11.28 -2.12 -7.39
C LEU A 1251 -10.42 -3.31 -7.86
N HIS A 1252 -9.35 -3.61 -7.11
CA HIS A 1252 -8.34 -4.65 -7.41
C HIS A 1252 -7.62 -4.51 -8.77
N ALA A 1253 -7.84 -3.42 -9.53
CA ALA A 1253 -7.34 -3.24 -10.88
C ALA A 1253 -5.94 -2.59 -10.92
N LYS A 1254 -5.46 -2.32 -12.15
CA LYS A 1254 -4.15 -1.70 -12.42
C LYS A 1254 -4.11 -0.21 -12.08
N GLU A 1255 -5.25 0.48 -12.17
CA GLU A 1255 -5.45 1.84 -11.67
C GLU A 1255 -6.69 1.81 -10.80
N GLU A 1256 -6.64 2.46 -9.65
CA GLU A 1256 -7.74 2.53 -8.67
C GLU A 1256 -7.86 3.98 -8.19
N TRP A 1257 -9.10 4.48 -8.10
CA TRP A 1257 -9.35 5.86 -7.69
C TRP A 1257 -10.71 6.05 -7.01
N VAL A 1258 -10.79 7.08 -6.17
CA VAL A 1258 -12.02 7.54 -5.48
C VAL A 1258 -12.29 9.02 -5.77
N ASP A 1259 -13.56 9.40 -5.91
CA ASP A 1259 -14.01 10.79 -6.06
C ASP A 1259 -13.93 11.55 -4.74
N VAL A 1260 -13.23 12.69 -4.76
CA VAL A 1260 -12.90 13.49 -3.57
C VAL A 1260 -14.14 14.11 -2.89
N ALA A 1261 -15.20 14.44 -3.65
CA ALA A 1261 -16.43 15.01 -3.10
C ALA A 1261 -17.30 13.93 -2.40
N SER A 1262 -17.27 12.70 -2.90
CA SER A 1262 -17.98 11.56 -2.31
C SER A 1262 -17.49 11.24 -0.90
N ILE A 1263 -16.16 11.25 -0.66
CA ILE A 1263 -15.55 11.06 0.67
C ILE A 1263 -16.11 12.06 1.69
N GLN A 1264 -16.15 13.34 1.30
CA GLN A 1264 -16.65 14.41 2.16
C GLN A 1264 -18.17 14.26 2.43
N THR A 1265 -18.93 13.80 1.45
CA THR A 1265 -20.37 13.55 1.55
C THR A 1265 -20.68 12.38 2.49
N VAL A 1266 -19.94 11.28 2.35
CA VAL A 1266 -20.04 10.10 3.23
C VAL A 1266 -19.72 10.49 4.68
N SER A 1267 -18.57 11.14 4.92
CA SER A 1267 -18.16 11.55 6.27
C SER A 1267 -19.21 12.44 6.97
N GLN A 1268 -19.82 13.38 6.25
CA GLN A 1268 -20.88 14.27 6.79
C GLN A 1268 -22.19 13.52 7.08
N THR A 1269 -22.53 12.53 6.25
CA THR A 1269 -23.74 11.72 6.41
C THR A 1269 -23.58 10.71 7.54
N LEU A 1270 -22.45 10.02 7.65
CA LEU A 1270 -22.10 9.14 8.79
C LEU A 1270 -22.17 9.92 10.11
N THR A 1271 -21.63 11.15 10.15
CA THR A 1271 -21.73 12.04 11.32
C THR A 1271 -23.19 12.33 11.70
N SER A 1272 -24.12 12.34 10.73
CA SER A 1272 -25.55 12.60 10.98
C SER A 1272 -26.34 11.35 11.36
N ILE A 1273 -26.00 10.19 10.76
CA ILE A 1273 -26.51 8.88 11.20
C ILE A 1273 -26.14 8.64 12.67
N ALA A 1274 -24.88 8.92 13.05
CA ALA A 1274 -24.44 8.85 14.45
C ALA A 1274 -25.22 9.81 15.36
N ARG A 1275 -25.42 11.07 14.93
CA ARG A 1275 -26.17 12.06 15.72
C ARG A 1275 -27.55 11.56 16.09
N ASP A 1276 -28.30 11.08 15.11
CA ASP A 1276 -29.72 10.82 15.28
C ASP A 1276 -29.97 9.41 15.85
N PHE A 1277 -29.18 8.40 15.47
CA PHE A 1277 -29.29 7.03 16.01
C PHE A 1277 -28.83 6.91 17.48
N CYS A 1278 -27.76 7.61 17.85
CA CYS A 1278 -27.18 7.57 19.21
C CYS A 1278 -27.70 8.67 20.15
N SER A 1279 -28.70 9.45 19.69
CA SER A 1279 -29.32 10.57 20.44
C SER A 1279 -29.96 10.17 21.77
#